data_AF-A0A1G1BZK0-F1
#
_entry.id   AF-A0A1G1BZK0-F1
#
_cell.length_a   1.000
_cell.length_b   1.000
_cell.length_c   1.000
_cell.angle_alpha   90.00
_cell.angle_beta   90.00
_cell.angle_gamma   90.00
#
_symmetry.space_group_name_H-M   'P 1'
#
loop_
_entity.id
_entity.type
_entity.pdbx_description
1 polymer ?
#
loop_
_entity_poly.entity_id
_entity_poly.type
_entity_poly.pdbx_seq_one_letter_code
_entity_poly.pdbx_strand_id
1 'polypeptide(L)'
;MITIQTDSCRYAIGTNGQNLAFVDLATGKDYCEPAQASMMVGRGKDSWPSSAVALDGDALLVTFGASGIKARVKVESHPRYFTLSLVQVTGGEPDWMQFVNLRLKITESVGTLLNAGWNSEFAACALACNDRTESYGASGAYAHLCVRAHAKYGFEGANVAVLGVPRPALLDAIEQVELGEGLPHLMLNGVWIHRAPERFASYLMVHGLGESNADQVIELAKGGFGCVEFYPWRDTPTYRFNPGLFPNGLDGLKQVCDKIHAARLQVGLHCMQSMVGWGDKTDPAITPKADPRLLQDQHGTLAAAVDAQATEMNLKEGTEGWPDTGDLFVDGEIVRYAKKTPTGFAECQRGVFGTTVAPRPAGTRVGYLVNCFPIWGYTIYCPDVETGFVDEISERLAGLFDATGTDMSYFDGGEELCKQPPHWRNVGRVALGVQTRVKKPVILEGNALYTNLSWHVVTRGSPHYDPIYFGRREYTLRFKGQQPANHAKNLLTGDVGWFTPHVHSLTTDAVTPDEVMLLCLKAVGHQAPISFTMNAANPWDNRRMPEMLDIIRTCDYLKRVGYFSDAVRTELTKPMAEHVLEQATNGAWQVRPMAFGPSKVVNATRPELAEWHFQNPHGDQAPWLRIRAQPQLAPYGAKENIVLADFAAAVPFKPERTASPDLTQSVDPSSEKTPDGAAAFCYRAENKGKAASEWTELVLSYPAPQRLTTHRRLGVWVRAEGKGGILNFQLAGTNTQHPRRDHYIQLDFTGWRYVVLDPPEDSRFWNYKWPYSWTDLFYTCQSIYNETNELRLYYNGLPPGTTTCWIGRIEALAAQALPLQSPALEVQGQKVVFPVAIQPDEYIEVDWSGAARLFERDGGLIRHVSPEGGIQFRQGDNVVRLLCAGGTAASTRAEVTLATRGEPLPNQPPQSSSGASPETKPGPAQLRLAPTPKGGFRLTEGPYELVGREPPHQVATFDGTANTWTVDNDTQTPIRAAIVVQRGAGGPDVDYDTAGAVSLETFDDLSGYDVSETNQFEKYATGGGKRLTKDGPVQDGVSQTFVSSADAPRAGANCGVYTARNEGASGGWGAKGRRFPKPLDLSGYAAVAFWLHGDGNGESLRFQFWDVAGRYADWVVPISFTGWRLQVFATSDAKNFDWKQVEYVLFYYNNLPANTTCTLKFDDLKALPALRTPPVLARPTLLVNGSRFDLPVDLGPGAALLLDSRGHCSVWQPGGSTGSEVTLQGLPFTLKPGPNRIELACDTSKPAPRDVTVRILPLGPAGPR
;
A
#
# COMPACT_ATOMS: atom_id res chain seq x y z
N MET A 1 44.13 41.35 -6.78
CA MET A 1 43.10 40.54 -6.09
C MET A 1 41.85 41.38 -5.98
N ILE A 2 40.69 40.81 -6.30
CA ILE A 2 39.37 41.41 -6.10
C ILE A 2 38.78 40.79 -4.83
N THR A 3 38.15 41.60 -3.99
CA THR A 3 37.51 41.15 -2.75
C THR A 3 36.06 41.59 -2.72
N ILE A 4 35.16 40.66 -2.45
CA ILE A 4 33.75 40.90 -2.19
C ILE A 4 33.51 40.48 -0.74
N GLN A 5 32.89 41.34 0.06
CA GLN A 5 32.78 41.13 1.50
C GLN A 5 31.36 41.42 2.00
N THR A 6 30.88 40.57 2.91
CA THR A 6 29.68 40.75 3.73
C THR A 6 30.11 40.92 5.20
N ASP A 7 29.18 41.03 6.14
CA ASP A 7 29.52 41.11 7.57
C ASP A 7 30.12 39.81 8.11
N SER A 8 29.88 38.68 7.43
CA SER A 8 30.25 37.33 7.91
C SER A 8 31.24 36.60 7.01
N CYS A 9 31.38 37.00 5.74
CA CYS A 9 32.19 36.26 4.78
C CYS A 9 32.96 37.19 3.84
N ARG A 10 34.15 36.75 3.44
CA ARG A 10 34.96 37.40 2.41
C ARG A 10 35.29 36.43 1.28
N TYR A 11 34.89 36.77 0.07
CA TYR A 11 35.23 36.06 -1.16
C TYR A 11 36.32 36.81 -1.93
N ALA A 12 37.41 36.12 -2.28
CA ALA A 12 38.54 36.69 -2.99
C ALA A 12 38.79 35.99 -4.33
N ILE A 13 38.91 36.79 -5.40
CA ILE A 13 39.20 36.33 -6.77
C ILE A 13 40.53 36.96 -7.25
N GLY A 14 41.39 36.14 -7.84
CA GLY A 14 42.64 36.57 -8.45
C GLY A 14 42.41 37.33 -9.75
N THR A 15 43.32 38.24 -10.10
CA THR A 15 43.26 38.96 -11.39
C THR A 15 43.43 38.02 -12.59
N ASN A 16 43.94 36.80 -12.37
CA ASN A 16 43.98 35.70 -13.33
C ASN A 16 42.65 34.92 -13.44
N GLY A 17 41.59 35.36 -12.77
CA GLY A 17 40.27 34.73 -12.77
C GLY A 17 40.12 33.50 -11.89
N GLN A 18 41.09 33.18 -11.03
CA GLN A 18 40.98 32.04 -10.12
C GLN A 18 40.42 32.42 -8.74
N ASN A 19 39.66 31.52 -8.11
CA ASN A 19 39.25 31.62 -6.72
C ASN A 19 40.48 31.54 -5.81
N LEU A 20 40.58 32.48 -4.88
CA LEU A 20 41.68 32.54 -3.91
C LEU A 20 41.24 32.15 -2.50
N ALA A 21 40.09 32.64 -2.02
CA ALA A 21 39.63 32.40 -0.67
C ALA A 21 38.11 32.63 -0.50
N PHE A 22 37.49 31.92 0.44
CA PHE A 22 36.11 32.09 0.90
C PHE A 22 36.11 31.93 2.42
N VAL A 23 36.27 33.06 3.10
CA VAL A 23 36.71 33.10 4.51
C VAL A 23 35.55 33.46 5.42
N ASP A 24 35.33 32.63 6.44
CA ASP A 24 34.50 33.00 7.60
C ASP A 24 35.23 34.09 8.40
N LEU A 25 34.65 35.29 8.47
CA LEU A 25 35.27 36.42 9.15
C LEU A 25 35.29 36.27 10.67
N ALA A 26 34.41 35.45 11.25
CA ALA A 26 34.36 35.23 12.69
C ALA A 26 35.53 34.36 13.18
N THR A 27 35.86 33.30 12.42
CA THR A 27 36.90 32.33 12.80
C THR A 27 38.22 32.54 12.04
N GLY A 28 38.21 33.27 10.93
CA GLY A 28 39.33 33.41 10.01
C GLY A 28 39.58 32.18 9.13
N LYS A 29 38.72 31.15 9.21
CA LYS A 29 38.87 29.89 8.47
C LYS A 29 38.50 30.07 7.00
N ASP A 30 39.39 29.64 6.11
CA ASP A 30 39.16 29.63 4.66
C ASP A 30 38.60 28.29 4.20
N TYR A 31 37.39 28.33 3.67
CA TYR A 31 36.69 27.16 3.14
C TYR A 31 36.94 26.94 1.65
N CYS A 32 37.57 27.85 0.92
CA CYS A 32 37.80 27.70 -0.52
C CYS A 32 38.80 26.58 -0.83
N GLU A 33 38.54 25.83 -1.90
CA GLU A 33 39.58 25.11 -2.63
C GLU A 33 40.19 26.08 -3.67
N PRO A 34 41.46 26.50 -3.51
CA PRO A 34 42.03 27.56 -4.33
C PRO A 34 42.37 27.10 -5.76
N ALA A 35 42.75 28.05 -6.61
CA ALA A 35 43.25 27.84 -7.98
C ALA A 35 42.22 27.31 -9.00
N GLN A 36 40.94 27.27 -8.63
CA GLN A 36 39.83 26.98 -9.54
C GLN A 36 39.42 28.24 -10.29
N ALA A 37 38.99 28.13 -11.55
CA ALA A 37 38.42 29.27 -12.26
C ALA A 37 37.15 29.75 -11.56
N SER A 38 37.00 31.06 -11.34
CA SER A 38 35.82 31.66 -10.72
C SER A 38 34.58 31.62 -11.62
N MET A 39 34.79 31.62 -12.95
CA MET A 39 33.75 31.56 -13.96
C MET A 39 34.18 30.70 -15.16
N MET A 40 33.21 30.20 -15.92
CA MET A 40 33.42 29.45 -17.16
C MET A 40 32.41 29.84 -18.22
N VAL A 41 32.75 29.65 -19.50
CA VAL A 41 31.84 29.84 -20.63
C VAL A 41 31.99 28.66 -21.60
N GLY A 42 30.92 28.27 -22.29
CA GLY A 42 30.98 27.17 -23.25
C GLY A 42 30.15 27.38 -24.51
N ARG A 43 30.58 26.67 -25.57
CA ARG A 43 29.92 26.59 -26.88
C ARG A 43 30.15 25.20 -27.47
N GLY A 44 29.08 24.49 -27.81
CA GLY A 44 29.13 23.10 -28.26
C GLY A 44 29.81 22.21 -27.23
N LYS A 45 30.91 21.56 -27.65
CA LYS A 45 31.73 20.70 -26.77
C LYS A 45 32.87 21.46 -26.07
N ASP A 46 33.11 22.71 -26.44
CA ASP A 46 34.22 23.51 -25.94
C ASP A 46 33.82 24.33 -24.71
N SER A 47 34.77 24.51 -23.79
CA SER A 47 34.61 25.40 -22.64
C SER A 47 35.91 26.12 -22.31
N TRP A 48 35.79 27.35 -21.82
CA TRP A 48 36.92 28.22 -21.48
C TRP A 48 36.76 28.78 -20.06
N PRO A 49 37.79 28.67 -19.21
CA PRO A 49 37.79 29.28 -17.88
C PRO A 49 38.04 30.80 -17.96
N SER A 50 37.62 31.52 -16.92
CA SER A 50 38.03 32.91 -16.72
C SER A 50 39.56 33.00 -16.62
N SER A 51 40.14 33.86 -17.45
CA SER A 51 41.60 34.07 -17.59
C SER A 51 42.07 35.42 -17.07
N ALA A 52 41.15 36.40 -17.01
CA ALA A 52 41.40 37.71 -16.44
C ALA A 52 40.12 38.25 -15.81
N VAL A 53 40.25 38.86 -14.64
CA VAL A 53 39.16 39.55 -13.93
C VAL A 53 39.68 40.89 -13.44
N ALA A 54 38.90 41.95 -13.66
CA ALA A 54 39.13 43.29 -13.12
C ALA A 54 37.82 43.83 -12.52
N LEU A 55 37.92 44.61 -11.46
CA LEU A 55 36.77 45.34 -10.90
C LEU A 55 36.72 46.73 -11.55
N ASP A 56 35.58 47.08 -12.13
CA ASP A 56 35.29 48.37 -12.77
C ASP A 56 34.01 48.95 -12.17
N GLY A 57 34.18 49.85 -11.21
CA GLY A 57 33.08 50.36 -10.37
C GLY A 57 32.48 49.23 -9.53
N ASP A 58 31.20 48.94 -9.78
CA ASP A 58 30.42 47.89 -9.13
C ASP A 58 30.37 46.59 -9.94
N ALA A 59 31.16 46.43 -11.02
CA ALA A 59 31.10 45.25 -11.88
C ALA A 59 32.45 44.58 -12.11
N LEU A 60 32.44 43.25 -12.18
CA LEU A 60 33.55 42.43 -12.65
C LEU A 60 33.57 42.41 -14.18
N LEU A 61 34.69 42.80 -14.76
CA LEU A 61 35.02 42.60 -16.17
C LEU A 61 35.82 41.30 -16.31
N VAL A 62 35.21 40.29 -16.92
CA VAL A 62 35.75 38.94 -17.00
C VAL A 62 36.07 38.58 -18.45
N THR A 63 37.26 38.04 -18.70
CA THR A 63 37.70 37.58 -20.04
C THR A 63 38.00 36.09 -20.03
N PHE A 64 37.53 35.37 -21.06
CA PHE A 64 37.66 33.91 -21.20
C PHE A 64 38.72 33.50 -22.24
N GLY A 65 39.89 34.12 -22.17
CA GLY A 65 41.09 33.74 -22.92
C GLY A 65 40.86 33.66 -24.43
N ALA A 66 41.25 32.52 -25.01
CA ALA A 66 41.22 32.25 -26.44
C ALA A 66 39.81 32.24 -27.07
N SER A 67 38.73 32.21 -26.26
CA SER A 67 37.37 32.30 -26.79
C SER A 67 37.03 33.68 -27.37
N GLY A 68 37.74 34.74 -26.96
CA GLY A 68 37.40 36.13 -27.27
C GLY A 68 36.19 36.67 -26.50
N ILE A 69 35.50 35.83 -25.72
CA ILE A 69 34.29 36.19 -24.97
C ILE A 69 34.65 37.00 -23.72
N LYS A 70 33.84 38.02 -23.45
CA LYS A 70 33.90 38.86 -22.26
C LYS A 70 32.53 38.98 -21.61
N ALA A 71 32.52 39.15 -20.29
CA ALA A 71 31.31 39.41 -19.54
C ALA A 71 31.47 40.55 -18.54
N ARG A 72 30.40 41.31 -18.34
CA ARG A 72 30.26 42.30 -17.27
C ARG A 72 29.29 41.73 -16.24
N VAL A 73 29.76 41.52 -15.00
CA VAL A 73 28.97 40.97 -13.89
C VAL A 73 28.88 42.00 -12.78
N LYS A 74 27.71 42.59 -12.54
CA LYS A 74 27.49 43.53 -11.43
C LYS A 74 27.56 42.79 -10.09
N VAL A 75 28.15 43.43 -9.09
CA VAL A 75 28.29 42.96 -7.72
C VAL A 75 27.57 43.93 -6.79
N GLU A 76 26.65 43.44 -5.97
CA GLU A 76 26.04 44.23 -4.89
C GLU A 76 26.22 43.51 -3.56
N SER A 77 26.78 44.18 -2.56
CA SER A 77 27.02 43.61 -1.24
C SER A 77 25.91 44.01 -0.26
N HIS A 78 25.37 43.01 0.43
CA HIS A 78 24.40 43.14 1.52
C HIS A 78 25.03 42.61 2.83
N PRO A 79 24.41 42.84 4.00
CA PRO A 79 24.96 42.41 5.28
C PRO A 79 25.31 40.91 5.35
N ARG A 80 24.47 40.03 4.79
CA ARG A 80 24.64 38.56 4.89
C ARG A 80 24.93 37.84 3.57
N TYR A 81 24.81 38.52 2.43
CA TYR A 81 25.00 37.95 1.10
C TYR A 81 25.52 39.01 0.12
N PHE A 82 25.94 38.60 -1.06
CA PHE A 82 26.18 39.51 -2.18
C PHE A 82 25.55 38.94 -3.45
N THR A 83 25.13 39.80 -4.37
CA THR A 83 24.57 39.38 -5.65
C THR A 83 25.61 39.46 -6.77
N LEU A 84 25.46 38.59 -7.77
CA LEU A 84 26.18 38.65 -9.03
C LEU A 84 25.17 38.64 -10.18
N SER A 85 25.06 39.76 -10.90
CA SER A 85 24.13 39.91 -12.03
C SER A 85 24.88 40.01 -13.35
N LEU A 86 24.58 39.15 -14.32
CA LEU A 86 25.10 39.26 -15.69
C LEU A 86 24.47 40.48 -16.38
N VAL A 87 25.28 41.51 -16.64
CA VAL A 87 24.82 42.76 -17.29
C VAL A 87 25.03 42.72 -18.78
N GLN A 88 26.11 42.06 -19.23
CA GLN A 88 26.48 42.04 -20.64
C GLN A 88 27.41 40.86 -20.95
N VAL A 89 27.21 40.24 -22.12
CA VAL A 89 28.14 39.26 -22.72
C VAL A 89 28.50 39.74 -24.12
N THR A 90 29.79 39.79 -24.45
CA THR A 90 30.29 40.29 -25.74
C THR A 90 31.43 39.41 -26.29
N GLY A 91 31.79 39.60 -27.56
CA GLY A 91 32.93 38.89 -28.16
C GLY A 91 32.64 37.46 -28.62
N GLY A 92 31.36 37.05 -28.62
CA GLY A 92 30.89 35.78 -29.17
C GLY A 92 29.48 35.40 -28.69
N GLU A 93 28.96 34.29 -29.20
CA GLU A 93 27.65 33.69 -28.86
C GLU A 93 27.84 32.38 -28.10
N PRO A 94 28.10 32.40 -26.78
CA PRO A 94 28.17 31.16 -26.01
C PRO A 94 26.80 30.50 -25.86
N ASP A 95 26.77 29.19 -25.68
CA ASP A 95 25.53 28.46 -25.37
C ASP A 95 25.14 28.63 -23.90
N TRP A 96 26.14 28.71 -23.03
CA TRP A 96 25.97 28.91 -21.59
C TRP A 96 27.14 29.69 -20.98
N MET A 97 26.85 30.35 -19.86
CA MET A 97 27.82 31.07 -19.05
C MET A 97 27.64 30.71 -17.58
N GLN A 98 28.68 30.15 -16.97
CA GLN A 98 28.74 29.82 -15.56
C GLN A 98 29.48 30.94 -14.81
N PHE A 99 28.74 31.79 -14.12
CA PHE A 99 29.26 33.00 -13.48
C PHE A 99 29.48 32.84 -11.96
N VAL A 100 29.23 31.64 -11.42
CA VAL A 100 29.79 31.16 -10.15
C VAL A 100 30.31 29.74 -10.36
N ASN A 101 31.58 29.50 -10.02
CA ASN A 101 32.19 28.19 -9.96
C ASN A 101 33.06 28.11 -8.71
N LEU A 102 32.47 27.76 -7.56
CA LEU A 102 33.13 27.84 -6.26
C LEU A 102 33.09 26.50 -5.54
N ARG A 103 34.22 25.80 -5.45
CA ARG A 103 34.34 24.61 -4.60
C ARG A 103 34.86 24.96 -3.22
N LEU A 104 34.23 24.36 -2.22
CA LEU A 104 34.54 24.55 -0.81
C LEU A 104 34.91 23.21 -0.16
N LYS A 105 35.69 23.29 0.93
CA LYS A 105 36.12 22.17 1.77
C LYS A 105 35.05 21.73 2.77
N ILE A 106 33.76 21.88 2.41
CA ILE A 106 32.61 21.49 3.23
C ILE A 106 32.07 20.17 2.68
N THR A 107 32.09 19.11 3.49
CA THR A 107 31.70 17.74 3.09
C THR A 107 30.58 17.14 3.93
N GLU A 108 30.26 17.74 5.07
CA GLU A 108 29.35 17.16 6.07
C GLU A 108 27.89 17.13 5.61
N SER A 109 27.37 18.27 5.13
CA SER A 109 26.02 18.36 4.56
C SER A 109 26.08 19.16 3.26
N VAL A 110 25.78 18.48 2.15
CA VAL A 110 25.87 19.03 0.80
C VAL A 110 24.53 18.81 0.10
N GLY A 111 23.80 19.91 -0.13
CA GLY A 111 22.54 19.95 -0.85
C GLY A 111 22.75 20.42 -2.29
N THR A 112 22.58 19.52 -3.26
CA THR A 112 22.80 19.83 -4.68
C THR A 112 21.62 20.56 -5.34
N LEU A 113 20.41 20.46 -4.75
CA LEU A 113 19.19 21.12 -5.24
C LEU A 113 19.18 22.61 -4.88
N LEU A 114 19.36 22.93 -3.59
CA LEU A 114 19.42 24.31 -3.10
C LEU A 114 20.77 24.97 -3.46
N ASN A 115 21.76 24.15 -3.82
CA ASN A 115 23.14 24.57 -3.99
C ASN A 115 23.72 25.15 -2.69
N ALA A 116 23.73 24.32 -1.64
CA ALA A 116 24.16 24.69 -0.30
C ALA A 116 25.13 23.65 0.29
N GLY A 117 26.05 24.12 1.12
CA GLY A 117 26.98 23.29 1.88
C GLY A 117 27.15 23.82 3.28
N TRP A 118 27.07 22.96 4.29
CA TRP A 118 27.22 23.39 5.68
C TRP A 118 27.80 22.32 6.59
N ASN A 119 28.41 22.78 7.69
CA ASN A 119 28.86 21.98 8.81
C ASN A 119 28.32 22.55 10.14
N SER A 120 28.84 22.09 11.28
CA SER A 120 28.43 22.61 12.59
C SER A 120 28.74 24.09 12.81
N GLU A 121 29.70 24.67 12.08
CA GLU A 121 30.22 26.03 12.30
C GLU A 121 29.71 27.04 11.24
N PHE A 122 29.78 26.67 9.96
CA PHE A 122 29.65 27.57 8.82
C PHE A 122 28.79 26.97 7.71
N ALA A 123 28.16 27.84 6.93
CA ALA A 123 27.33 27.48 5.80
C ALA A 123 27.58 28.41 4.61
N ALA A 124 27.52 27.86 3.41
CA ALA A 124 27.57 28.59 2.16
C ALA A 124 26.45 28.14 1.22
N CYS A 125 25.92 29.07 0.43
CA CYS A 125 24.87 28.78 -0.54
C CYS A 125 24.93 29.76 -1.71
N ALA A 126 24.52 29.32 -2.90
CA ALA A 126 24.29 30.18 -4.04
C ALA A 126 22.84 30.01 -4.52
N LEU A 127 22.02 31.04 -4.38
CA LEU A 127 20.58 31.02 -4.71
C LEU A 127 20.34 31.72 -6.04
N ALA A 128 19.65 31.06 -6.96
CA ALA A 128 19.18 31.73 -8.17
C ALA A 128 18.12 32.77 -7.81
N CYS A 129 18.24 33.99 -8.35
CA CYS A 129 17.29 35.07 -8.07
C CYS A 129 16.18 35.19 -9.13
N ASN A 130 16.21 34.38 -10.20
CA ASN A 130 15.21 34.39 -11.26
C ASN A 130 15.25 33.14 -12.15
N ASP A 131 14.27 33.02 -13.05
CA ASP A 131 14.08 31.90 -13.98
C ASP A 131 15.04 31.88 -15.19
N ARG A 132 16.00 32.80 -15.24
CA ARG A 132 17.13 32.81 -16.19
C ARG A 132 18.38 32.12 -15.64
N THR A 133 18.36 31.80 -14.34
CA THR A 133 19.53 31.36 -13.58
C THR A 133 19.33 29.94 -13.05
N GLU A 134 20.18 29.03 -13.49
CA GLU A 134 20.29 27.68 -12.96
C GLU A 134 21.33 27.69 -11.83
N SER A 135 20.89 27.41 -10.59
CA SER A 135 21.80 27.18 -9.48
C SER A 135 21.79 25.70 -9.11
N TYR A 136 22.98 25.09 -9.00
CA TYR A 136 23.10 23.66 -8.72
C TYR A 136 24.44 23.31 -8.06
N GLY A 137 24.41 22.29 -7.20
CA GLY A 137 25.63 21.71 -6.65
C GLY A 137 26.22 20.66 -7.61
N ALA A 138 27.47 20.84 -8.03
CA ALA A 138 28.12 19.92 -8.99
C ALA A 138 28.66 18.62 -8.36
N SER A 139 28.56 18.46 -7.04
CA SER A 139 28.99 17.28 -6.30
C SER A 139 28.10 17.06 -5.08
N GLY A 140 27.77 15.80 -4.77
CA GLY A 140 27.13 15.42 -3.50
C GLY A 140 28.12 15.11 -2.38
N ALA A 141 29.42 15.08 -2.67
CA ALA A 141 30.48 14.72 -1.72
C ALA A 141 31.15 15.94 -1.06
N TYR A 142 31.08 17.11 -1.71
CA TYR A 142 31.61 18.38 -1.22
C TYR A 142 30.82 19.52 -1.84
N ALA A 143 30.75 20.66 -1.15
CA ALA A 143 30.04 21.83 -1.62
C ALA A 143 30.75 22.44 -2.84
N HIS A 144 30.20 22.20 -4.03
CA HIS A 144 30.66 22.80 -5.29
C HIS A 144 29.55 23.65 -5.87
N LEU A 145 29.58 24.94 -5.53
CA LEU A 145 28.56 25.91 -5.86
C LEU A 145 28.71 26.35 -7.32
N CYS A 146 27.78 25.94 -8.18
CA CYS A 146 27.75 26.31 -9.60
C CYS A 146 26.49 27.10 -9.95
N VAL A 147 26.65 28.14 -10.75
CA VAL A 147 25.54 28.99 -11.21
C VAL A 147 25.72 29.33 -12.67
N ARG A 148 24.70 29.03 -13.48
CA ARG A 148 24.76 29.09 -14.93
C ARG A 148 23.55 29.82 -15.51
N ALA A 149 23.82 30.62 -16.54
CA ALA A 149 22.82 31.15 -17.46
C ALA A 149 22.98 30.48 -18.82
N HIS A 150 21.89 30.35 -19.57
CA HIS A 150 21.88 29.71 -20.90
C HIS A 150 21.34 30.69 -21.94
N ALA A 151 21.92 30.68 -23.13
CA ALA A 151 21.57 31.62 -24.20
C ALA A 151 20.07 31.61 -24.52
N LYS A 152 19.45 30.42 -24.51
CA LYS A 152 18.01 30.22 -24.76
C LYS A 152 17.10 31.03 -23.82
N TYR A 153 17.54 31.32 -22.60
CA TYR A 153 16.75 32.04 -21.58
C TYR A 153 17.25 33.47 -21.31
N GLY A 154 18.28 33.89 -22.05
CA GLY A 154 18.91 35.20 -21.92
C GLY A 154 19.99 35.25 -20.84
N PHE A 155 21.13 35.86 -21.18
CA PHE A 155 22.22 36.10 -20.23
C PHE A 155 22.00 37.36 -19.39
N GLU A 156 21.59 38.44 -20.03
CA GLU A 156 21.44 39.75 -19.38
C GLU A 156 20.29 39.69 -18.37
N GLY A 157 20.56 40.11 -17.13
CA GLY A 157 19.63 40.01 -16.01
C GLY A 157 19.63 38.67 -15.28
N ALA A 158 20.40 37.65 -15.70
CA ALA A 158 20.60 36.47 -14.86
C ALA A 158 21.32 36.87 -13.57
N ASN A 159 20.78 36.46 -12.41
CA ASN A 159 21.17 36.96 -11.10
C ASN A 159 21.22 35.82 -10.06
N VAL A 160 22.18 35.90 -9.15
CA VAL A 160 22.38 34.97 -8.03
C VAL A 160 22.78 35.71 -6.78
N ALA A 161 22.28 35.27 -5.63
CA ALA A 161 22.80 35.64 -4.31
C ALA A 161 23.75 34.57 -3.79
N VAL A 162 24.98 34.95 -3.44
CA VAL A 162 25.96 34.07 -2.78
C VAL A 162 26.10 34.48 -1.32
N LEU A 163 25.95 33.52 -0.42
CA LEU A 163 26.05 33.74 1.02
C LEU A 163 27.11 32.84 1.64
N GLY A 164 27.74 33.35 2.70
CA GLY A 164 28.64 32.64 3.60
C GLY A 164 28.40 33.16 5.00
N VAL A 165 27.88 32.32 5.89
CA VAL A 165 27.40 32.72 7.22
C VAL A 165 27.66 31.64 8.26
N PRO A 166 27.71 31.99 9.56
CA PRO A 166 27.66 31.00 10.63
C PRO A 166 26.43 30.09 10.48
N ARG A 167 26.58 28.79 10.78
CA ARG A 167 25.53 27.77 10.57
C ARG A 167 24.13 28.16 11.11
N PRO A 168 23.99 28.76 12.31
CA PRO A 168 22.68 29.16 12.83
C PRO A 168 21.99 30.26 12.01
N ALA A 169 22.74 31.09 11.28
CA ALA A 169 22.23 32.22 10.51
C ALA A 169 21.83 31.86 9.06
N LEU A 170 22.02 30.60 8.63
CA LEU A 170 21.78 30.18 7.24
C LEU A 170 20.36 30.48 6.76
N LEU A 171 19.34 30.03 7.49
CA LEU A 171 17.94 30.26 7.10
C LEU A 171 17.55 31.74 7.16
N ASP A 172 18.09 32.53 8.09
CA ASP A 172 17.86 33.97 8.12
C ASP A 172 18.48 34.66 6.89
N ALA A 173 19.65 34.22 6.44
CA ALA A 173 20.32 34.80 5.27
C ALA A 173 19.53 34.48 3.99
N ILE A 174 19.00 33.25 3.88
CA ILE A 174 18.13 32.84 2.76
C ILE A 174 16.84 33.67 2.75
N GLU A 175 16.20 33.85 3.91
CA GLU A 175 15.00 34.67 4.06
C GLU A 175 15.25 36.14 3.64
N GLN A 176 16.41 36.71 3.99
CA GLN A 176 16.82 38.05 3.55
C GLN A 176 17.01 38.13 2.03
N VAL A 177 17.56 37.08 1.41
CA VAL A 177 17.66 36.99 -0.06
C VAL A 177 16.27 36.96 -0.68
N GLU A 178 15.34 36.18 -0.14
CA GLU A 178 13.98 36.11 -0.70
C GLU A 178 13.30 37.47 -0.72
N LEU A 179 13.38 38.19 0.40
CA LEU A 179 12.80 39.53 0.55
C LEU A 179 13.53 40.58 -0.31
N GLY A 180 14.85 40.53 -0.37
CA GLY A 180 15.68 41.50 -1.08
C GLY A 180 15.62 41.36 -2.60
N GLU A 181 15.54 40.12 -3.10
CA GLU A 181 15.60 39.80 -4.52
C GLU A 181 14.21 39.55 -5.14
N GLY A 182 13.13 39.63 -4.34
CA GLY A 182 11.76 39.45 -4.81
C GLY A 182 11.41 38.01 -5.17
N LEU A 183 12.02 37.03 -4.51
CA LEU A 183 11.70 35.62 -4.67
C LEU A 183 10.43 35.26 -3.88
N PRO A 184 9.80 34.09 -4.13
CA PRO A 184 8.67 33.65 -3.34
C PRO A 184 9.02 33.60 -1.85
N HIS A 185 8.28 34.35 -1.03
CA HIS A 185 8.43 34.40 0.41
C HIS A 185 7.08 34.12 1.07
N LEU A 186 6.75 32.84 1.22
CA LEU A 186 5.43 32.41 1.67
C LEU A 186 5.31 32.49 3.19
N MET A 187 4.23 33.11 3.67
CA MET A 187 3.91 33.24 5.09
C MET A 187 2.68 32.42 5.43
N LEU A 188 2.84 31.41 6.28
CA LEU A 188 1.73 30.62 6.84
C LEU A 188 1.52 31.05 8.29
N ASN A 189 0.33 31.58 8.61
CA ASN A 189 0.00 32.04 9.96
C ASN A 189 1.00 33.05 10.55
N GLY A 190 1.58 33.92 9.70
CA GLY A 190 2.57 34.91 10.12
C GLY A 190 3.99 34.35 10.34
N VAL A 191 4.22 33.09 10.00
CA VAL A 191 5.53 32.42 10.05
C VAL A 191 5.97 32.09 8.64
N TRP A 192 7.23 32.38 8.30
CA TRP A 192 7.82 31.96 7.03
C TRP A 192 7.69 30.44 6.87
N ILE A 193 7.22 29.98 5.71
CA ILE A 193 6.73 28.61 5.54
C ILE A 193 7.77 27.53 5.85
N HIS A 194 9.06 27.82 5.62
CA HIS A 194 10.20 26.94 5.95
C HIS A 194 10.43 26.80 7.46
N ARG A 195 9.79 27.64 8.29
CA ARG A 195 9.79 27.59 9.75
C ARG A 195 8.45 27.18 10.35
N ALA A 196 7.38 27.10 9.55
CA ALA A 196 6.05 26.72 10.01
C ALA A 196 6.01 25.30 10.62
N PRO A 197 5.61 25.13 11.91
CA PRO A 197 5.58 23.81 12.57
C PRO A 197 4.60 22.82 11.92
N GLU A 198 3.61 23.32 11.19
CA GLU A 198 2.64 22.58 10.38
C GLU A 198 3.31 21.57 9.42
N ARG A 199 4.53 21.87 8.93
CA ARG A 199 5.27 20.97 8.04
C ARG A 199 5.72 19.66 8.69
N PHE A 200 5.58 19.49 10.01
CA PHE A 200 5.93 18.26 10.72
C PHE A 200 4.74 17.34 11.01
N ALA A 201 3.53 17.74 10.64
CA ALA A 201 2.33 16.95 10.84
C ALA A 201 2.35 15.67 10.00
N SER A 202 2.32 14.52 10.67
CA SER A 202 2.07 13.23 10.02
C SER A 202 0.65 13.21 9.44
N TYR A 203 0.46 12.55 8.30
CA TYR A 203 -0.79 12.58 7.59
C TYR A 203 -1.36 11.20 7.30
N LEU A 204 -2.69 11.12 7.34
CA LEU A 204 -3.47 9.95 7.01
C LEU A 204 -3.98 10.12 5.57
N MET A 205 -3.40 9.39 4.63
CA MET A 205 -3.75 9.38 3.22
C MET A 205 -4.91 8.38 3.00
N VAL A 206 -6.05 8.87 2.52
CA VAL A 206 -7.31 8.10 2.56
C VAL A 206 -7.88 7.85 1.18
N HIS A 207 -7.97 6.56 0.84
CA HIS A 207 -8.70 6.06 -0.30
C HIS A 207 -10.20 6.05 -0.05
N GLY A 208 -10.98 6.62 -0.97
CA GLY A 208 -12.44 6.56 -0.94
C GLY A 208 -13.11 7.40 0.13
N LEU A 209 -12.45 8.48 0.60
CA LEU A 209 -13.06 9.48 1.47
C LEU A 209 -14.09 10.32 0.68
N GLY A 210 -15.30 10.45 1.22
CA GLY A 210 -16.39 11.24 0.65
C GLY A 210 -17.39 11.71 1.71
N GLU A 211 -18.51 12.27 1.26
CA GLU A 211 -19.52 12.89 2.13
C GLU A 211 -20.10 11.92 3.18
N SER A 212 -20.21 10.64 2.84
CA SER A 212 -20.87 9.62 3.67
C SER A 212 -20.00 9.02 4.78
N ASN A 213 -18.67 9.15 4.71
CA ASN A 213 -17.74 8.48 5.62
C ASN A 213 -16.72 9.42 6.30
N ALA A 214 -16.86 10.74 6.12
CA ALA A 214 -15.97 11.75 6.71
C ALA A 214 -15.78 11.61 8.23
N ASP A 215 -16.87 11.40 8.97
CA ASP A 215 -16.82 11.36 10.44
C ASP A 215 -16.00 10.16 10.94
N GLN A 216 -16.11 9.01 10.26
CA GLN A 216 -15.28 7.84 10.56
C GLN A 216 -13.80 8.11 10.33
N VAL A 217 -13.46 8.76 9.22
CA VAL A 217 -12.08 9.10 8.88
C VAL A 217 -11.50 10.09 9.89
N ILE A 218 -12.29 11.07 10.35
CA ILE A 218 -11.90 12.00 11.40
C ILE A 218 -11.60 11.25 12.71
N GLU A 219 -12.44 10.29 13.10
CA GLU A 219 -12.18 9.49 14.31
C GLU A 219 -10.88 8.67 14.20
N LEU A 220 -10.57 8.11 13.02
CA LEU A 220 -9.30 7.44 12.76
C LEU A 220 -8.11 8.40 12.83
N ALA A 221 -8.24 9.59 12.24
CA ALA A 221 -7.20 10.61 12.20
C ALA A 221 -6.80 11.11 13.60
N LYS A 222 -7.75 11.11 14.56
CA LYS A 222 -7.47 11.39 15.98
C LYS A 222 -6.50 10.39 16.62
N GLY A 223 -6.22 9.26 15.97
CA GLY A 223 -5.15 8.32 16.28
C GLY A 223 -3.72 8.84 16.06
N GLY A 224 -3.51 10.16 16.09
CA GLY A 224 -2.17 10.76 16.09
C GLY A 224 -1.78 11.57 14.87
N PHE A 225 -2.65 11.65 13.86
CA PHE A 225 -2.37 12.41 12.66
C PHE A 225 -2.65 13.90 12.88
N GLY A 226 -1.91 14.75 12.18
CA GLY A 226 -2.17 16.19 12.12
C GLY A 226 -2.90 16.60 10.84
N CYS A 227 -2.99 15.71 9.86
CA CYS A 227 -3.57 15.97 8.55
C CYS A 227 -4.34 14.75 8.02
N VAL A 228 -5.45 14.99 7.32
CA VAL A 228 -6.17 14.00 6.51
C VAL A 228 -6.01 14.38 5.06
N GLU A 229 -5.40 13.50 4.27
CA GLU A 229 -5.20 13.68 2.84
C GLU A 229 -6.17 12.81 2.02
N PHE A 230 -6.75 13.39 0.97
CA PHE A 230 -7.70 12.72 0.08
C PHE A 230 -6.98 12.09 -1.12
N TYR A 231 -7.26 10.82 -1.44
CA TYR A 231 -6.69 10.14 -2.63
C TYR A 231 -7.60 9.03 -3.21
N PRO A 232 -7.60 8.79 -4.53
CA PRO A 232 -7.88 9.82 -5.50
C PRO A 232 -9.32 10.32 -5.31
N TRP A 233 -9.53 11.61 -5.55
CA TRP A 233 -10.84 12.25 -5.39
C TRP A 233 -11.36 12.87 -6.71
N ARG A 234 -10.62 12.72 -7.82
CA ARG A 234 -10.92 13.40 -9.09
C ARG A 234 -10.20 12.89 -10.35
N ASP A 235 -10.67 13.37 -11.50
CA ASP A 235 -10.06 13.29 -12.83
C ASP A 235 -8.94 14.31 -13.04
N THR A 236 -8.07 14.11 -14.04
CA THR A 236 -7.09 15.12 -14.46
C THR A 236 -7.15 15.45 -15.94
N PRO A 237 -6.85 16.70 -16.34
CA PRO A 237 -6.34 17.81 -15.53
C PRO A 237 -7.43 18.83 -15.15
N THR A 238 -8.71 18.57 -15.45
CA THR A 238 -9.80 19.51 -15.09
C THR A 238 -10.24 19.40 -13.65
N TYR A 239 -9.85 18.31 -12.95
CA TYR A 239 -10.11 18.11 -11.53
C TYR A 239 -11.60 18.04 -11.17
N ARG A 240 -12.41 17.46 -12.07
CA ARG A 240 -13.81 17.10 -11.79
C ARG A 240 -13.89 16.06 -10.68
N PHE A 241 -14.84 16.25 -9.78
CA PHE A 241 -15.02 15.39 -8.60
C PHE A 241 -15.64 14.04 -8.97
N ASN A 242 -15.26 12.99 -8.25
CA ASN A 242 -15.94 11.71 -8.33
C ASN A 242 -17.37 11.84 -7.75
N PRO A 243 -18.45 11.71 -8.56
CA PRO A 243 -19.82 11.89 -8.08
C PRO A 243 -20.27 10.80 -7.09
N GLY A 244 -19.58 9.66 -7.04
CA GLY A 244 -19.82 8.62 -6.04
C GLY A 244 -19.29 8.99 -4.65
N LEU A 245 -18.27 9.86 -4.56
CA LEU A 245 -17.73 10.37 -3.30
C LEU A 245 -18.31 11.73 -2.91
N PHE A 246 -18.52 12.59 -3.91
CA PHE A 246 -19.01 13.97 -3.76
C PHE A 246 -20.23 14.19 -4.67
N PRO A 247 -21.39 13.58 -4.37
CA PRO A 247 -22.62 13.80 -5.14
C PRO A 247 -23.05 15.27 -5.19
N ASN A 248 -22.65 16.09 -4.20
CA ASN A 248 -22.89 17.54 -4.18
C ASN A 248 -21.72 18.36 -4.75
N GLY A 249 -20.78 17.74 -5.47
CA GLY A 249 -19.66 18.40 -6.12
C GLY A 249 -18.74 19.15 -5.14
N LEU A 250 -18.38 20.39 -5.48
CA LEU A 250 -17.48 21.22 -4.67
C LEU A 250 -18.05 21.53 -3.28
N ASP A 251 -19.37 21.74 -3.17
CA ASP A 251 -20.02 22.03 -1.89
C ASP A 251 -19.91 20.84 -0.93
N GLY A 252 -20.09 19.63 -1.46
CA GLY A 252 -19.87 18.38 -0.73
C GLY A 252 -18.43 18.23 -0.25
N LEU A 253 -17.45 18.46 -1.13
CA LEU A 253 -16.03 18.44 -0.77
C LEU A 253 -15.72 19.46 0.33
N LYS A 254 -16.19 20.71 0.16
CA LYS A 254 -16.00 21.78 1.15
C LYS A 254 -16.59 21.39 2.51
N GLN A 255 -17.78 20.80 2.55
CA GLN A 255 -18.38 20.36 3.80
C GLN A 255 -17.53 19.31 4.52
N VAL A 256 -16.93 18.38 3.79
CA VAL A 256 -15.99 17.39 4.36
C VAL A 256 -14.74 18.09 4.89
N CYS A 257 -14.15 19.02 4.14
CA CYS A 257 -12.99 19.81 4.58
C CYS A 257 -13.31 20.62 5.85
N ASP A 258 -14.44 21.31 5.90
CA ASP A 258 -14.90 22.08 7.06
C ASP A 258 -15.04 21.18 8.31
N LYS A 259 -15.54 19.95 8.17
CA LYS A 259 -15.61 18.97 9.26
C LYS A 259 -14.22 18.58 9.78
N ILE A 260 -13.26 18.36 8.89
CA ILE A 260 -11.87 18.02 9.24
C ILE A 260 -11.22 19.20 10.00
N HIS A 261 -11.40 20.43 9.51
CA HIS A 261 -10.90 21.63 10.20
C HIS A 261 -11.57 21.82 11.57
N ALA A 262 -12.87 21.56 11.70
CA ALA A 262 -13.58 21.62 12.98
C ALA A 262 -13.01 20.62 14.01
N ALA A 263 -12.43 19.50 13.54
CA ALA A 263 -11.70 18.54 14.36
C ALA A 263 -10.24 18.96 14.65
N ARG A 264 -9.82 20.16 14.23
CA ARG A 264 -8.45 20.71 14.36
C ARG A 264 -7.38 19.90 13.62
N LEU A 265 -7.76 19.30 12.50
CA LEU A 265 -6.87 18.60 11.58
C LEU A 265 -6.66 19.45 10.32
N GLN A 266 -5.49 19.32 9.71
CA GLN A 266 -5.21 19.88 8.39
C GLN A 266 -5.92 19.08 7.30
N VAL A 267 -6.29 19.76 6.22
CA VAL A 267 -6.82 19.14 4.99
C VAL A 267 -5.71 19.05 3.95
N GLY A 268 -5.43 17.82 3.51
CA GLY A 268 -4.52 17.48 2.43
C GLY A 268 -5.26 17.10 1.15
N LEU A 269 -4.81 17.56 -0.01
CA LEU A 269 -5.32 17.10 -1.30
C LEU A 269 -4.21 16.49 -2.14
N HIS A 270 -4.25 15.18 -2.40
CA HIS A 270 -3.30 14.54 -3.31
C HIS A 270 -3.65 14.87 -4.76
N CYS A 271 -2.71 15.37 -5.54
CA CYS A 271 -2.93 15.98 -6.85
C CYS A 271 -1.99 15.44 -7.92
N MET A 272 -2.50 14.79 -8.97
CA MET A 272 -1.67 14.51 -10.15
C MET A 272 -1.46 15.82 -10.92
N GLN A 273 -0.28 16.42 -10.80
CA GLN A 273 -0.01 17.84 -11.13
C GLN A 273 0.13 18.10 -12.64
N SER A 274 0.55 17.09 -13.41
CA SER A 274 0.82 17.22 -14.86
C SER A 274 0.36 16.02 -15.69
N MET A 275 -0.39 15.09 -15.09
CA MET A 275 -1.00 13.99 -15.84
C MET A 275 -2.28 14.47 -16.53
N VAL A 276 -2.45 14.20 -17.82
CA VAL A 276 -3.68 14.47 -18.57
C VAL A 276 -4.35 13.15 -18.93
N GLY A 277 -5.62 13.04 -18.53
CA GLY A 277 -6.43 11.84 -18.76
C GLY A 277 -6.21 10.75 -17.72
N TRP A 278 -5.67 11.02 -16.52
CA TRP A 278 -5.66 10.01 -15.46
C TRP A 278 -7.10 9.63 -15.06
N GLY A 279 -7.37 8.34 -14.82
CA GLY A 279 -8.72 7.83 -14.52
C GLY A 279 -9.50 7.34 -15.76
N ASP A 280 -10.83 7.48 -15.74
CA ASP A 280 -11.79 6.87 -16.69
C ASP A 280 -11.76 7.43 -18.12
N LYS A 281 -10.75 8.24 -18.48
CA LYS A 281 -10.56 8.88 -19.80
C LYS A 281 -11.75 9.72 -20.27
N THR A 282 -12.56 10.23 -19.34
CA THR A 282 -13.74 11.05 -19.65
C THR A 282 -13.49 12.55 -19.51
N ASP A 283 -12.25 12.96 -19.19
CA ASP A 283 -11.87 14.35 -18.98
C ASP A 283 -11.99 15.16 -20.29
N PRO A 284 -12.55 16.40 -20.26
CA PRO A 284 -12.70 17.25 -21.43
C PRO A 284 -11.42 17.59 -22.19
N ALA A 285 -10.25 17.46 -21.56
CA ALA A 285 -8.95 17.62 -22.21
C ALA A 285 -8.62 16.46 -23.19
N ILE A 286 -9.34 15.34 -23.09
CA ILE A 286 -9.18 14.15 -23.92
C ILE A 286 -10.37 13.95 -24.86
N THR A 287 -11.61 14.05 -24.34
CA THR A 287 -12.81 13.63 -25.05
C THR A 287 -13.94 14.66 -24.94
N PRO A 288 -14.74 14.90 -26.00
CA PRO A 288 -14.76 14.24 -27.31
C PRO A 288 -13.70 14.75 -28.29
N LYS A 289 -12.92 15.77 -27.92
CA LYS A 289 -11.83 16.34 -28.72
C LYS A 289 -10.61 16.51 -27.82
N ALA A 290 -9.48 15.89 -28.19
CA ALA A 290 -8.23 16.06 -27.45
C ALA A 290 -7.73 17.51 -27.56
N ASP A 291 -7.21 18.05 -26.46
CA ASP A 291 -6.68 19.41 -26.40
C ASP A 291 -5.40 19.51 -27.28
N PRO A 292 -5.28 20.50 -28.17
CA PRO A 292 -4.09 20.67 -29.01
C PRO A 292 -2.82 21.03 -28.22
N ARG A 293 -2.94 21.41 -26.94
CA ARG A 293 -1.83 21.75 -26.05
C ARG A 293 -1.25 20.54 -25.31
N LEU A 294 -1.67 19.32 -25.64
CA LEU A 294 -0.97 18.12 -25.22
C LEU A 294 0.40 18.05 -25.91
N LEU A 295 1.40 17.60 -25.16
CA LEU A 295 2.77 17.49 -25.61
C LEU A 295 2.87 16.59 -26.84
N GLN A 296 3.39 17.18 -27.92
CA GLN A 296 3.68 16.51 -29.17
C GLN A 296 5.15 16.69 -29.52
N ASP A 297 5.93 15.61 -29.54
CA ASP A 297 7.40 15.69 -29.76
C ASP A 297 7.82 15.47 -31.22
N GLN A 298 6.91 15.00 -32.08
CA GLN A 298 7.12 14.83 -33.52
C GLN A 298 5.90 15.30 -34.30
N HIS A 299 6.13 15.80 -35.51
CA HIS A 299 5.08 16.35 -36.38
C HIS A 299 5.23 15.90 -37.82
N GLY A 300 4.10 15.75 -38.50
CA GLY A 300 4.03 15.47 -39.93
C GLY A 300 2.69 15.91 -40.51
N THR A 301 2.50 15.61 -41.79
CA THR A 301 1.34 16.04 -42.55
C THR A 301 0.74 14.87 -43.32
N LEU A 302 -0.58 14.68 -43.25
CA LEU A 302 -1.25 13.65 -44.05
C LEU A 302 -0.98 13.84 -45.55
N ALA A 303 -0.47 12.79 -46.19
CA ALA A 303 -0.18 12.75 -47.63
C ALA A 303 -1.44 12.68 -48.49
N ALA A 304 -2.49 12.04 -47.98
CA ALA A 304 -3.78 11.87 -48.63
C ALA A 304 -4.93 12.06 -47.64
N ALA A 305 -6.15 12.21 -48.13
CA ALA A 305 -7.33 12.23 -47.27
C ALA A 305 -7.58 10.84 -46.68
N VAL A 306 -8.06 10.79 -45.44
CA VAL A 306 -8.43 9.56 -44.72
C VAL A 306 -9.92 9.62 -44.34
N ASP A 307 -10.65 8.53 -44.58
CA ASP A 307 -12.07 8.42 -44.23
C ASP A 307 -12.26 7.93 -42.78
N ALA A 308 -13.52 7.76 -42.37
CA ALA A 308 -13.91 7.31 -41.03
C ALA A 308 -13.31 5.94 -40.61
N GLN A 309 -13.05 5.05 -41.57
CA GLN A 309 -12.68 3.65 -41.35
C GLN A 309 -11.20 3.36 -41.68
N ALA A 310 -10.42 4.37 -42.05
CA ALA A 310 -9.02 4.23 -42.41
C ALA A 310 -8.19 3.55 -41.31
N THR A 311 -7.51 2.47 -41.66
CA THR A 311 -6.56 1.73 -40.81
C THR A 311 -5.10 2.08 -41.12
N GLU A 312 -4.86 2.97 -42.08
CA GLU A 312 -3.55 3.44 -42.48
C GLU A 312 -3.52 4.97 -42.61
N MET A 313 -2.40 5.59 -42.23
CA MET A 313 -2.18 7.04 -42.33
C MET A 313 -0.77 7.32 -42.85
N ASN A 314 -0.65 7.79 -44.09
CA ASN A 314 0.62 8.14 -44.70
C ASN A 314 0.97 9.62 -44.49
N LEU A 315 2.24 9.90 -44.20
CA LEU A 315 2.79 11.24 -44.02
C LEU A 315 3.58 11.70 -45.25
N LYS A 316 3.55 13.00 -45.56
CA LYS A 316 4.36 13.58 -46.65
C LYS A 316 5.85 13.49 -46.38
N GLU A 317 6.22 13.63 -45.12
CA GLU A 317 7.60 13.71 -44.63
C GLU A 317 8.20 12.32 -44.32
N GLY A 318 7.40 11.27 -44.32
CA GLY A 318 7.78 9.95 -43.80
C GLY A 318 7.79 9.89 -42.26
N THR A 319 8.29 8.79 -41.71
CA THR A 319 8.26 8.50 -40.26
C THR A 319 9.64 8.24 -39.65
N GLU A 320 10.69 8.75 -40.29
CA GLU A 320 12.03 8.68 -39.72
C GLU A 320 12.06 9.37 -38.35
N GLY A 321 12.59 8.67 -37.33
CA GLY A 321 12.61 9.14 -35.94
C GLY A 321 11.38 8.81 -35.10
N TRP A 322 10.25 8.41 -35.69
CA TRP A 322 9.01 8.11 -34.94
C TRP A 322 9.09 6.76 -34.19
N PRO A 323 8.39 6.57 -33.06
CA PRO A 323 8.32 5.29 -32.36
C PRO A 323 7.58 4.21 -33.16
N ASP A 324 7.89 2.93 -32.89
CA ASP A 324 7.30 1.80 -33.62
C ASP A 324 5.80 1.59 -33.35
N THR A 325 5.32 2.04 -32.17
CA THR A 325 3.91 2.06 -31.77
C THR A 325 3.59 3.36 -31.00
N GLY A 326 2.30 3.74 -30.97
CA GLY A 326 1.83 4.80 -30.07
C GLY A 326 0.60 5.54 -30.57
N ASP A 327 0.42 6.77 -30.08
CA ASP A 327 -0.80 7.56 -30.28
C ASP A 327 -0.51 8.85 -31.05
N LEU A 328 -1.40 9.19 -31.97
CA LEU A 328 -1.31 10.36 -32.84
C LEU A 328 -2.44 11.33 -32.51
N PHE A 329 -2.11 12.62 -32.48
CA PHE A 329 -3.06 13.72 -32.50
C PHE A 329 -3.38 14.11 -33.96
N VAL A 330 -4.65 14.05 -34.35
CA VAL A 330 -5.13 14.40 -35.70
C VAL A 330 -6.35 15.33 -35.59
N ASP A 331 -6.11 16.65 -35.49
CA ASP A 331 -7.13 17.70 -35.28
C ASP A 331 -8.14 17.33 -34.17
N GLY A 332 -7.61 16.97 -33.00
CA GLY A 332 -8.38 16.63 -31.81
C GLY A 332 -8.96 15.22 -31.78
N GLU A 333 -8.68 14.41 -32.80
CA GLU A 333 -8.85 12.96 -32.71
C GLU A 333 -7.57 12.29 -32.23
N ILE A 334 -7.70 11.25 -31.40
CA ILE A 334 -6.58 10.38 -31.03
C ILE A 334 -6.66 9.10 -31.85
N VAL A 335 -5.58 8.80 -32.56
CA VAL A 335 -5.44 7.60 -33.39
C VAL A 335 -4.26 6.77 -32.89
N ARG A 336 -4.50 5.52 -32.46
CA ARG A 336 -3.45 4.60 -32.02
C ARG A 336 -2.97 3.74 -33.18
N TYR A 337 -1.67 3.62 -33.37
CA TYR A 337 -1.08 2.71 -34.36
C TYR A 337 -0.30 1.60 -33.67
N ALA A 338 -0.50 0.36 -34.14
CA ALA A 338 0.26 -0.80 -33.69
C ALA A 338 1.52 -1.06 -34.53
N LYS A 339 1.69 -0.32 -35.64
CA LYS A 339 2.82 -0.51 -36.56
C LYS A 339 3.21 0.77 -37.29
N LYS A 340 4.49 1.14 -37.18
CA LYS A 340 5.13 2.16 -38.03
C LYS A 340 5.59 1.56 -39.37
N THR A 341 5.41 2.29 -40.46
CA THR A 341 5.98 2.01 -41.80
C THR A 341 6.85 3.19 -42.25
N PRO A 342 7.76 3.04 -43.23
CA PRO A 342 8.62 4.16 -43.66
C PRO A 342 7.86 5.42 -44.13
N THR A 343 6.64 5.26 -44.63
CA THR A 343 5.82 6.35 -45.16
C THR A 343 4.66 6.76 -44.25
N GLY A 344 4.40 6.04 -43.15
CA GLY A 344 3.23 6.29 -42.32
C GLY A 344 3.01 5.28 -41.20
N PHE A 345 1.74 5.10 -40.85
CA PHE A 345 1.30 4.24 -39.76
C PHE A 345 0.23 3.27 -40.26
N ALA A 346 0.25 2.05 -39.75
CA ALA A 346 -0.67 0.98 -40.09
C ALA A 346 -1.29 0.38 -38.82
N GLU A 347 -2.35 -0.41 -39.01
CA GLU A 347 -3.13 -0.99 -37.91
C GLU A 347 -3.66 0.12 -36.98
N CYS A 348 -4.15 1.20 -37.60
CA CYS A 348 -4.64 2.38 -36.90
C CYS A 348 -6.02 2.09 -36.31
N GLN A 349 -6.14 2.28 -34.99
CA GLN A 349 -7.38 2.37 -34.25
C GLN A 349 -7.77 3.84 -34.10
N ARG A 350 -8.91 4.22 -34.67
CA ARG A 350 -9.42 5.60 -34.65
C ARG A 350 -10.34 5.86 -33.45
N GLY A 351 -10.44 7.13 -33.06
CA GLY A 351 -11.36 7.56 -32.00
C GLY A 351 -11.03 6.99 -30.61
N VAL A 352 -9.75 6.75 -30.33
CA VAL A 352 -9.31 6.19 -29.05
C VAL A 352 -9.76 7.10 -27.90
N PHE A 353 -10.14 6.49 -26.78
CA PHE A 353 -10.69 7.18 -25.60
C PHE A 353 -11.99 7.97 -25.87
N GLY A 354 -12.73 7.63 -26.93
CA GLY A 354 -13.99 8.27 -27.27
C GLY A 354 -13.83 9.61 -28.00
N THR A 355 -12.64 9.88 -28.56
CA THR A 355 -12.44 11.05 -29.42
C THR A 355 -13.26 10.94 -30.72
N THR A 356 -13.71 12.08 -31.24
CA THR A 356 -14.62 12.11 -32.38
C THR A 356 -13.90 11.70 -33.67
N VAL A 357 -14.36 10.61 -34.28
CA VAL A 357 -13.88 10.13 -35.58
C VAL A 357 -14.51 10.97 -36.69
N ALA A 358 -13.69 11.61 -37.52
CA ALA A 358 -14.15 12.39 -38.67
C ALA A 358 -13.22 12.20 -39.89
N PRO A 359 -13.72 12.26 -41.14
CA PRO A 359 -12.85 12.28 -42.31
C PRO A 359 -11.88 13.47 -42.26
N ARG A 360 -10.60 13.25 -42.63
CA ARG A 360 -9.56 14.29 -42.60
C ARG A 360 -8.96 14.49 -44.00
N PRO A 361 -8.86 15.73 -44.51
CA PRO A 361 -8.28 15.98 -45.82
C PRO A 361 -6.76 15.79 -45.83
N ALA A 362 -6.20 15.58 -47.02
CA ALA A 362 -4.76 15.68 -47.23
C ALA A 362 -4.26 17.05 -46.75
N GLY A 363 -3.09 17.09 -46.12
CA GLY A 363 -2.58 18.33 -45.52
C GLY A 363 -2.91 18.52 -44.04
N THR A 364 -3.73 17.65 -43.42
CA THR A 364 -4.00 17.71 -41.98
C THR A 364 -2.71 17.44 -41.19
N ARG A 365 -2.44 18.26 -40.16
CA ARG A 365 -1.29 18.07 -39.26
C ARG A 365 -1.51 16.84 -38.38
N VAL A 366 -0.45 16.06 -38.23
CA VAL A 366 -0.36 14.90 -37.35
C VAL A 366 0.76 15.16 -36.34
N GLY A 367 0.53 14.86 -35.07
CA GLY A 367 1.57 14.91 -34.04
C GLY A 367 1.62 13.62 -33.23
N TYR A 368 2.82 13.17 -32.84
CA TYR A 368 2.95 12.06 -31.89
C TYR A 368 2.63 12.54 -30.49
N LEU A 369 1.70 11.90 -29.79
CA LEU A 369 1.37 12.22 -28.41
C LEU A 369 2.32 11.48 -27.45
N VAL A 370 2.98 12.22 -26.57
CA VAL A 370 3.90 11.64 -25.59
C VAL A 370 3.12 10.93 -24.48
N ASN A 371 3.20 9.60 -24.44
CA ASN A 371 2.71 8.79 -23.32
C ASN A 371 3.79 8.68 -22.24
N CYS A 372 3.50 9.19 -21.05
CA CYS A 372 4.52 9.38 -20.01
C CYS A 372 4.62 8.21 -19.03
N PHE A 373 3.54 7.43 -18.86
CA PHE A 373 3.46 6.43 -17.78
C PHE A 373 2.85 5.08 -18.24
N PRO A 374 3.53 4.33 -19.12
CA PRO A 374 3.04 3.03 -19.60
C PRO A 374 3.12 1.91 -18.53
N ILE A 375 3.81 2.14 -17.41
CA ILE A 375 4.24 1.13 -16.44
C ILE A 375 3.08 0.39 -15.76
N TRP A 376 1.86 0.93 -15.75
CA TRP A 376 0.67 0.27 -15.18
C TRP A 376 -0.43 -0.04 -16.21
N GLY A 377 -0.07 -0.09 -17.50
CA GLY A 377 -1.04 -0.34 -18.58
C GLY A 377 -1.97 0.85 -18.88
N TYR A 378 -1.73 2.01 -18.24
CA TYR A 378 -2.44 3.25 -18.53
C TYR A 378 -1.73 4.07 -19.61
N THR A 379 -2.49 4.80 -20.42
CA THR A 379 -1.97 5.79 -21.39
C THR A 379 -2.19 7.18 -20.83
N ILE A 380 -1.15 7.88 -20.37
CA ILE A 380 -1.28 9.19 -19.73
C ILE A 380 -0.46 10.21 -20.52
N TYR A 381 -1.10 11.32 -20.92
CA TYR A 381 -0.46 12.38 -21.68
C TYR A 381 0.04 13.50 -20.76
N CYS A 382 0.85 14.40 -21.31
CA CYS A 382 1.46 15.52 -20.60
C CYS A 382 1.04 16.85 -21.26
N PRO A 383 0.83 17.94 -20.50
CA PRO A 383 0.65 19.27 -21.07
C PRO A 383 1.97 19.80 -21.65
N ASP A 384 1.91 20.54 -22.76
CA ASP A 384 3.07 21.27 -23.29
C ASP A 384 3.35 22.52 -22.45
N VAL A 385 4.54 22.57 -21.83
CA VAL A 385 4.97 23.66 -20.93
C VAL A 385 5.23 24.98 -21.66
N GLU A 386 5.35 24.98 -22.99
CA GLU A 386 5.50 26.20 -23.79
C GLU A 386 4.13 26.82 -24.15
N THR A 387 3.03 26.18 -23.72
CA THR A 387 1.66 26.70 -23.86
C THR A 387 1.12 27.19 -22.51
N GLY A 388 -0.04 27.87 -22.52
CA GLY A 388 -0.74 28.28 -21.30
C GLY A 388 -1.42 27.16 -20.52
N PHE A 389 -1.26 25.88 -20.91
CA PHE A 389 -2.01 24.79 -20.29
C PHE A 389 -1.59 24.54 -18.83
N VAL A 390 -0.30 24.64 -18.51
CA VAL A 390 0.21 24.52 -17.12
C VAL A 390 -0.32 25.63 -16.21
N ASP A 391 -0.45 26.86 -16.74
CA ASP A 391 -1.04 27.98 -15.99
C ASP A 391 -2.53 27.75 -15.70
N GLU A 392 -3.28 27.23 -16.67
CA GLU A 392 -4.70 26.88 -16.51
C GLU A 392 -4.90 25.76 -15.47
N ILE A 393 -4.02 24.75 -15.46
CA ILE A 393 -4.00 23.71 -14.43
C ILE A 393 -3.71 24.31 -13.06
N SER A 394 -2.72 25.20 -12.98
CA SER A 394 -2.33 25.87 -11.73
C SER A 394 -3.46 26.75 -11.18
N GLU A 395 -4.17 27.47 -12.04
CA GLU A 395 -5.31 28.29 -11.66
C GLU A 395 -6.48 27.46 -11.12
N ARG A 396 -6.79 26.32 -11.75
CA ARG A 396 -7.81 25.38 -11.26
C ARG A 396 -7.47 24.83 -9.88
N LEU A 397 -6.22 24.41 -9.67
CA LEU A 397 -5.75 23.91 -8.38
C LEU A 397 -5.81 25.01 -7.31
N ALA A 398 -5.34 26.22 -7.62
CA ALA A 398 -5.36 27.33 -6.67
C ALA A 398 -6.79 27.71 -6.26
N GLY A 399 -7.70 27.85 -7.23
CA GLY A 399 -9.10 28.19 -6.95
C GLY A 399 -9.81 27.13 -6.11
N LEU A 400 -9.48 25.87 -6.33
CA LEU A 400 -9.97 24.77 -5.51
C LEU A 400 -9.38 24.81 -4.09
N PHE A 401 -8.06 24.99 -3.95
CA PHE A 401 -7.41 25.04 -2.63
C PHE A 401 -7.98 26.18 -1.77
N ASP A 402 -8.25 27.32 -2.39
CA ASP A 402 -8.93 28.44 -1.74
C ASP A 402 -10.37 28.09 -1.32
N ALA A 403 -11.11 27.37 -2.17
CA ALA A 403 -12.51 27.01 -1.90
C ALA A 403 -12.66 26.00 -0.76
N THR A 404 -11.69 25.08 -0.62
CA THR A 404 -11.70 24.01 0.39
C THR A 404 -10.87 24.34 1.63
N GLY A 405 -10.17 25.49 1.64
CA GLY A 405 -9.27 25.86 2.72
C GLY A 405 -8.09 24.88 2.88
N THR A 406 -7.64 24.24 1.80
CA THR A 406 -6.56 23.24 1.81
C THR A 406 -5.33 23.75 2.55
N ASP A 407 -4.73 22.91 3.40
CA ASP A 407 -3.55 23.24 4.19
C ASP A 407 -2.28 22.60 3.63
N MET A 408 -2.44 21.46 2.97
CA MET A 408 -1.34 20.63 2.47
C MET A 408 -1.71 20.02 1.12
N SER A 409 -0.71 19.78 0.27
CA SER A 409 -0.92 18.99 -0.94
C SER A 409 0.31 18.16 -1.28
N TYR A 410 0.06 16.90 -1.65
CA TYR A 410 1.01 16.06 -2.36
C TYR A 410 0.84 16.21 -3.89
N PHE A 411 1.87 16.70 -4.58
CA PHE A 411 1.91 16.81 -6.04
C PHE A 411 2.59 15.61 -6.68
N ASP A 412 1.83 14.81 -7.40
CA ASP A 412 2.27 13.56 -8.02
C ASP A 412 2.27 13.65 -9.55
N GLY A 413 2.96 12.73 -10.22
CA GLY A 413 3.08 12.70 -11.68
C GLY A 413 3.88 13.85 -12.28
N GLY A 414 4.86 14.38 -11.55
CA GLY A 414 5.78 15.41 -12.02
C GLY A 414 6.80 14.92 -13.06
N GLU A 415 6.99 13.60 -13.16
CA GLU A 415 7.82 12.94 -14.18
C GLU A 415 7.40 13.30 -15.60
N GLU A 416 6.18 13.75 -15.76
CA GLU A 416 5.59 14.13 -17.04
C GLU A 416 6.25 15.41 -17.54
N LEU A 417 6.53 16.34 -16.62
CA LEU A 417 7.29 17.56 -16.92
C LEU A 417 8.77 17.27 -17.16
N CYS A 418 9.31 16.17 -16.61
CA CYS A 418 10.67 15.72 -16.92
C CYS A 418 10.83 15.26 -18.38
N LYS A 419 9.74 15.01 -19.13
CA LYS A 419 9.83 14.76 -20.58
C LYS A 419 10.19 16.01 -21.39
N GLN A 420 10.13 17.20 -20.78
CA GLN A 420 10.30 18.49 -21.44
C GLN A 420 11.51 19.24 -20.87
N PRO A 421 12.74 18.96 -21.34
CA PRO A 421 13.94 19.62 -20.84
C PRO A 421 13.95 21.13 -21.11
N PRO A 422 14.65 21.93 -20.29
CA PRO A 422 15.51 21.52 -19.19
C PRO A 422 14.77 21.37 -17.86
N HIS A 423 15.16 20.36 -17.08
CA HIS A 423 14.45 19.99 -15.84
C HIS A 423 14.51 21.09 -14.77
N TRP A 424 15.65 21.79 -14.65
CA TRP A 424 15.85 22.83 -13.64
C TRP A 424 14.82 23.98 -13.74
N ARG A 425 14.22 24.18 -14.92
CA ARG A 425 13.23 25.23 -15.17
C ARG A 425 11.80 24.70 -15.22
N ASN A 426 11.57 23.54 -15.84
CA ASN A 426 10.22 23.10 -16.20
C ASN A 426 9.52 22.28 -15.11
N VAL A 427 10.26 21.48 -14.34
CA VAL A 427 9.70 20.53 -13.36
C VAL A 427 9.00 21.24 -12.19
N GLY A 428 9.53 22.38 -11.75
CA GLY A 428 8.98 23.15 -10.63
C GLY A 428 7.82 24.09 -10.98
N ARG A 429 7.37 24.14 -12.25
CA ARG A 429 6.43 25.18 -12.72
C ARG A 429 5.05 25.10 -12.06
N VAL A 430 4.49 23.90 -11.86
CA VAL A 430 3.17 23.77 -11.22
C VAL A 430 3.24 24.18 -9.75
N ALA A 431 4.28 23.76 -9.01
CA ALA A 431 4.52 24.17 -7.62
C ALA A 431 4.57 25.70 -7.47
N LEU A 432 5.39 26.37 -8.28
CA LEU A 432 5.50 27.84 -8.32
C LEU A 432 4.18 28.49 -8.75
N GLY A 433 3.54 27.95 -9.79
CA GLY A 433 2.31 28.48 -10.36
C GLY A 433 1.14 28.45 -9.38
N VAL A 434 0.98 27.37 -8.63
CA VAL A 434 -0.08 27.24 -7.62
C VAL A 434 0.20 28.12 -6.41
N GLN A 435 1.40 28.04 -5.83
CA GLN A 435 1.74 28.77 -4.59
C GLN A 435 1.70 30.29 -4.74
N THR A 436 1.90 30.82 -5.95
CA THR A 436 1.77 32.25 -6.25
C THR A 436 0.33 32.72 -6.45
N ARG A 437 -0.62 31.79 -6.61
CA ARG A 437 -2.04 32.08 -6.91
C ARG A 437 -2.98 31.83 -5.73
N VAL A 438 -2.61 30.94 -4.80
CA VAL A 438 -3.42 30.67 -3.60
C VAL A 438 -3.46 31.87 -2.65
N LYS A 439 -4.59 32.08 -1.97
CA LYS A 439 -4.73 33.12 -0.93
C LYS A 439 -4.03 32.72 0.36
N LYS A 440 -3.98 31.42 0.64
CA LYS A 440 -3.28 30.82 1.78
C LYS A 440 -2.23 29.84 1.24
N PRO A 441 -0.94 30.04 1.51
CA PRO A 441 0.09 29.07 1.15
C PRO A 441 -0.21 27.69 1.71
N VAL A 442 0.12 26.64 0.95
CA VAL A 442 -0.05 25.25 1.39
C VAL A 442 1.30 24.62 1.73
N ILE A 443 1.31 23.72 2.70
CA ILE A 443 2.43 22.80 2.91
C ILE A 443 2.52 21.90 1.69
N LEU A 444 3.55 22.10 0.87
CA LEU A 444 3.72 21.42 -0.40
C LEU A 444 4.83 20.36 -0.31
N GLU A 445 4.50 19.18 -0.81
CA GLU A 445 5.40 18.04 -1.03
C GLU A 445 4.95 17.24 -2.27
N GLY A 446 5.70 16.22 -2.66
CA GLY A 446 5.32 15.43 -3.84
C GLY A 446 6.49 14.77 -4.57
N ASN A 447 6.21 14.27 -5.77
CA ASN A 447 7.19 13.66 -6.65
C ASN A 447 7.53 14.58 -7.83
N ALA A 448 8.82 14.61 -8.20
CA ALA A 448 9.35 15.38 -9.33
C ALA A 448 8.81 16.83 -9.40
N LEU A 449 9.00 17.62 -8.34
CA LEU A 449 8.68 19.06 -8.31
C LEU A 449 9.85 19.94 -7.84
N TYR A 450 11.03 19.34 -7.65
CA TYR A 450 12.18 19.95 -6.96
C TYR A 450 13.14 20.59 -7.96
N THR A 451 13.16 21.92 -7.98
CA THR A 451 14.19 22.73 -8.65
C THR A 451 14.74 23.76 -7.68
N ASN A 452 15.86 24.41 -8.03
CA ASN A 452 16.41 25.51 -7.26
C ASN A 452 15.40 26.65 -7.07
N LEU A 453 14.46 26.84 -8.01
CA LEU A 453 13.42 27.86 -7.93
C LEU A 453 12.20 27.39 -7.14
N SER A 454 11.73 26.15 -7.34
CA SER A 454 10.57 25.67 -6.58
C SER A 454 10.89 25.41 -5.11
N TRP A 455 12.17 25.29 -4.72
CA TRP A 455 12.57 25.19 -3.32
C TRP A 455 11.95 26.27 -2.44
N HIS A 456 11.81 27.50 -2.94
CA HIS A 456 11.21 28.63 -2.21
C HIS A 456 9.75 28.38 -1.80
N VAL A 457 9.03 27.52 -2.52
CA VAL A 457 7.60 27.25 -2.29
C VAL A 457 7.30 25.82 -1.83
N VAL A 458 8.32 24.96 -1.79
CA VAL A 458 8.22 23.55 -1.39
C VAL A 458 8.71 23.41 0.03
N THR A 459 7.90 22.77 0.87
CA THR A 459 8.12 22.75 2.33
C THR A 459 8.69 21.44 2.83
N ARG A 460 8.38 20.35 2.12
CA ARG A 460 8.85 19.00 2.44
C ARG A 460 9.49 18.36 1.23
N GLY A 461 10.45 17.49 1.49
CA GLY A 461 11.02 16.62 0.47
C GLY A 461 10.18 15.36 0.30
N SER A 462 10.25 14.76 -0.89
CA SER A 462 9.43 13.62 -1.27
C SER A 462 9.51 12.50 -0.24
N PRO A 463 8.38 11.90 0.18
CA PRO A 463 8.40 10.65 0.92
C PRO A 463 9.15 9.60 0.13
N HIS A 464 9.77 8.68 0.85
CA HIS A 464 10.53 7.64 0.22
C HIS A 464 9.66 6.50 -0.28
N TYR A 465 9.29 6.61 -1.56
CA TYR A 465 8.64 5.59 -2.39
C TYR A 465 7.38 4.95 -1.78
N ASP A 466 6.78 4.05 -2.56
CA ASP A 466 5.56 3.36 -2.21
C ASP A 466 5.72 2.41 -1.01
N PRO A 467 4.61 1.98 -0.39
CA PRO A 467 4.61 0.90 0.59
C PRO A 467 5.19 -0.39 0.00
N ILE A 468 6.11 -1.02 0.71
CA ILE A 468 6.62 -2.35 0.37
C ILE A 468 5.86 -3.43 1.14
N TYR A 469 5.56 -4.55 0.49
CA TYR A 469 4.75 -5.61 1.09
C TYR A 469 5.58 -6.68 1.81
N PHE A 470 6.87 -6.84 1.48
CA PHE A 470 7.79 -7.79 2.12
C PHE A 470 9.14 -7.12 2.41
N GLY A 471 9.92 -7.64 3.36
CA GLY A 471 11.22 -7.04 3.73
C GLY A 471 11.10 -5.65 4.39
N ARG A 472 9.94 -5.32 4.95
CA ARG A 472 9.55 -3.98 5.42
C ARG A 472 10.52 -3.39 6.44
N ARG A 473 11.00 -4.23 7.36
CA ARG A 473 11.90 -3.81 8.45
C ARG A 473 13.25 -3.34 7.90
N GLU A 474 13.91 -4.18 7.10
CA GLU A 474 15.16 -3.85 6.41
C GLU A 474 15.00 -2.63 5.48
N TYR A 475 13.90 -2.58 4.71
CA TYR A 475 13.62 -1.43 3.86
C TYR A 475 13.48 -0.13 4.67
N THR A 476 12.80 -0.21 5.82
CA THR A 476 12.63 0.94 6.71
C THR A 476 13.96 1.41 7.28
N LEU A 477 14.82 0.48 7.73
CA LEU A 477 16.11 0.81 8.33
C LEU A 477 17.12 1.38 7.35
N ARG A 478 17.13 0.89 6.10
CA ARG A 478 18.09 1.30 5.07
C ARG A 478 17.68 2.56 4.35
N PHE A 479 16.38 2.74 4.12
CA PHE A 479 15.88 3.68 3.13
C PHE A 479 14.90 4.69 3.73
N LYS A 480 13.70 4.27 4.13
CA LYS A 480 12.67 5.17 4.68
C LYS A 480 13.18 5.98 5.87
N GLY A 481 13.79 5.29 6.84
CA GLY A 481 14.36 5.90 8.03
C GLY A 481 15.62 6.73 7.82
N GLN A 482 16.15 6.82 6.59
CA GLN A 482 17.34 7.62 6.27
C GLN A 482 17.02 8.79 5.33
N GLN A 483 15.89 8.76 4.62
CA GLN A 483 15.55 9.83 3.68
C GLN A 483 15.38 11.22 4.28
N PRO A 484 14.83 11.39 5.49
CA PRO A 484 14.71 12.73 6.05
C PRO A 484 16.06 13.47 6.14
N ALA A 485 17.16 12.76 6.41
CA ALA A 485 18.50 13.34 6.41
C ALA A 485 18.96 13.77 5.00
N ASN A 486 18.55 13.08 3.94
CA ASN A 486 18.90 13.48 2.57
C ASN A 486 18.20 14.79 2.16
N HIS A 487 16.94 14.96 2.53
CA HIS A 487 16.19 16.20 2.30
C HIS A 487 16.70 17.35 3.16
N ALA A 488 17.10 17.08 4.41
CA ALA A 488 17.67 18.07 5.32
C ALA A 488 18.97 18.71 4.79
N LYS A 489 19.74 18.02 3.92
CA LYS A 489 20.90 18.62 3.22
C LYS A 489 20.50 19.82 2.36
N ASN A 490 19.29 19.81 1.82
CA ASN A 490 18.68 20.92 1.08
C ASN A 490 17.74 21.77 1.96
N LEU A 491 17.86 21.68 3.29
CA LEU A 491 17.04 22.42 4.25
C LEU A 491 15.52 22.17 4.13
N LEU A 492 15.11 21.09 3.48
CA LEU A 492 13.72 20.63 3.45
C LEU A 492 13.43 19.70 4.62
N THR A 493 12.18 19.68 5.07
CA THR A 493 11.70 18.63 5.99
C THR A 493 11.47 17.38 5.18
N GLY A 494 12.19 16.28 5.41
CA GLY A 494 11.85 15.03 4.71
C GLY A 494 10.71 14.27 5.40
N ASP A 495 10.02 13.41 4.66
CA ASP A 495 9.07 12.44 5.18
C ASP A 495 9.73 11.05 5.24
N VAL A 496 9.44 10.26 6.28
CA VAL A 496 9.94 8.89 6.40
C VAL A 496 9.39 8.00 5.28
N GLY A 497 8.16 8.21 4.83
CA GLY A 497 7.58 7.63 3.64
C GLY A 497 6.24 6.94 3.84
N TRP A 498 5.62 6.54 2.73
CA TRP A 498 4.30 5.92 2.70
C TRP A 498 4.29 4.54 3.38
N PHE A 499 3.26 4.30 4.18
CA PHE A 499 3.10 3.04 4.91
C PHE A 499 1.63 2.57 4.90
N THR A 500 1.39 1.30 4.59
CA THR A 500 0.06 0.69 4.56
C THR A 500 -0.04 -0.43 5.60
N PRO A 501 -1.05 -0.42 6.49
CA PRO A 501 -1.29 -1.48 7.47
C PRO A 501 -2.06 -2.64 6.83
N HIS A 502 -1.45 -3.31 5.85
CA HIS A 502 -2.13 -4.40 5.14
C HIS A 502 -2.43 -5.59 6.05
N VAL A 503 -3.41 -6.38 5.62
CA VAL A 503 -3.82 -7.65 6.22
C VAL A 503 -2.98 -8.81 5.68
N HIS A 504 -3.12 -9.98 6.31
CA HIS A 504 -2.46 -11.19 5.85
C HIS A 504 -2.97 -11.61 4.47
N SER A 505 -2.05 -12.08 3.63
CA SER A 505 -2.31 -12.62 2.30
C SER A 505 -1.50 -13.89 2.07
N LEU A 506 -1.68 -14.54 0.90
CA LEU A 506 -0.86 -15.71 0.54
C LEU A 506 0.65 -15.41 0.46
N THR A 507 1.03 -14.15 0.35
CA THR A 507 2.41 -13.75 0.05
C THR A 507 3.02 -12.94 1.20
N THR A 508 2.22 -12.31 2.05
CA THR A 508 2.72 -11.38 3.06
C THR A 508 1.89 -11.46 4.34
N ASP A 509 2.59 -11.38 5.48
CA ASP A 509 1.94 -11.30 6.78
C ASP A 509 1.34 -9.93 7.02
N ALA A 510 0.26 -9.89 7.80
CA ALA A 510 -0.31 -8.64 8.29
C ALA A 510 0.75 -7.77 8.98
N VAL A 511 0.65 -6.47 8.78
CA VAL A 511 1.51 -5.50 9.45
C VAL A 511 1.31 -5.57 10.96
N THR A 512 2.41 -5.49 11.70
CA THR A 512 2.42 -5.54 13.16
C THR A 512 2.87 -4.23 13.82
N PRO A 513 2.39 -3.90 15.03
CA PRO A 513 2.75 -2.68 15.76
C PRO A 513 4.24 -2.46 16.00
N ASP A 514 5.09 -3.50 16.07
CA ASP A 514 6.54 -3.31 16.18
C ASP A 514 7.18 -2.73 14.89
N GLU A 515 6.57 -2.97 13.72
CA GLU A 515 6.97 -2.34 12.47
C GLU A 515 6.57 -0.87 12.43
N VAL A 516 5.37 -0.54 12.95
CA VAL A 516 4.90 0.86 13.08
C VAL A 516 5.72 1.62 14.13
N MET A 517 6.09 0.97 15.24
CA MET A 517 7.00 1.55 16.24
C MET A 517 8.34 1.93 15.64
N LEU A 518 8.95 1.03 14.85
CA LEU A 518 10.18 1.31 14.15
C LEU A 518 10.06 2.56 13.25
N LEU A 519 9.03 2.61 12.41
CA LEU A 519 8.75 3.75 11.53
C LEU A 519 8.61 5.06 12.32
N CYS A 520 7.78 5.05 13.36
CA CYS A 520 7.49 6.22 14.19
C CYS A 520 8.73 6.72 14.96
N LEU A 521 9.60 5.83 15.42
CA LEU A 521 10.84 6.23 16.10
C LEU A 521 11.86 6.84 15.14
N LYS A 522 11.91 6.40 13.87
CA LYS A 522 12.68 7.12 12.83
C LYS A 522 12.12 8.53 12.59
N ALA A 523 10.81 8.68 12.59
CA ALA A 523 10.14 9.98 12.48
C ALA A 523 10.46 10.91 13.67
N VAL A 524 10.47 10.38 14.89
CA VAL A 524 10.88 11.11 16.10
C VAL A 524 12.33 11.58 16.00
N GLY A 525 13.25 10.69 15.60
CA GLY A 525 14.68 11.01 15.47
C GLY A 525 14.95 12.15 14.49
N HIS A 526 14.30 12.13 13.33
CA HIS A 526 14.48 13.15 12.30
C HIS A 526 13.62 14.40 12.45
N GLN A 527 12.67 14.42 13.40
CA GLN A 527 11.56 15.37 13.39
C GLN A 527 10.86 15.40 12.02
N ALA A 528 10.47 14.24 11.51
CA ALA A 528 9.83 14.07 10.22
C ALA A 528 8.35 13.65 10.38
N PRO A 529 7.45 14.00 9.44
CA PRO A 529 6.16 13.33 9.33
C PRO A 529 6.32 11.86 8.90
N ILE A 530 5.26 11.09 9.15
CA ILE A 530 4.99 9.84 8.43
C ILE A 530 3.75 10.03 7.55
N SER A 531 3.70 9.31 6.43
CA SER A 531 2.53 9.20 5.57
C SER A 531 1.89 7.82 5.72
N PHE A 532 0.70 7.75 6.31
CA PHE A 532 0.01 6.48 6.55
C PHE A 532 -1.18 6.36 5.61
N THR A 533 -1.20 5.33 4.75
CA THR A 533 -2.27 5.14 3.75
C THR A 533 -3.28 4.09 4.19
N MET A 534 -4.57 4.34 3.94
CA MET A 534 -5.66 3.41 4.21
C MET A 534 -6.82 3.54 3.21
N ASN A 535 -7.71 2.56 3.20
CA ASN A 535 -8.99 2.63 2.49
C ASN A 535 -10.15 2.81 3.47
N ALA A 536 -10.96 3.86 3.28
CA ALA A 536 -12.09 4.20 4.14
C ALA A 536 -13.19 3.14 4.16
N ALA A 537 -13.26 2.26 3.16
CA ALA A 537 -14.21 1.14 3.15
C ALA A 537 -13.85 0.05 4.19
N ASN A 538 -12.56 -0.09 4.50
CA ASN A 538 -12.00 -1.22 5.23
C ASN A 538 -10.91 -0.80 6.28
N PRO A 539 -11.10 0.29 7.06
CA PRO A 539 -10.04 0.84 7.92
C PRO A 539 -9.67 -0.05 9.12
N TRP A 540 -10.45 -1.10 9.38
CA TRP A 540 -10.28 -2.00 10.53
C TRP A 540 -10.01 -3.45 10.11
N ASP A 541 -9.70 -3.70 8.84
CA ASP A 541 -9.43 -5.05 8.35
C ASP A 541 -8.16 -5.62 9.01
N ASN A 542 -7.12 -4.80 9.19
CA ASN A 542 -6.05 -5.14 10.11
C ASN A 542 -6.51 -4.87 11.55
N ARG A 543 -6.68 -5.94 12.32
CA ARG A 543 -7.33 -5.91 13.63
C ARG A 543 -6.45 -5.28 14.72
N ARG A 544 -5.15 -5.09 14.45
CA ARG A 544 -4.21 -4.36 15.32
C ARG A 544 -4.13 -2.87 15.01
N MET A 545 -4.98 -2.34 14.12
CA MET A 545 -5.06 -0.91 13.85
C MET A 545 -5.15 -0.04 15.11
N PRO A 546 -5.94 -0.36 16.15
CA PRO A 546 -6.00 0.51 17.32
C PRO A 546 -4.66 0.62 18.06
N GLU A 547 -3.90 -0.48 18.17
CA GLU A 547 -2.54 -0.45 18.74
C GLU A 547 -1.59 0.40 17.89
N MET A 548 -1.66 0.29 16.56
CA MET A 548 -0.85 1.10 15.66
C MET A 548 -1.18 2.59 15.78
N LEU A 549 -2.46 2.95 15.86
CA LEU A 549 -2.90 4.33 16.08
C LEU A 549 -2.42 4.86 17.44
N ASP A 550 -2.42 4.05 18.49
CA ASP A 550 -1.86 4.46 19.79
C ASP A 550 -0.35 4.75 19.73
N ILE A 551 0.41 3.95 18.96
CA ILE A 551 1.83 4.20 18.70
C ILE A 551 2.02 5.50 17.94
N ILE A 552 1.29 5.70 16.85
CA ILE A 552 1.37 6.90 16.00
C ILE A 552 1.05 8.12 16.84
N ARG A 553 -0.06 8.11 17.59
CA ARG A 553 -0.46 9.17 18.51
C ARG A 553 0.62 9.51 19.53
N THR A 554 1.18 8.50 20.17
CA THR A 554 2.20 8.70 21.21
C THR A 554 3.48 9.28 20.62
N CYS A 555 4.03 8.65 19.57
CA CYS A 555 5.28 9.09 18.96
C CYS A 555 5.15 10.46 18.31
N ASP A 556 4.05 10.72 17.61
CA ASP A 556 3.82 12.00 16.94
C ASP A 556 3.62 13.14 17.95
N TYR A 557 2.97 12.88 19.09
CA TYR A 557 2.92 13.80 20.23
C TYR A 557 4.33 14.10 20.76
N LEU A 558 5.11 13.08 21.11
CA LEU A 558 6.46 13.23 21.67
C LEU A 558 7.41 13.97 20.71
N LYS A 559 7.26 13.74 19.40
CA LYS A 559 7.95 14.47 18.33
C LYS A 559 7.56 15.95 18.34
N ARG A 560 6.25 16.26 18.33
CA ARG A 560 5.73 17.63 18.26
C ARG A 560 6.11 18.49 19.47
N VAL A 561 6.13 17.90 20.68
CA VAL A 561 6.51 18.62 21.90
C VAL A 561 8.03 18.63 22.15
N GLY A 562 8.83 18.00 21.28
CA GLY A 562 10.29 17.95 21.42
C GLY A 562 10.75 17.26 22.71
N TYR A 563 10.10 16.16 23.10
CA TYR A 563 10.32 15.50 24.40
C TYR A 563 11.74 14.91 24.56
N PHE A 564 12.35 14.44 23.48
CA PHE A 564 13.65 13.75 23.52
C PHE A 564 14.82 14.70 23.27
N SER A 565 15.91 14.52 24.02
CA SER A 565 17.16 15.24 23.84
C SER A 565 17.79 15.00 22.46
N ASP A 566 18.67 15.90 22.03
CA ASP A 566 19.42 15.77 20.77
C ASP A 566 20.19 14.46 20.69
N ALA A 567 20.79 14.01 21.80
CA ALA A 567 21.51 12.74 21.87
C ALA A 567 20.60 11.53 21.57
N VAL A 568 19.40 11.50 22.14
CA VAL A 568 18.41 10.44 21.85
C VAL A 568 17.96 10.52 20.40
N ARG A 569 17.68 11.73 19.88
CA ARG A 569 17.28 11.90 18.48
C ARG A 569 18.36 11.43 17.51
N THR A 570 19.63 11.79 17.75
CA THR A 570 20.76 11.32 16.96
C THR A 570 20.86 9.79 16.97
N GLU A 571 20.65 9.14 18.12
CA GLU A 571 20.65 7.67 18.20
C GLU A 571 19.57 7.06 17.31
N LEU A 572 18.35 7.61 17.34
CA LEU A 572 17.22 7.14 16.53
C LEU A 572 17.50 7.25 15.02
N THR A 573 18.28 8.24 14.57
CA THR A 573 18.60 8.43 13.15
C THR A 573 19.66 7.47 12.61
N LYS A 574 20.38 6.73 13.47
CA LYS A 574 21.45 5.85 13.01
C LYS A 574 20.94 4.78 12.03
N PRO A 575 21.68 4.53 10.92
CA PRO A 575 21.38 3.43 10.02
C PRO A 575 21.35 2.11 10.77
N MET A 576 20.40 1.23 10.42
CA MET A 576 20.27 -0.12 10.99
C MET A 576 20.04 -0.20 12.51
N ALA A 577 19.95 0.93 13.22
CA ALA A 577 19.71 0.95 14.66
C ALA A 577 18.22 0.85 14.97
N GLU A 578 17.89 0.01 15.95
CA GLU A 578 16.53 -0.29 16.35
C GLU A 578 16.31 0.02 17.82
N HIS A 579 15.08 0.39 18.13
CA HIS A 579 14.71 0.89 19.45
C HIS A 579 13.29 0.50 19.79
N VAL A 580 12.99 0.53 21.08
CA VAL A 580 11.62 0.44 21.61
C VAL A 580 11.33 1.64 22.50
N LEU A 581 10.09 2.12 22.45
CA LEU A 581 9.57 3.15 23.32
C LEU A 581 8.84 2.52 24.50
N GLU A 582 9.14 2.96 25.70
CA GLU A 582 8.47 2.52 26.92
C GLU A 582 8.15 3.68 27.85
N GLN A 583 7.18 3.45 28.73
CA GLN A 583 6.90 4.35 29.84
C GLN A 583 7.42 3.74 31.14
N ALA A 584 8.31 4.46 31.82
CA ALA A 584 8.80 4.09 33.14
C ALA A 584 7.68 4.20 34.20
N THR A 585 7.91 3.62 35.38
CA THR A 585 6.94 3.60 36.49
C THR A 585 6.53 4.99 36.98
N ASN A 586 7.38 6.00 36.79
CA ASN A 586 7.10 7.40 37.10
C ASN A 586 6.36 8.15 35.98
N GLY A 587 5.96 7.46 34.91
CA GLY A 587 5.26 8.05 33.76
C GLY A 587 6.17 8.64 32.68
N ALA A 588 7.49 8.68 32.89
CA ALA A 588 8.43 9.23 31.91
C ALA A 588 8.61 8.28 30.72
N TRP A 589 8.58 8.83 29.50
CA TRP A 589 8.91 8.08 28.30
C TRP A 589 10.43 7.87 28.17
N GLN A 590 10.82 6.66 27.78
CA GLN A 590 12.20 6.22 27.63
C GLN A 590 12.37 5.44 26.32
N VAL A 591 13.50 5.64 25.67
CA VAL A 591 13.91 4.89 24.49
C VAL A 591 15.00 3.91 24.90
N ARG A 592 14.88 2.64 24.50
CA ARG A 592 15.90 1.61 24.74
C ARG A 592 16.41 1.07 23.40
N PRO A 593 17.73 0.89 23.21
CA PRO A 593 18.25 0.12 22.09
C PRO A 593 17.64 -1.28 22.08
N MET A 594 17.35 -1.81 20.90
CA MET A 594 16.74 -3.12 20.71
C MET A 594 17.58 -3.93 19.72
N ALA A 595 17.80 -5.21 20.03
CA ALA A 595 18.29 -6.20 19.09
C ALA A 595 17.13 -7.09 18.69
N PHE A 596 16.57 -6.84 17.51
CA PHE A 596 15.50 -7.64 16.93
C PHE A 596 16.12 -8.75 16.07
N GLY A 597 15.83 -10.00 16.40
CA GLY A 597 16.35 -11.14 15.64
C GLY A 597 15.60 -11.32 14.31
N PRO A 598 16.27 -11.84 13.27
CA PRO A 598 15.55 -12.34 12.10
C PRO A 598 14.63 -13.48 12.55
N SER A 599 13.48 -13.63 11.90
CA SER A 599 12.61 -14.75 12.18
C SER A 599 13.27 -16.08 11.79
N LYS A 600 12.96 -17.14 12.53
CA LYS A 600 13.51 -18.48 12.33
C LYS A 600 12.39 -19.49 12.16
N VAL A 601 12.32 -20.10 10.98
CA VAL A 601 11.46 -21.27 10.76
C VAL A 601 12.17 -22.50 11.33
N VAL A 602 11.49 -23.17 12.24
CA VAL A 602 12.01 -24.27 13.04
C VAL A 602 11.07 -25.47 12.96
N ASN A 603 11.61 -26.67 13.22
CA ASN A 603 10.84 -27.90 13.24
C ASN A 603 11.21 -28.75 14.47
N ALA A 604 10.28 -28.88 15.42
CA ALA A 604 10.49 -29.53 16.70
C ALA A 604 10.85 -31.04 16.60
N THR A 605 10.54 -31.70 15.48
CA THR A 605 10.86 -33.13 15.28
C THR A 605 12.16 -33.38 14.53
N ARG A 606 12.84 -32.31 14.08
CA ARG A 606 14.10 -32.37 13.35
C ARG A 606 15.17 -31.70 14.21
N PRO A 607 15.99 -32.46 14.97
CA PRO A 607 16.93 -31.88 15.94
C PRO A 607 17.81 -30.76 15.37
N GLU A 608 18.23 -30.88 14.11
CA GLU A 608 19.05 -29.91 13.39
C GLU A 608 18.30 -28.62 12.97
N LEU A 609 16.98 -28.61 13.05
CA LEU A 609 16.09 -27.48 12.77
C LEU A 609 15.27 -27.04 14.00
N ALA A 610 15.37 -27.76 15.11
CA ALA A 610 14.67 -27.45 16.36
C ALA A 610 15.44 -26.46 17.22
N GLU A 611 16.76 -26.37 17.02
CA GLU A 611 17.70 -25.63 17.86
C GLU A 611 18.48 -24.59 17.05
N TRP A 612 18.66 -23.39 17.60
CA TRP A 612 19.46 -22.33 17.01
C TRP A 612 20.08 -21.42 18.06
N HIS A 613 21.06 -20.62 17.63
CA HIS A 613 21.75 -19.65 18.47
C HIS A 613 21.14 -18.25 18.33
N PHE A 614 20.95 -17.58 19.46
CA PHE A 614 20.53 -16.18 19.51
C PHE A 614 21.52 -15.37 20.36
N GLN A 615 22.00 -14.27 19.80
CA GLN A 615 22.94 -13.37 20.45
C GLN A 615 22.18 -12.26 21.18
N ASN A 616 22.31 -12.21 22.51
CA ASN A 616 21.82 -11.10 23.32
C ASN A 616 22.97 -10.13 23.60
N PRO A 617 23.03 -8.95 22.97
CA PRO A 617 24.10 -7.98 23.20
C PRO A 617 23.94 -7.21 24.52
N HIS A 618 22.84 -7.43 25.25
CA HIS A 618 22.46 -6.70 26.45
C HIS A 618 22.54 -7.57 27.71
N GLY A 619 22.23 -6.99 28.87
CA GLY A 619 22.18 -7.74 30.13
C GLY A 619 21.11 -8.83 30.15
N ASP A 620 21.18 -9.66 31.19
CA ASP A 620 20.26 -10.79 31.39
C ASP A 620 18.80 -10.32 31.47
N GLN A 621 17.92 -10.96 30.70
CA GLN A 621 16.52 -10.54 30.59
C GLN A 621 15.59 -11.63 30.05
N ALA A 622 14.28 -11.47 30.29
CA ALA A 622 13.28 -12.17 29.48
C ALA A 622 13.17 -11.49 28.11
N PRO A 623 13.10 -12.25 27.00
CA PRO A 623 12.96 -11.67 25.67
C PRO A 623 11.51 -11.26 25.38
N TRP A 624 11.33 -10.31 24.48
CA TRP A 624 10.11 -10.25 23.68
C TRP A 624 10.13 -11.40 22.67
N LEU A 625 9.00 -12.07 22.44
CA LEU A 625 8.96 -13.17 21.47
C LEU A 625 7.62 -13.26 20.73
N ARG A 626 7.69 -13.76 19.50
CA ARG A 626 6.53 -14.15 18.68
C ARG A 626 6.73 -15.57 18.16
N ILE A 627 5.71 -16.42 18.32
CA ILE A 627 5.67 -17.79 17.76
C ILE A 627 4.46 -17.86 16.84
N ARG A 628 4.71 -17.96 15.53
CA ARG A 628 3.68 -18.18 14.51
C ARG A 628 3.66 -19.64 14.10
N ALA A 629 2.48 -20.26 14.10
CA ALA A 629 2.37 -21.64 13.64
C ALA A 629 2.51 -21.70 12.11
N GLN A 630 3.29 -22.68 11.63
CA GLN A 630 3.46 -22.94 10.21
C GLN A 630 2.72 -24.22 9.84
N PRO A 631 2.18 -24.34 8.61
CA PRO A 631 1.50 -25.56 8.19
C PRO A 631 2.48 -26.74 8.15
N GLN A 632 1.93 -27.93 8.39
CA GLN A 632 2.67 -29.17 8.20
C GLN A 632 2.91 -29.38 6.71
N LEU A 633 4.14 -29.74 6.32
CA LEU A 633 4.47 -30.01 4.93
C LEU A 633 4.46 -31.51 4.67
N ALA A 634 3.96 -31.90 3.52
CA ALA A 634 4.13 -33.26 3.02
C ALA A 634 5.63 -33.57 2.82
N PRO A 635 6.06 -34.82 3.06
CA PRO A 635 7.43 -35.24 2.78
C PRO A 635 7.80 -35.03 1.31
N TYR A 636 9.08 -34.79 1.04
CA TYR A 636 9.60 -34.79 -0.34
C TYR A 636 9.29 -36.13 -1.03
N GLY A 637 8.80 -36.05 -2.27
CA GLY A 637 8.34 -37.19 -3.07
C GLY A 637 6.95 -37.73 -2.74
N ALA A 638 6.19 -37.07 -1.87
CA ALA A 638 4.78 -37.38 -1.66
C ALA A 638 3.96 -37.12 -2.94
N LYS A 639 2.89 -37.90 -3.16
CA LYS A 639 2.10 -37.85 -4.40
C LYS A 639 1.31 -36.56 -4.53
N GLU A 640 0.99 -35.93 -3.41
CA GLU A 640 0.30 -34.66 -3.31
C GLU A 640 1.19 -33.44 -3.61
N ASN A 641 2.52 -33.61 -3.70
CA ASN A 641 3.42 -32.53 -4.09
C ASN A 641 3.32 -32.24 -5.58
N ILE A 642 3.58 -30.98 -5.96
CA ILE A 642 3.66 -30.58 -7.36
C ILE A 642 5.13 -30.60 -7.78
N VAL A 643 5.46 -31.43 -8.77
CA VAL A 643 6.82 -31.49 -9.32
C VAL A 643 7.01 -30.30 -10.26
N LEU A 644 7.85 -29.34 -9.84
CA LEU A 644 8.18 -28.15 -10.61
C LEU A 644 9.28 -28.39 -11.64
N ALA A 645 10.21 -29.30 -11.35
CA ALA A 645 11.25 -29.72 -12.29
C ALA A 645 11.74 -31.13 -11.94
N ASP A 646 11.75 -32.04 -12.92
CA ASP A 646 12.32 -33.39 -12.84
C ASP A 646 13.40 -33.55 -13.92
N PHE A 647 14.39 -34.40 -13.64
CA PHE A 647 15.63 -34.57 -14.41
C PHE A 647 15.85 -36.01 -14.88
N ALA A 648 14.87 -36.90 -14.68
CA ALA A 648 14.99 -38.31 -15.05
C ALA A 648 15.20 -38.51 -16.57
N ALA A 649 14.57 -37.67 -17.42
CA ALA A 649 14.67 -37.78 -18.88
C ALA A 649 15.71 -36.82 -19.48
N ALA A 650 15.71 -35.56 -19.07
CA ALA A 650 16.61 -34.50 -19.54
C ALA A 650 16.64 -33.35 -18.53
N VAL A 651 17.61 -32.43 -18.65
CA VAL A 651 17.64 -31.20 -17.85
C VAL A 651 16.76 -30.14 -18.53
N PRO A 652 15.66 -29.67 -17.90
CA PRO A 652 14.71 -28.77 -18.53
C PRO A 652 15.15 -27.29 -18.49
N PHE A 653 16.19 -26.97 -17.72
CA PHE A 653 16.74 -25.62 -17.59
C PHE A 653 17.67 -25.26 -18.75
N LYS A 654 17.62 -23.99 -19.15
CA LYS A 654 18.53 -23.42 -20.16
C LYS A 654 19.32 -22.24 -19.58
N PRO A 655 20.63 -22.13 -19.88
CA PRO A 655 21.38 -20.89 -19.66
C PRO A 655 20.75 -19.74 -20.44
N GLU A 656 20.35 -18.69 -19.74
CA GLU A 656 19.64 -17.56 -20.34
C GLU A 656 20.54 -16.32 -20.40
N ARG A 657 20.99 -15.83 -19.23
CA ARG A 657 21.79 -14.60 -19.14
C ARG A 657 22.88 -14.67 -18.06
N THR A 658 23.88 -13.81 -18.20
CA THR A 658 24.88 -13.52 -17.17
C THR A 658 25.06 -12.02 -17.03
N ALA A 659 25.45 -11.57 -15.85
CA ALA A 659 25.70 -10.16 -15.57
C ALA A 659 26.94 -9.59 -16.29
N SER A 660 27.87 -10.46 -16.69
CA SER A 660 29.16 -10.08 -17.28
C SER A 660 29.68 -11.19 -18.19
N PRO A 661 30.45 -10.86 -19.25
CA PRO A 661 31.17 -11.84 -20.07
C PRO A 661 32.23 -12.64 -19.30
N ASP A 662 32.69 -12.15 -18.14
CA ASP A 662 33.62 -12.87 -17.26
C ASP A 662 32.94 -14.03 -16.50
N LEU A 663 31.61 -14.15 -16.62
CA LEU A 663 30.83 -15.24 -16.08
C LEU A 663 30.41 -16.18 -17.20
N THR A 664 30.80 -17.44 -17.10
CA THR A 664 30.28 -18.52 -17.94
C THR A 664 29.47 -19.48 -17.09
N GLN A 665 28.48 -20.12 -17.69
CA GLN A 665 27.64 -21.11 -17.02
C GLN A 665 27.37 -22.32 -17.93
N SER A 666 27.24 -23.50 -17.33
CA SER A 666 26.84 -24.72 -18.02
C SER A 666 25.88 -25.53 -17.16
N VAL A 667 25.03 -26.31 -17.83
CA VAL A 667 24.08 -27.21 -17.19
C VAL A 667 24.18 -28.57 -17.87
N ASP A 668 24.43 -29.61 -17.09
CA ASP A 668 24.72 -30.96 -17.59
C ASP A 668 23.94 -32.01 -16.79
N PRO A 669 23.43 -33.09 -17.42
CA PRO A 669 22.92 -34.24 -16.68
C PRO A 669 23.98 -34.79 -15.73
N SER A 670 23.59 -35.20 -14.53
CA SER A 670 24.52 -35.78 -13.57
C SER A 670 24.42 -37.30 -13.52
N SER A 671 25.57 -37.98 -13.47
CA SER A 671 25.64 -39.39 -13.09
C SER A 671 25.43 -39.60 -11.58
N GLU A 672 25.68 -38.56 -10.77
CA GLU A 672 25.35 -38.58 -9.34
C GLU A 672 23.84 -38.54 -9.12
N LYS A 673 23.41 -39.30 -8.12
CA LYS A 673 22.03 -39.34 -7.64
C LYS A 673 21.91 -38.59 -6.33
N THR A 674 20.73 -38.05 -6.07
CA THR A 674 20.36 -37.56 -4.74
C THR A 674 20.38 -38.71 -3.73
N PRO A 675 20.44 -38.43 -2.41
CA PRO A 675 20.45 -39.49 -1.39
C PRO A 675 19.24 -40.43 -1.40
N ASP A 676 18.11 -40.03 -1.97
CA ASP A 676 16.92 -40.87 -2.18
C ASP A 676 16.91 -41.63 -3.54
N GLY A 677 18.00 -41.53 -4.30
CA GLY A 677 18.18 -42.23 -5.57
C GLY A 677 17.61 -41.52 -6.81
N ALA A 678 17.00 -40.34 -6.65
CA ALA A 678 16.46 -39.58 -7.77
C ALA A 678 17.57 -38.98 -8.66
N ALA A 679 17.19 -38.65 -9.90
CA ALA A 679 18.09 -37.98 -10.83
C ALA A 679 18.40 -36.55 -10.36
N ALA A 680 19.62 -36.09 -10.66
CA ALA A 680 20.06 -34.73 -10.43
C ALA A 680 20.68 -34.16 -11.71
N PHE A 681 20.83 -32.85 -11.76
CA PHE A 681 21.65 -32.18 -12.76
C PHE A 681 22.76 -31.37 -12.10
N CYS A 682 23.81 -31.09 -12.87
CA CYS A 682 24.96 -30.31 -12.47
C CYS A 682 24.82 -28.89 -13.02
N TYR A 683 24.81 -27.88 -12.14
CA TYR A 683 24.88 -26.46 -12.51
C TYR A 683 26.25 -25.91 -12.18
N ARG A 684 27.01 -25.52 -13.21
CA ARG A 684 28.36 -24.96 -13.06
C ARG A 684 28.38 -23.51 -13.51
N ALA A 685 29.06 -22.67 -12.74
CA ALA A 685 29.42 -21.33 -13.16
C ALA A 685 30.91 -21.07 -12.88
N GLU A 686 31.59 -20.41 -13.81
CA GLU A 686 32.98 -19.99 -13.66
C GLU A 686 33.04 -18.47 -13.65
N ASN A 687 33.58 -17.92 -12.56
CA ASN A 687 33.89 -16.51 -12.43
C ASN A 687 35.37 -16.29 -12.78
N LYS A 688 35.63 -15.74 -13.96
CA LYS A 688 36.98 -15.44 -14.46
C LYS A 688 37.52 -14.11 -13.95
N GLY A 689 36.70 -13.34 -13.24
CA GLY A 689 37.09 -12.10 -12.59
C GLY A 689 37.94 -12.30 -11.34
N LYS A 690 38.37 -11.18 -10.74
CA LYS A 690 39.18 -11.18 -9.50
C LYS A 690 38.38 -10.96 -8.21
N ALA A 691 37.09 -10.60 -8.34
CA ALA A 691 36.18 -10.33 -7.23
C ALA A 691 34.99 -11.30 -7.25
N ALA A 692 34.14 -11.27 -6.22
CA ALA A 692 32.90 -12.05 -6.22
C ALA A 692 32.02 -11.68 -7.42
N SER A 693 31.35 -12.68 -8.00
CA SER A 693 30.48 -12.51 -9.15
C SER A 693 29.25 -11.69 -8.79
N GLU A 694 28.63 -11.10 -9.80
CA GLU A 694 27.21 -10.74 -9.72
C GLU A 694 26.40 -12.02 -10.00
N TRP A 695 25.50 -12.02 -10.98
CA TRP A 695 24.57 -13.12 -11.20
C TRP A 695 24.75 -13.88 -12.53
N THR A 696 24.36 -15.16 -12.52
CA THR A 696 24.08 -15.98 -13.70
C THR A 696 22.66 -16.50 -13.61
N GLU A 697 22.01 -16.80 -14.73
CA GLU A 697 20.59 -17.18 -14.77
C GLU A 697 20.34 -18.43 -15.62
N LEU A 698 19.65 -19.41 -15.01
CA LEU A 698 18.95 -20.47 -15.72
C LEU A 698 17.44 -20.25 -15.66
N VAL A 699 16.73 -20.58 -16.74
CA VAL A 699 15.28 -20.48 -16.80
C VAL A 699 14.65 -21.82 -17.19
N LEU A 700 13.55 -22.15 -16.53
CA LEU A 700 12.56 -23.14 -16.92
C LEU A 700 11.20 -22.43 -17.06
N SER A 701 10.67 -22.38 -18.28
CA SER A 701 9.33 -21.84 -18.57
C SER A 701 8.30 -22.95 -18.65
N TYR A 702 7.14 -22.74 -18.05
CA TYR A 702 6.04 -23.70 -18.06
C TYR A 702 5.14 -23.49 -19.29
N PRO A 703 4.61 -24.58 -19.91
CA PRO A 703 3.62 -24.46 -20.99
C PRO A 703 2.32 -23.81 -20.53
N ALA A 704 1.97 -23.96 -19.25
CA ALA A 704 0.84 -23.34 -18.58
C ALA A 704 1.24 -22.89 -17.16
N PRO A 705 0.66 -21.79 -16.64
CA PRO A 705 0.97 -21.31 -15.30
C PRO A 705 0.70 -22.38 -14.22
N GLN A 706 1.62 -22.52 -13.28
CA GLN A 706 1.48 -23.39 -12.10
C GLN A 706 0.71 -22.65 -11.01
N ARG A 707 -0.26 -23.33 -10.40
CA ARG A 707 -1.03 -22.82 -9.27
C ARG A 707 -0.50 -23.43 -7.96
N LEU A 708 0.11 -22.59 -7.12
CA LEU A 708 0.86 -22.99 -5.92
C LEU A 708 0.24 -22.48 -4.61
N THR A 709 -1.05 -22.11 -4.63
CA THR A 709 -1.74 -21.51 -3.47
C THR A 709 -1.71 -22.39 -2.21
N THR A 710 -1.67 -23.72 -2.36
CA THR A 710 -1.54 -24.72 -1.28
C THR A 710 -0.15 -25.36 -1.21
N HIS A 711 0.80 -24.90 -2.03
CA HIS A 711 2.13 -25.50 -2.21
C HIS A 711 3.23 -24.42 -2.22
N ARG A 712 3.14 -23.47 -1.31
CA ARG A 712 3.99 -22.26 -1.31
C ARG A 712 5.48 -22.49 -1.01
N ARG A 713 5.86 -23.69 -0.54
CA ARG A 713 7.21 -24.02 -0.04
C ARG A 713 7.87 -25.01 -0.97
N LEU A 714 9.17 -24.84 -1.21
CA LEU A 714 9.90 -25.72 -2.13
C LEU A 714 10.78 -26.72 -1.37
N GLY A 715 10.75 -27.99 -1.75
CA GLY A 715 11.66 -29.02 -1.29
C GLY A 715 12.66 -29.36 -2.38
N VAL A 716 13.95 -29.39 -2.03
CA VAL A 716 15.03 -29.69 -2.98
C VAL A 716 16.24 -30.32 -2.29
N TRP A 717 16.88 -31.27 -2.96
CA TRP A 717 18.22 -31.73 -2.61
C TRP A 717 19.27 -30.93 -3.35
N VAL A 718 20.26 -30.39 -2.63
CA VAL A 718 21.37 -29.63 -3.21
C VAL A 718 22.68 -30.19 -2.67
N ARG A 719 23.65 -30.46 -3.55
CA ARG A 719 25.04 -30.70 -3.16
C ARG A 719 25.89 -29.53 -3.57
N ALA A 720 26.71 -29.05 -2.63
CA ALA A 720 27.68 -28.00 -2.85
C ALA A 720 29.10 -28.46 -2.48
N GLU A 721 30.10 -27.70 -2.91
CA GLU A 721 31.52 -27.92 -2.62
C GLU A 721 32.06 -26.99 -1.51
N GLY A 722 31.22 -26.14 -0.91
CA GLY A 722 31.61 -25.23 0.16
C GLY A 722 32.43 -24.02 -0.29
N LYS A 723 32.32 -23.62 -1.57
CA LYS A 723 33.10 -22.52 -2.14
C LYS A 723 32.53 -21.13 -1.81
N GLY A 724 31.29 -21.03 -1.31
CA GLY A 724 30.64 -19.75 -1.01
C GLY A 724 29.78 -19.20 -2.16
N GLY A 725 29.15 -18.04 -1.92
CA GLY A 725 28.09 -17.49 -2.77
C GLY A 725 26.70 -18.05 -2.43
N ILE A 726 25.70 -17.72 -3.26
CA ILE A 726 24.32 -18.21 -3.10
C ILE A 726 23.79 -18.87 -4.36
N LEU A 727 22.89 -19.83 -4.16
CA LEU A 727 21.97 -20.35 -5.17
C LEU A 727 20.56 -19.87 -4.83
N ASN A 728 19.94 -19.11 -5.73
CA ASN A 728 18.58 -18.60 -5.60
C ASN A 728 17.60 -19.41 -6.45
N PHE A 729 16.49 -19.83 -5.84
CA PHE A 729 15.33 -20.37 -6.54
C PHE A 729 14.24 -19.29 -6.59
N GLN A 730 14.00 -18.77 -7.78
CA GLN A 730 13.01 -17.72 -8.01
C GLN A 730 11.78 -18.31 -8.72
N LEU A 731 10.62 -18.24 -8.07
CA LEU A 731 9.34 -18.36 -8.77
C LEU A 731 9.08 -17.05 -9.51
N ALA A 732 8.67 -17.08 -10.78
CA ALA A 732 8.37 -15.88 -11.55
C ALA A 732 7.10 -16.01 -12.40
N GLY A 733 6.38 -14.90 -12.58
CA GLY A 733 5.25 -14.74 -13.49
C GLY A 733 5.58 -13.82 -14.67
N THR A 734 4.89 -14.01 -15.79
CA THR A 734 5.12 -13.25 -17.04
C THR A 734 4.02 -12.23 -17.34
N ASN A 735 3.07 -12.04 -16.41
CA ASN A 735 2.04 -11.00 -16.54
C ASN A 735 2.63 -9.59 -16.38
N THR A 736 1.81 -8.56 -16.59
CA THR A 736 2.22 -7.14 -16.60
C THR A 736 2.85 -6.64 -15.30
N GLN A 737 2.65 -7.34 -14.18
CA GLN A 737 3.24 -7.01 -12.89
C GLN A 737 4.54 -7.77 -12.60
N HIS A 738 4.92 -8.70 -13.50
CA HIS A 738 6.13 -9.54 -13.42
C HIS A 738 6.41 -10.11 -12.02
N PRO A 739 5.43 -10.82 -11.40
CA PRO A 739 5.57 -11.20 -10.02
C PRO A 739 6.68 -12.22 -9.82
N ARG A 740 7.33 -12.20 -8.65
CA ARG A 740 8.45 -13.07 -8.30
C ARG A 740 8.60 -13.32 -6.80
N ARG A 741 9.21 -14.46 -6.45
CA ARG A 741 9.60 -14.84 -5.08
C ARG A 741 10.94 -15.57 -5.07
N ASP A 742 11.91 -14.95 -4.42
CA ASP A 742 13.28 -15.44 -4.29
C ASP A 742 13.47 -16.32 -3.05
N HIS A 743 14.36 -17.30 -3.12
CA HIS A 743 14.71 -18.20 -2.02
C HIS A 743 16.20 -18.56 -2.09
N TYR A 744 16.99 -18.09 -1.13
CA TYR A 744 18.45 -18.23 -1.18
C TYR A 744 18.97 -19.40 -0.34
N ILE A 745 19.84 -20.21 -0.95
CA ILE A 745 20.67 -21.21 -0.30
C ILE A 745 22.11 -20.69 -0.29
N GLN A 746 22.71 -20.57 0.89
CA GLN A 746 24.14 -20.28 1.03
C GLN A 746 24.97 -21.51 0.66
N LEU A 747 26.02 -21.35 -0.17
CA LEU A 747 26.83 -22.45 -0.70
C LEU A 747 28.14 -22.67 0.08
N ASP A 748 28.07 -22.56 1.40
CA ASP A 748 29.20 -22.69 2.34
C ASP A 748 29.32 -24.10 2.96
N PHE A 749 28.53 -25.06 2.47
CA PHE A 749 28.54 -26.45 2.92
C PHE A 749 29.07 -27.41 1.85
N THR A 750 29.54 -28.59 2.28
CA THR A 750 30.03 -29.65 1.40
C THR A 750 29.13 -30.88 1.47
N GLY A 751 28.81 -31.47 0.32
CA GLY A 751 27.97 -32.68 0.24
C GLY A 751 26.49 -32.38 0.05
N TRP A 752 25.67 -33.44 -0.02
CA TRP A 752 24.22 -33.34 -0.23
C TRP A 752 23.49 -32.84 1.02
N ARG A 753 22.55 -31.91 0.82
CA ARG A 753 21.66 -31.38 1.84
C ARG A 753 20.25 -31.27 1.29
N TYR A 754 19.27 -31.77 2.05
CA TYR A 754 17.87 -31.49 1.78
C TYR A 754 17.53 -30.13 2.37
N VAL A 755 16.93 -29.28 1.56
CA VAL A 755 16.55 -27.93 1.94
C VAL A 755 15.06 -27.75 1.66
N VAL A 756 14.35 -27.27 2.66
CA VAL A 756 13.02 -26.69 2.49
C VAL A 756 13.20 -25.18 2.41
N LEU A 757 12.82 -24.59 1.28
CA LEU A 757 12.87 -23.16 1.03
C LEU A 757 11.60 -22.52 1.59
N ASP A 758 11.70 -22.08 2.84
CA ASP A 758 10.62 -21.46 3.62
C ASP A 758 11.23 -20.62 4.76
N PRO A 759 10.90 -19.33 4.90
CA PRO A 759 10.05 -18.52 4.02
C PRO A 759 10.83 -18.02 2.77
N PRO A 760 10.17 -17.33 1.83
CA PRO A 760 10.86 -16.56 0.80
C PRO A 760 11.82 -15.53 1.39
N GLU A 761 12.84 -15.15 0.62
CA GLU A 761 13.81 -14.14 1.03
C GLU A 761 13.18 -12.74 1.14
N ASP A 762 13.56 -12.02 2.19
CA ASP A 762 13.01 -10.69 2.50
C ASP A 762 14.06 -9.65 2.92
N SER A 763 15.28 -10.05 3.30
CA SER A 763 16.23 -9.20 4.00
C SER A 763 17.60 -9.15 3.33
N ARG A 764 18.07 -10.28 2.80
CA ARG A 764 19.38 -10.42 2.15
C ARG A 764 19.39 -9.98 0.69
N PHE A 765 18.24 -9.59 0.12
CA PHE A 765 18.14 -9.06 -1.25
C PHE A 765 19.21 -7.98 -1.51
N TRP A 766 19.41 -7.07 -0.54
CA TRP A 766 20.34 -5.94 -0.62
C TRP A 766 21.83 -6.31 -0.56
N ASN A 767 22.15 -7.56 -0.21
CA ASN A 767 23.53 -8.03 -0.13
C ASN A 767 24.07 -8.50 -1.49
N TYR A 768 23.22 -8.53 -2.51
CA TYR A 768 23.55 -9.04 -3.85
C TYR A 768 23.07 -8.08 -4.95
N LYS A 769 23.57 -8.26 -6.18
CA LYS A 769 23.14 -7.50 -7.36
C LYS A 769 22.23 -8.35 -8.23
N TRP A 770 21.18 -7.78 -8.82
CA TRP A 770 20.15 -8.52 -9.56
C TRP A 770 19.89 -7.93 -10.95
N PRO A 771 19.37 -8.72 -11.91
CA PRO A 771 18.97 -8.24 -13.24
C PRO A 771 17.70 -7.38 -13.23
N TYR A 772 17.14 -7.13 -12.06
CA TYR A 772 15.88 -6.43 -11.85
C TYR A 772 16.05 -5.37 -10.75
N SER A 773 15.23 -4.32 -10.82
CA SER A 773 15.33 -3.21 -9.89
C SER A 773 14.75 -3.58 -8.54
N TRP A 774 15.30 -2.97 -7.49
CA TRP A 774 14.74 -3.07 -6.14
C TRP A 774 13.34 -2.43 -6.07
N THR A 775 13.01 -1.47 -6.95
CA THR A 775 11.67 -0.85 -7.02
C THR A 775 10.60 -1.87 -7.34
N ASP A 776 10.92 -2.97 -8.03
CA ASP A 776 9.87 -3.94 -8.32
C ASP A 776 9.47 -4.74 -7.07
N LEU A 777 10.25 -4.70 -5.97
CA LEU A 777 9.83 -5.27 -4.68
C LEU A 777 8.51 -4.65 -4.14
N PHE A 778 8.11 -3.46 -4.63
CA PHE A 778 6.84 -2.84 -4.26
C PHE A 778 5.61 -3.65 -4.70
N TYR A 779 5.67 -4.25 -5.89
CA TYR A 779 4.49 -4.81 -6.55
C TYR A 779 4.63 -6.27 -6.98
N THR A 780 5.85 -6.79 -7.07
CA THR A 780 6.07 -8.09 -7.71
C THR A 780 5.75 -9.28 -6.84
N CYS A 781 5.26 -9.15 -5.61
CA CYS A 781 4.93 -10.37 -4.88
C CYS A 781 3.49 -10.85 -5.09
N GLN A 782 2.62 -9.99 -5.64
CA GLN A 782 1.21 -10.27 -5.78
C GLN A 782 0.97 -11.38 -6.82
N SER A 783 -0.02 -12.24 -6.58
CA SER A 783 -0.45 -13.30 -7.50
C SER A 783 0.58 -14.38 -7.87
N ILE A 784 1.83 -14.33 -7.38
CA ILE A 784 2.88 -15.30 -7.75
C ILE A 784 2.47 -16.76 -7.49
N TYR A 785 1.75 -17.03 -6.39
CA TYR A 785 1.28 -18.37 -6.07
C TYR A 785 -0.03 -18.73 -6.80
N ASN A 786 -0.72 -17.76 -7.40
CA ASN A 786 -1.90 -18.02 -8.23
C ASN A 786 -1.48 -18.49 -9.62
N GLU A 787 -0.46 -17.83 -10.18
CA GLU A 787 0.03 -18.04 -11.55
C GLU A 787 1.56 -17.91 -11.59
N THR A 788 2.28 -19.03 -11.46
CA THR A 788 3.74 -19.10 -11.67
C THR A 788 4.03 -19.57 -13.09
N ASN A 789 4.67 -18.75 -13.92
CA ASN A 789 4.98 -19.08 -15.31
C ASN A 789 6.38 -19.68 -15.48
N GLU A 790 7.30 -19.36 -14.59
CA GLU A 790 8.69 -19.77 -14.70
C GLU A 790 9.28 -20.11 -13.34
N LEU A 791 10.24 -21.03 -13.36
CA LEU A 791 11.19 -21.26 -12.28
C LEU A 791 12.57 -20.86 -12.78
N ARG A 792 13.20 -19.91 -12.08
CA ARG A 792 14.53 -19.40 -12.44
C ARG A 792 15.52 -19.76 -11.35
N LEU A 793 16.73 -20.13 -11.74
CA LEU A 793 17.83 -20.38 -10.83
C LEU A 793 18.91 -19.34 -11.06
N TYR A 794 19.38 -18.72 -9.99
CA TYR A 794 20.52 -17.81 -10.07
C TYR A 794 21.66 -18.26 -9.19
N TYR A 795 22.89 -18.17 -9.68
CA TYR A 795 24.01 -17.98 -8.78
C TYR A 795 24.21 -16.49 -8.52
N ASN A 796 24.70 -16.15 -7.33
CA ASN A 796 25.13 -14.78 -7.02
C ASN A 796 26.28 -14.76 -6.01
N GLY A 797 27.14 -13.76 -6.08
CA GLY A 797 28.24 -13.59 -5.12
C GLY A 797 29.26 -14.74 -5.12
N LEU A 798 29.47 -15.42 -6.25
CA LEU A 798 30.42 -16.54 -6.36
C LEU A 798 31.88 -16.03 -6.30
N PRO A 799 32.79 -16.64 -5.54
CA PRO A 799 34.19 -16.25 -5.56
C PRO A 799 34.84 -16.50 -6.95
N PRO A 800 36.03 -15.93 -7.21
CA PRO A 800 36.83 -16.28 -8.39
C PRO A 800 37.03 -17.80 -8.54
N GLY A 801 36.92 -18.29 -9.77
CA GLY A 801 37.02 -19.69 -10.14
C GLY A 801 35.67 -20.38 -10.35
N THR A 802 35.70 -21.72 -10.37
CA THR A 802 34.53 -22.54 -10.69
C THR A 802 33.73 -22.94 -9.46
N THR A 803 32.44 -22.61 -9.45
CA THR A 803 31.46 -23.15 -8.50
C THR A 803 30.57 -24.17 -9.20
N THR A 804 30.34 -25.30 -8.54
CA THR A 804 29.50 -26.38 -9.05
C THR A 804 28.50 -26.79 -7.96
N CYS A 805 27.23 -26.92 -8.32
CA CYS A 805 26.21 -27.56 -7.49
C CYS A 805 25.53 -28.68 -8.25
N TRP A 806 25.05 -29.68 -7.52
CA TRP A 806 24.14 -30.69 -8.04
C TRP A 806 22.78 -30.48 -7.42
N ILE A 807 21.75 -30.45 -8.27
CA ILE A 807 20.38 -30.10 -7.87
C ILE A 807 19.48 -31.28 -8.23
N GLY A 808 18.81 -31.82 -7.21
CA GLY A 808 17.78 -32.86 -7.32
C GLY A 808 16.43 -32.27 -7.68
N ARG A 809 15.45 -33.14 -7.99
CA ARG A 809 14.08 -32.75 -8.35
C ARG A 809 13.55 -31.63 -7.44
N ILE A 810 12.84 -30.68 -8.04
CA ILE A 810 12.32 -29.50 -7.34
C ILE A 810 10.82 -29.70 -7.19
N GLU A 811 10.34 -29.70 -5.95
CA GLU A 811 8.93 -29.92 -5.61
C GLU A 811 8.36 -28.73 -4.86
N ALA A 812 7.16 -28.30 -5.25
CA ALA A 812 6.32 -27.48 -4.40
C ALA A 812 5.58 -28.43 -3.43
N LEU A 813 5.81 -28.26 -2.13
CA LEU A 813 5.38 -29.19 -1.08
C LEU A 813 3.95 -28.88 -0.64
N ALA A 814 3.10 -29.91 -0.56
CA ALA A 814 1.73 -29.75 -0.11
C ALA A 814 1.67 -29.30 1.36
N ALA A 815 0.91 -28.25 1.64
CA ALA A 815 0.70 -27.72 2.97
C ALA A 815 -0.60 -28.24 3.58
N GLN A 816 -0.51 -28.89 4.74
CA GLN A 816 -1.64 -29.35 5.55
C GLN A 816 -1.87 -28.39 6.71
N ALA A 817 -3.11 -27.94 6.87
CA ALA A 817 -3.49 -26.97 7.89
C ALA A 817 -3.66 -27.63 9.28
N LEU A 818 -2.57 -28.16 9.83
CA LEU A 818 -2.54 -28.76 11.16
C LEU A 818 -2.11 -27.73 12.22
N PRO A 819 -2.74 -27.70 13.40
CA PRO A 819 -2.37 -26.78 14.47
C PRO A 819 -1.04 -27.16 15.13
N LEU A 820 -0.29 -26.16 15.59
CA LEU A 820 0.83 -26.34 16.50
C LEU A 820 0.30 -26.48 17.93
N GLN A 821 0.54 -27.64 18.55
CA GLN A 821 -0.05 -28.00 19.84
C GLN A 821 0.93 -27.72 20.99
N SER A 822 0.50 -26.91 21.95
CA SER A 822 1.23 -26.56 23.18
C SER A 822 2.73 -26.26 22.95
N PRO A 823 3.07 -25.29 22.08
CA PRO A 823 4.47 -24.99 21.80
C PRO A 823 5.19 -24.50 23.05
N ALA A 824 6.49 -24.77 23.11
CA ALA A 824 7.35 -24.37 24.20
C ALA A 824 8.74 -23.97 23.67
N LEU A 825 9.36 -23.00 24.34
CA LEU A 825 10.75 -22.63 24.10
C LEU A 825 11.60 -23.04 25.30
N GLU A 826 12.74 -23.66 25.02
CA GLU A 826 13.76 -24.01 26.00
C GLU A 826 15.02 -23.21 25.73
N VAL A 827 15.56 -22.58 26.77
CA VAL A 827 16.79 -21.79 26.74
C VAL A 827 17.61 -22.12 27.98
N GLN A 828 18.83 -22.64 27.80
CA GLN A 828 19.74 -22.98 28.89
C GLN A 828 19.11 -23.84 30.02
N GLY A 829 18.24 -24.79 29.65
CA GLY A 829 17.52 -25.67 30.59
C GLY A 829 16.33 -25.04 31.31
N GLN A 830 16.02 -23.76 31.07
CA GLN A 830 14.76 -23.13 31.44
C GLN A 830 13.75 -23.29 30.31
N LYS A 831 12.46 -23.43 30.67
CA LYS A 831 11.40 -23.73 29.71
C LYS A 831 10.18 -22.86 29.98
N VAL A 832 9.58 -22.36 28.89
CA VAL A 832 8.25 -21.73 28.90
C VAL A 832 7.34 -22.51 27.94
N VAL A 833 6.16 -22.92 28.42
CA VAL A 833 5.13 -23.63 27.64
C VAL A 833 3.93 -22.72 27.45
N PHE A 834 3.37 -22.71 26.25
CA PHE A 834 2.11 -22.03 25.94
C PHE A 834 1.02 -23.09 25.75
N PRO A 835 0.14 -23.32 26.74
CA PRO A 835 -0.80 -24.46 26.74
C PRO A 835 -2.03 -24.20 25.84
N VAL A 836 -1.79 -23.97 24.55
CA VAL A 836 -2.82 -23.68 23.54
C VAL A 836 -2.50 -24.34 22.21
N ALA A 837 -3.53 -24.63 21.42
CA ALA A 837 -3.39 -24.91 20.00
C ALA A 837 -3.31 -23.60 19.21
N ILE A 838 -2.38 -23.50 18.26
CA ILE A 838 -2.21 -22.36 17.35
C ILE A 838 -2.44 -22.86 15.92
N GLN A 839 -3.44 -22.32 15.21
CA GLN A 839 -3.68 -22.68 13.81
C GLN A 839 -2.61 -22.05 12.90
N PRO A 840 -2.34 -22.61 11.71
CA PRO A 840 -1.41 -21.99 10.76
C PRO A 840 -1.70 -20.51 10.54
N ASP A 841 -0.65 -19.70 10.50
CA ASP A 841 -0.66 -18.24 10.38
C ASP A 841 -1.21 -17.47 11.61
N GLU A 842 -1.84 -18.14 12.60
CA GLU A 842 -2.04 -17.58 13.95
C GLU A 842 -0.70 -17.49 14.70
N TYR A 843 -0.61 -16.58 15.67
CA TYR A 843 0.62 -16.37 16.43
C TYR A 843 0.38 -15.99 17.88
N ILE A 844 1.28 -16.44 18.76
CA ILE A 844 1.42 -15.91 20.11
C ILE A 844 2.47 -14.81 20.12
N GLU A 845 2.19 -13.72 20.81
CA GLU A 845 3.15 -12.67 21.12
C GLU A 845 3.25 -12.49 22.64
N VAL A 846 4.48 -12.43 23.15
CA VAL A 846 4.78 -12.09 24.54
C VAL A 846 5.46 -10.73 24.56
N ASP A 847 4.80 -9.75 25.18
CA ASP A 847 5.36 -8.40 25.28
C ASP A 847 6.40 -8.30 26.40
N TRP A 848 7.01 -7.13 26.53
CA TRP A 848 8.05 -6.86 27.53
C TRP A 848 7.58 -6.92 28.99
N SER A 849 6.27 -6.95 29.25
CA SER A 849 5.70 -7.17 30.58
C SER A 849 5.51 -8.66 30.90
N GLY A 850 5.72 -9.54 29.91
CA GLY A 850 5.46 -10.99 30.02
C GLY A 850 4.03 -11.39 29.69
N ALA A 851 3.17 -10.44 29.27
CA ALA A 851 1.80 -10.76 28.89
C ALA A 851 1.78 -11.48 27.54
N ALA A 852 1.25 -12.70 27.53
CA ALA A 852 1.14 -13.55 26.34
C ALA A 852 -0.28 -13.50 25.75
N ARG A 853 -0.37 -13.24 24.44
CA ARG A 853 -1.63 -13.10 23.72
C ARG A 853 -1.60 -13.93 22.45
N LEU A 854 -2.69 -14.65 22.17
CA LEU A 854 -2.88 -15.42 20.94
C LEU A 854 -3.71 -14.59 19.96
N PHE A 855 -3.16 -14.38 18.77
CA PHE A 855 -3.76 -13.59 17.70
C PHE A 855 -4.07 -14.47 16.48
N GLU A 856 -5.14 -14.13 15.77
CA GLU A 856 -5.35 -14.63 14.41
C GLU A 856 -4.48 -13.90 13.39
N ARG A 857 -4.47 -14.37 12.14
CA ARG A 857 -3.55 -13.95 11.07
C ARG A 857 -3.63 -12.45 10.74
N ASP A 858 -4.80 -11.83 10.86
CA ASP A 858 -5.03 -10.39 10.66
C ASP A 858 -4.89 -9.59 11.97
N GLY A 859 -4.50 -10.26 13.05
CA GLY A 859 -4.09 -9.67 14.32
C GLY A 859 -5.23 -9.48 15.34
N GLY A 860 -6.39 -10.11 15.13
CA GLY A 860 -7.47 -10.10 16.12
C GLY A 860 -7.08 -10.94 17.33
N LEU A 861 -7.36 -10.45 18.54
CA LEU A 861 -7.07 -11.15 19.78
C LEU A 861 -8.07 -12.30 19.97
N ILE A 862 -7.56 -13.53 19.90
CA ILE A 862 -8.34 -14.73 20.21
C ILE A 862 -8.49 -14.86 21.73
N ARG A 863 -7.37 -14.77 22.47
CA ARG A 863 -7.36 -14.82 23.95
C ARG A 863 -6.03 -14.42 24.55
N HIS A 864 -6.05 -14.06 25.83
CA HIS A 864 -4.85 -14.08 26.68
C HIS A 864 -4.45 -15.51 27.01
N VAL A 865 -3.14 -15.77 27.02
CA VAL A 865 -2.53 -17.06 27.33
C VAL A 865 -1.79 -16.91 28.65
N SER A 866 -1.90 -17.90 29.53
CA SER A 866 -1.08 -18.00 30.74
C SER A 866 0.06 -18.97 30.47
N PRO A 867 1.30 -18.51 30.25
CA PRO A 867 2.43 -19.39 30.02
C PRO A 867 2.78 -20.16 31.30
N GLU A 868 3.25 -21.39 31.15
CA GLU A 868 3.77 -22.20 32.24
C GLU A 868 5.30 -22.17 32.23
N GLY A 869 5.91 -21.73 33.32
CA GLY A 869 7.36 -21.54 33.40
C GLY A 869 7.82 -20.19 32.84
N GLY A 870 9.08 -20.10 32.44
CA GLY A 870 9.72 -18.87 31.99
C GLY A 870 11.12 -19.12 31.45
N ILE A 871 11.64 -18.18 30.67
CA ILE A 871 12.99 -18.23 30.10
C ILE A 871 13.73 -16.91 30.38
N GLN A 872 15.05 -16.99 30.49
CA GLN A 872 15.95 -15.85 30.58
C GLN A 872 17.08 -16.02 29.56
N PHE A 873 17.43 -14.94 28.89
CA PHE A 873 18.57 -14.86 27.99
C PHE A 873 19.72 -14.26 28.78
N ARG A 874 20.87 -14.92 28.78
CA ARG A 874 22.10 -14.33 29.31
C ARG A 874 22.71 -13.39 28.29
N GLN A 875 23.52 -12.44 28.75
CA GLN A 875 24.38 -11.70 27.82
C GLN A 875 25.26 -12.66 27.01
N GLY A 876 25.35 -12.43 25.70
CA GLY A 876 26.10 -13.25 24.75
C GLY A 876 25.24 -14.31 24.06
N ASP A 877 25.83 -15.48 23.83
CA ASP A 877 25.22 -16.55 23.04
C ASP A 877 24.22 -17.38 23.85
N ASN A 878 23.05 -17.63 23.29
CA ASN A 878 21.99 -18.43 23.89
C ASN A 878 21.52 -19.49 22.89
N VAL A 879 21.57 -20.75 23.32
CA VAL A 879 20.97 -21.87 22.58
C VAL A 879 19.48 -21.91 22.89
N VAL A 880 18.67 -21.78 21.85
CA VAL A 880 17.21 -21.77 21.91
C VAL A 880 16.70 -23.01 21.19
N ARG A 881 15.74 -23.72 21.80
CA ARG A 881 15.09 -24.88 21.20
C ARG A 881 13.57 -24.74 21.22
N LEU A 882 12.93 -25.06 20.09
CA LEU A 882 11.48 -25.25 20.01
C LEU A 882 11.10 -26.68 20.39
N LEU A 883 10.06 -26.80 21.22
CA LEU A 883 9.37 -28.04 21.56
C LEU A 883 7.87 -27.85 21.27
N CYS A 884 7.15 -28.95 21.00
CA CYS A 884 5.69 -28.95 20.92
C CYS A 884 5.14 -30.34 21.27
N ALA A 885 3.84 -30.43 21.53
CA ALA A 885 3.19 -31.73 21.60
C ALA A 885 3.16 -32.38 20.21
N GLY A 886 3.57 -33.64 20.11
CA GLY A 886 3.62 -34.39 18.85
C GLY A 886 2.33 -35.18 18.57
N GLY A 887 2.14 -35.59 17.31
CA GLY A 887 1.01 -36.42 16.87
C GLY A 887 0.75 -36.28 15.36
N THR A 888 -0.04 -37.18 14.78
CA THR A 888 -0.39 -37.15 13.34
C THR A 888 -1.35 -36.01 12.98
N ALA A 889 -2.02 -35.41 13.97
CA ALA A 889 -2.96 -34.30 13.80
C ALA A 889 -2.40 -32.94 14.24
N ALA A 890 -1.08 -32.82 14.37
CA ALA A 890 -0.40 -31.58 14.79
C ALA A 890 0.71 -31.21 13.82
N SER A 891 0.89 -29.91 13.57
CA SER A 891 2.11 -29.39 12.95
C SER A 891 3.23 -29.37 13.98
N THR A 892 4.46 -29.63 13.52
CA THR A 892 5.67 -29.53 14.33
C THR A 892 6.51 -28.31 13.95
N ARG A 893 5.96 -27.42 13.14
CA ARG A 893 6.65 -26.29 12.51
C ARG A 893 6.15 -24.97 13.07
N ALA A 894 7.08 -24.07 13.35
CA ALA A 894 6.77 -22.70 13.74
C ALA A 894 7.78 -21.74 13.14
N GLU A 895 7.40 -20.48 13.05
CA GLU A 895 8.32 -19.36 12.87
C GLU A 895 8.44 -18.63 14.21
N VAL A 896 9.68 -18.46 14.68
CA VAL A 896 9.99 -17.84 15.97
C VAL A 896 10.80 -16.57 15.74
N THR A 897 10.32 -15.46 16.31
CA THR A 897 11.02 -14.18 16.33
C THR A 897 11.29 -13.80 17.78
N LEU A 898 12.50 -13.32 18.05
CA LEU A 898 12.98 -12.96 19.38
C LEU A 898 13.56 -11.56 19.35
N ALA A 899 13.36 -10.79 20.42
CA ALA A 899 14.04 -9.50 20.60
C ALA A 899 14.51 -9.33 22.04
N THR A 900 15.65 -8.65 22.18
CA THR A 900 16.21 -8.21 23.47
C THR A 900 16.44 -6.71 23.44
N ARG A 901 16.56 -6.07 24.60
CA ARG A 901 16.72 -4.62 24.71
C ARG A 901 17.77 -4.22 25.74
N GLY A 902 18.36 -3.06 25.51
CA GLY A 902 19.36 -2.46 26.37
C GLY A 902 18.78 -1.59 27.48
N GLU A 903 19.70 -0.92 28.19
CA GLU A 903 19.36 0.12 29.15
C GLU A 903 18.74 1.35 28.48
N PRO A 904 17.94 2.16 29.19
CA PRO A 904 17.38 3.39 28.65
C PRO A 904 18.48 4.36 28.21
N LEU A 905 18.28 5.00 27.06
CA LEU A 905 19.11 6.12 26.66
C LEU A 905 18.93 7.29 27.64
N PRO A 906 20.01 7.96 28.06
CA PRO A 906 19.91 9.14 28.92
C PRO A 906 19.07 10.24 28.25
N ASN A 907 17.93 10.58 28.86
CA ASN A 907 17.07 11.66 28.39
C ASN A 907 16.98 12.76 29.47
N GLN A 908 17.47 13.96 29.13
CA GLN A 908 17.23 15.17 29.91
C GLN A 908 16.31 16.07 29.05
N PRO A 909 14.98 15.97 29.23
CA PRO A 909 14.04 16.73 28.42
C PRO A 909 14.22 18.26 28.65
N PRO A 910 14.00 19.11 27.63
CA PRO A 910 14.03 20.56 27.81
C PRO A 910 13.00 21.02 28.85
N GLN A 911 13.33 22.00 29.71
CA GLN A 911 12.48 22.45 30.84
C GLN A 911 11.02 22.80 30.46
N SER A 912 10.77 23.23 29.21
CA SER A 912 9.45 23.59 28.68
C SER A 912 8.54 22.39 28.34
N SER A 913 9.06 21.16 28.34
CA SER A 913 8.31 19.95 27.95
C SER A 913 7.68 19.19 29.13
N SER A 914 7.79 19.73 30.35
CA SER A 914 7.48 19.04 31.62
C SER A 914 5.99 18.96 32.02
N GLY A 915 5.06 19.41 31.16
CA GLY A 915 3.69 19.75 31.60
C GLY A 915 2.52 18.90 31.12
N ALA A 916 2.67 18.02 30.12
CA ALA A 916 1.53 17.25 29.61
C ALA A 916 1.95 15.83 29.25
N SER A 917 1.47 14.87 30.04
CA SER A 917 1.39 13.49 29.57
C SER A 917 0.18 13.42 28.62
N PRO A 918 0.25 12.73 27.47
CA PRO A 918 -0.98 12.36 26.77
C PRO A 918 -1.87 11.62 27.78
N GLU A 919 -3.19 11.85 27.71
CA GLU A 919 -4.16 11.23 28.62
C GLU A 919 -3.77 9.78 28.88
N THR A 920 -3.55 9.51 30.17
CA THR A 920 -3.05 8.25 30.70
C THR A 920 -3.90 7.09 30.22
N LYS A 921 -3.21 5.95 30.00
CA LYS A 921 -3.76 4.62 29.67
C LYS A 921 -5.21 4.46 30.12
N PRO A 922 -6.11 3.95 29.26
CA PRO A 922 -7.44 3.57 29.71
C PRO A 922 -7.29 2.68 30.95
N GLY A 923 -8.17 2.89 31.93
CA GLY A 923 -8.27 2.03 33.11
C GLY A 923 -8.42 0.54 32.75
N PRO A 924 -8.49 -0.37 33.73
CA PRO A 924 -8.55 -1.82 33.46
C PRO A 924 -9.51 -2.11 32.32
N ALA A 925 -9.00 -2.78 31.27
CA ALA A 925 -9.61 -2.85 29.95
C ALA A 925 -11.08 -3.29 30.03
N GLN A 926 -11.99 -2.33 29.93
CA GLN A 926 -13.43 -2.61 29.89
C GLN A 926 -13.79 -3.04 28.46
N LEU A 927 -14.60 -4.08 28.35
CA LEU A 927 -15.13 -4.52 27.07
C LEU A 927 -16.06 -3.45 26.48
N ARG A 928 -15.92 -3.17 25.19
CA ARG A 928 -16.73 -2.18 24.47
C ARG A 928 -17.07 -2.65 23.08
N LEU A 929 -18.20 -2.18 22.55
CA LEU A 929 -18.53 -2.33 21.15
C LEU A 929 -18.11 -1.08 20.37
N ALA A 930 -17.42 -1.25 19.26
CA ALA A 930 -17.09 -0.16 18.35
C ALA A 930 -17.84 -0.34 17.02
N PRO A 931 -18.47 0.70 16.46
CA PRO A 931 -19.22 0.58 15.21
C PRO A 931 -18.29 0.29 14.02
N THR A 932 -18.82 -0.39 13.00
CA THR A 932 -18.09 -0.68 11.75
C THR A 932 -18.70 0.07 10.57
N PRO A 933 -17.91 0.40 9.51
CA PRO A 933 -18.43 1.12 8.33
C PRO A 933 -19.52 0.37 7.57
N LYS A 934 -19.53 -0.97 7.64
CA LYS A 934 -20.53 -1.83 6.97
C LYS A 934 -21.79 -2.04 7.83
N GLY A 935 -21.92 -1.33 8.94
CA GLY A 935 -22.94 -1.54 9.96
C GLY A 935 -22.57 -2.63 10.97
N GLY A 936 -23.15 -2.57 12.16
CA GLY A 936 -22.85 -3.49 13.26
C GLY A 936 -21.63 -3.10 14.10
N PHE A 937 -21.15 -4.03 14.93
CA PHE A 937 -20.13 -3.76 15.94
C PHE A 937 -18.99 -4.78 15.95
N ARG A 938 -17.79 -4.30 16.32
CA ARG A 938 -16.65 -5.11 16.75
C ARG A 938 -16.49 -5.03 18.27
N LEU A 939 -16.12 -6.13 18.92
CA LEU A 939 -15.85 -6.15 20.35
C LEU A 939 -14.38 -5.80 20.59
N THR A 940 -14.10 -4.89 21.51
CA THR A 940 -12.73 -4.53 21.88
C THR A 940 -12.48 -4.66 23.38
N GLU A 941 -11.25 -5.01 23.73
CA GLU A 941 -10.69 -4.99 25.09
C GLU A 941 -9.44 -4.10 25.08
N GLY A 942 -9.56 -2.87 25.57
CA GLY A 942 -8.48 -1.88 25.40
C GLY A 942 -8.21 -1.63 23.91
N PRO A 943 -6.95 -1.74 23.44
CA PRO A 943 -6.62 -1.56 22.02
C PRO A 943 -6.83 -2.84 21.18
N TYR A 944 -7.23 -3.96 21.79
CA TYR A 944 -7.36 -5.24 21.09
C TYR A 944 -8.78 -5.44 20.58
N GLU A 945 -8.95 -5.77 19.30
CA GLU A 945 -10.21 -6.32 18.80
C GLU A 945 -10.29 -7.81 19.13
N LEU A 946 -11.35 -8.21 19.84
CA LEU A 946 -11.59 -9.60 20.22
C LEU A 946 -12.30 -10.35 19.09
N VAL A 947 -11.77 -11.53 18.75
CA VAL A 947 -12.28 -12.37 17.65
C VAL A 947 -12.38 -13.83 18.08
N GLY A 948 -13.32 -14.54 17.48
CA GLY A 948 -13.50 -15.98 17.67
C GLY A 948 -12.99 -16.74 16.46
N ARG A 949 -12.66 -18.02 16.64
CA ARG A 949 -12.35 -18.91 15.52
C ARG A 949 -13.61 -19.28 14.71
N GLU A 950 -14.73 -19.38 15.40
CA GLU A 950 -16.02 -19.69 14.79
C GLU A 950 -16.74 -18.40 14.33
N PRO A 951 -17.44 -18.45 13.19
CA PRO A 951 -18.27 -17.34 12.76
C PRO A 951 -19.43 -17.09 13.73
N PRO A 952 -20.05 -15.89 13.68
CA PRO A 952 -21.24 -15.60 14.48
C PRO A 952 -22.37 -16.57 14.18
N HIS A 953 -23.01 -17.11 15.22
CA HIS A 953 -24.18 -17.97 15.04
C HIS A 953 -25.37 -17.12 14.59
N GLN A 954 -26.02 -17.49 13.49
CA GLN A 954 -27.22 -16.80 13.02
C GLN A 954 -28.47 -17.43 13.61
N VAL A 955 -29.37 -16.60 14.13
CA VAL A 955 -30.68 -17.00 14.66
C VAL A 955 -31.76 -16.41 13.76
N ALA A 956 -32.31 -17.26 12.89
CA ALA A 956 -33.36 -16.89 11.94
C ALA A 956 -34.79 -17.21 12.45
N THR A 957 -34.91 -18.16 13.36
CA THR A 957 -36.16 -18.58 14.02
C THR A 957 -35.90 -18.93 15.49
N PHE A 958 -36.94 -18.83 16.32
CA PHE A 958 -36.90 -19.10 17.76
C PHE A 958 -37.72 -20.35 18.10
N ASP A 959 -37.34 -21.49 17.53
CA ASP A 959 -38.12 -22.75 17.51
C ASP A 959 -37.54 -23.87 18.40
N GLY A 960 -36.47 -23.59 19.14
CA GLY A 960 -35.72 -24.55 19.95
C GLY A 960 -34.59 -25.26 19.19
N THR A 961 -34.57 -25.17 17.85
CA THR A 961 -33.58 -25.80 16.98
C THR A 961 -32.60 -24.78 16.40
N ALA A 962 -33.07 -23.78 15.64
CA ALA A 962 -32.20 -22.79 14.99
C ALA A 962 -31.58 -21.81 16.00
N ASN A 963 -32.24 -21.59 17.12
CA ASN A 963 -31.80 -20.73 18.21
C ASN A 963 -31.04 -21.45 19.33
N THR A 964 -30.74 -22.74 19.15
CA THR A 964 -29.94 -23.55 20.08
C THR A 964 -28.71 -24.09 19.36
N TRP A 965 -27.53 -23.91 19.94
CA TRP A 965 -26.29 -24.47 19.40
C TRP A 965 -25.29 -24.79 20.51
N THR A 966 -24.11 -25.28 20.14
CA THR A 966 -23.03 -25.59 21.08
C THR A 966 -21.80 -24.75 20.76
N VAL A 967 -21.13 -24.25 21.79
CA VAL A 967 -19.81 -23.63 21.69
C VAL A 967 -18.82 -24.44 22.49
N ASP A 968 -17.69 -24.79 21.89
CA ASP A 968 -16.67 -25.61 22.55
C ASP A 968 -15.64 -24.74 23.29
N ASN A 969 -15.27 -25.16 24.50
CA ASN A 969 -14.08 -24.65 25.18
C ASN A 969 -12.96 -25.69 25.02
N ASP A 970 -11.98 -25.36 24.18
CA ASP A 970 -10.84 -26.22 23.83
C ASP A 970 -9.79 -26.35 24.94
N THR A 971 -9.97 -25.67 26.08
CA THR A 971 -9.04 -25.71 27.21
C THR A 971 -9.47 -26.72 28.28
N GLN A 972 -8.50 -27.16 29.09
CA GLN A 972 -8.76 -28.07 30.21
C GLN A 972 -9.37 -27.39 31.45
N THR A 973 -9.58 -26.06 31.42
CA THR A 973 -10.10 -25.30 32.57
C THR A 973 -11.29 -24.42 32.16
N PRO A 974 -12.18 -24.04 33.09
CA PRO A 974 -13.23 -23.08 32.77
C PRO A 974 -12.67 -21.71 32.35
N ILE A 975 -13.23 -21.13 31.28
CA ILE A 975 -12.81 -19.82 30.77
C ILE A 975 -13.92 -18.79 30.89
N ARG A 976 -13.52 -17.53 31.01
CA ARG A 976 -14.41 -16.38 30.88
C ARG A 976 -14.76 -16.16 29.41
N ALA A 977 -15.93 -15.58 29.14
CA ALA A 977 -16.35 -15.22 27.79
C ALA A 977 -17.16 -13.91 27.80
N ALA A 978 -17.25 -13.29 26.63
CA ALA A 978 -18.16 -12.21 26.29
C ALA A 978 -19.16 -12.68 25.24
N ILE A 979 -20.39 -12.19 25.30
CA ILE A 979 -21.46 -12.55 24.39
C ILE A 979 -21.99 -11.26 23.75
N VAL A 980 -22.00 -11.23 22.43
CA VAL A 980 -22.54 -10.12 21.66
C VAL A 980 -23.77 -10.62 20.92
N VAL A 981 -24.94 -10.10 21.27
CA VAL A 981 -26.19 -10.32 20.54
C VAL A 981 -26.43 -9.11 19.67
N GLN A 982 -26.41 -9.27 18.35
CA GLN A 982 -26.57 -8.18 17.41
C GLN A 982 -27.77 -8.41 16.51
N ARG A 983 -28.63 -7.40 16.41
CA ARG A 983 -29.69 -7.33 15.42
C ARG A 983 -29.13 -6.74 14.13
N GLY A 984 -29.40 -7.38 12.99
CA GLY A 984 -29.03 -6.88 11.66
C GLY A 984 -29.62 -5.49 11.40
N ALA A 985 -29.18 -4.80 10.33
CA ALA A 985 -29.54 -3.40 10.07
C ALA A 985 -31.02 -3.15 9.71
N GLY A 986 -31.84 -4.20 9.58
CA GLY A 986 -33.27 -4.06 9.32
C GLY A 986 -33.60 -3.93 7.84
N GLY A 987 -33.18 -4.93 7.04
CA GLY A 987 -33.63 -5.05 5.66
C GLY A 987 -35.16 -5.12 5.55
N PRO A 988 -35.71 -4.94 4.34
CA PRO A 988 -37.15 -5.03 4.11
C PRO A 988 -37.69 -6.35 4.67
N ASP A 989 -38.87 -6.30 5.28
CA ASP A 989 -39.52 -7.45 5.86
C ASP A 989 -40.99 -7.49 5.44
N VAL A 990 -41.60 -8.68 5.47
CA VAL A 990 -42.97 -8.92 5.01
C VAL A 990 -43.69 -9.91 5.92
N ASP A 991 -45.01 -9.81 5.94
CA ASP A 991 -45.85 -10.94 6.34
C ASP A 991 -45.99 -11.90 5.15
N TYR A 992 -45.13 -12.91 5.11
CA TYR A 992 -44.93 -13.76 3.93
C TYR A 992 -46.15 -14.64 3.60
N ASP A 993 -46.95 -14.97 4.61
CA ASP A 993 -48.15 -15.82 4.47
C ASP A 993 -49.44 -14.99 4.41
N THR A 994 -49.32 -13.68 4.13
CA THR A 994 -50.48 -12.81 3.99
C THR A 994 -51.41 -13.28 2.86
N ALA A 995 -52.71 -13.16 3.05
CA ALA A 995 -53.72 -13.59 2.06
C ALA A 995 -53.62 -12.86 0.71
N GLY A 996 -52.95 -11.71 0.66
CA GLY A 996 -52.70 -10.94 -0.57
C GLY A 996 -51.40 -11.32 -1.31
N ALA A 997 -50.66 -12.33 -0.84
CA ALA A 997 -49.45 -12.80 -1.51
C ALA A 997 -49.78 -13.60 -2.78
N VAL A 998 -49.00 -13.43 -3.84
CA VAL A 998 -49.13 -14.20 -5.09
C VAL A 998 -47.88 -15.01 -5.36
N SER A 999 -48.05 -16.33 -5.50
CA SER A 999 -46.98 -17.25 -5.89
C SER A 999 -46.57 -17.02 -7.35
N LEU A 1000 -45.27 -16.81 -7.57
CA LEU A 1000 -44.65 -16.63 -8.87
C LEU A 1000 -43.91 -17.89 -9.34
N GLU A 1001 -43.28 -18.61 -8.40
CA GLU A 1001 -42.51 -19.82 -8.66
C GLU A 1001 -42.49 -20.68 -7.38
N THR A 1002 -42.93 -21.94 -7.45
CA THR A 1002 -42.86 -22.87 -6.31
C THR A 1002 -41.57 -23.69 -6.30
N PHE A 1003 -40.86 -23.77 -7.43
CA PHE A 1003 -39.70 -24.64 -7.66
C PHE A 1003 -40.00 -26.15 -7.63
N ASP A 1004 -41.27 -26.55 -7.64
CA ASP A 1004 -41.65 -27.96 -7.73
C ASP A 1004 -41.27 -28.58 -9.10
N ASP A 1005 -41.37 -27.79 -10.17
CA ASP A 1005 -41.00 -28.15 -11.54
C ASP A 1005 -40.03 -27.12 -12.13
N LEU A 1006 -38.81 -27.57 -12.46
CA LEU A 1006 -37.76 -26.72 -13.01
C LEU A 1006 -37.58 -26.87 -14.54
N SER A 1007 -38.46 -27.60 -15.24
CA SER A 1007 -38.38 -27.78 -16.70
C SER A 1007 -38.39 -26.44 -17.47
N GLY A 1008 -38.96 -25.39 -16.89
CA GLY A 1008 -38.97 -24.03 -17.44
C GLY A 1008 -37.65 -23.26 -17.35
N TYR A 1009 -36.59 -23.82 -16.73
CA TYR A 1009 -35.28 -23.17 -16.57
C TYR A 1009 -34.23 -23.60 -17.62
N ASP A 1010 -34.58 -24.55 -18.49
CA ASP A 1010 -33.70 -24.95 -19.58
C ASP A 1010 -33.77 -23.97 -20.74
N VAL A 1011 -32.62 -23.80 -21.41
CA VAL A 1011 -32.52 -22.98 -22.62
C VAL A 1011 -33.32 -23.64 -23.74
N SER A 1012 -34.24 -22.90 -24.34
CA SER A 1012 -35.10 -23.39 -25.42
C SER A 1012 -35.55 -22.25 -26.33
N GLU A 1013 -36.25 -22.57 -27.42
CA GLU A 1013 -36.84 -21.54 -28.30
C GLU A 1013 -37.76 -20.56 -27.55
N THR A 1014 -38.40 -21.02 -26.47
CA THR A 1014 -39.34 -20.22 -25.68
C THR A 1014 -38.72 -19.58 -24.44
N ASN A 1015 -37.54 -20.03 -24.00
CA ASN A 1015 -36.80 -19.49 -22.84
C ASN A 1015 -35.35 -19.17 -23.23
N GLN A 1016 -35.11 -17.90 -23.60
CA GLN A 1016 -33.82 -17.40 -24.09
C GLN A 1016 -33.11 -16.52 -23.05
N PHE A 1017 -33.08 -16.96 -21.79
CA PHE A 1017 -32.53 -16.15 -20.69
C PHE A 1017 -31.01 -15.95 -20.79
N GLU A 1018 -30.31 -16.82 -21.53
CA GLU A 1018 -28.87 -16.80 -21.70
C GLU A 1018 -28.36 -15.52 -22.37
N LYS A 1019 -29.21 -14.81 -23.13
CA LYS A 1019 -28.87 -13.49 -23.70
C LYS A 1019 -28.67 -12.41 -22.64
N TYR A 1020 -29.30 -12.55 -21.47
CA TYR A 1020 -29.19 -11.62 -20.34
C TYR A 1020 -28.04 -11.96 -19.38
N ALA A 1021 -27.53 -13.20 -19.43
CA ALA A 1021 -26.36 -13.60 -18.67
C ALA A 1021 -25.07 -13.11 -19.34
N THR A 1022 -24.54 -11.98 -18.88
CA THR A 1022 -23.31 -11.35 -19.43
C THR A 1022 -22.18 -11.40 -18.40
N GLY A 1023 -20.98 -11.82 -18.82
CA GLY A 1023 -19.81 -11.95 -17.97
C GLY A 1023 -18.58 -12.40 -18.77
N GLY A 1024 -17.38 -12.03 -18.31
CA GLY A 1024 -16.13 -12.44 -18.95
C GLY A 1024 -15.95 -13.97 -18.93
N GLY A 1025 -15.38 -14.53 -20.00
CA GLY A 1025 -15.17 -15.97 -20.12
C GLY A 1025 -16.45 -16.79 -20.25
N LYS A 1026 -17.54 -16.21 -20.76
CA LYS A 1026 -18.84 -16.89 -20.92
C LYS A 1026 -18.74 -18.09 -21.88
N ARG A 1027 -19.20 -19.24 -21.41
CA ARG A 1027 -19.45 -20.45 -22.18
C ARG A 1027 -20.89 -20.93 -21.98
N LEU A 1028 -21.57 -21.26 -23.07
CA LEU A 1028 -22.89 -21.88 -23.01
C LEU A 1028 -22.74 -23.41 -22.91
N THR A 1029 -23.28 -24.01 -21.85
CA THR A 1029 -23.31 -25.47 -21.65
C THR A 1029 -24.74 -25.99 -21.76
N LYS A 1030 -24.92 -27.32 -21.78
CA LYS A 1030 -26.25 -27.93 -21.71
C LYS A 1030 -27.05 -27.50 -20.48
N ASP A 1031 -26.35 -27.14 -19.39
CA ASP A 1031 -26.95 -26.73 -18.13
C ASP A 1031 -27.06 -25.20 -18.00
N GLY A 1032 -26.79 -24.43 -19.07
CA GLY A 1032 -26.91 -22.97 -19.11
C GLY A 1032 -25.57 -22.23 -19.23
N PRO A 1033 -25.59 -20.88 -19.21
CA PRO A 1033 -24.39 -20.05 -19.33
C PRO A 1033 -23.57 -20.04 -18.03
N VAL A 1034 -22.27 -20.27 -18.16
CA VAL A 1034 -21.28 -20.29 -17.07
C VAL A 1034 -20.00 -19.58 -17.50
N GLN A 1035 -19.15 -19.23 -16.54
CA GLN A 1035 -17.76 -18.90 -16.82
C GLN A 1035 -16.96 -20.16 -17.19
N ASP A 1036 -15.94 -20.02 -18.03
CA ASP A 1036 -14.94 -21.05 -18.24
C ASP A 1036 -14.33 -21.53 -16.91
N GLY A 1037 -14.29 -22.85 -16.73
CA GLY A 1037 -13.88 -23.49 -15.46
C GLY A 1037 -15.02 -23.69 -14.44
N VAL A 1038 -16.25 -23.26 -14.74
CA VAL A 1038 -17.43 -23.50 -13.90
C VAL A 1038 -18.34 -24.55 -14.53
N SER A 1039 -18.87 -25.44 -13.70
CA SER A 1039 -19.97 -26.34 -14.05
C SER A 1039 -21.15 -26.10 -13.10
N GLN A 1040 -22.37 -26.37 -13.57
CA GLN A 1040 -23.58 -26.08 -12.80
C GLN A 1040 -24.71 -27.07 -13.07
N THR A 1041 -25.64 -27.21 -12.13
CA THR A 1041 -26.89 -27.97 -12.25
C THR A 1041 -28.00 -27.28 -11.47
N PHE A 1042 -29.25 -27.35 -11.94
CA PHE A 1042 -30.42 -26.86 -11.18
C PHE A 1042 -31.54 -27.87 -11.27
N VAL A 1043 -31.86 -28.51 -10.13
CA VAL A 1043 -32.75 -29.68 -10.09
C VAL A 1043 -33.77 -29.56 -8.96
N SER A 1044 -34.99 -30.05 -9.19
CA SER A 1044 -36.02 -30.13 -8.15
C SER A 1044 -35.69 -31.28 -7.18
N SER A 1045 -35.89 -31.07 -5.87
CA SER A 1045 -35.57 -32.03 -4.82
C SER A 1045 -36.59 -32.03 -3.68
N ALA A 1046 -36.99 -33.23 -3.24
CA ALA A 1046 -37.81 -33.45 -2.04
C ALA A 1046 -36.98 -33.43 -0.73
N ASP A 1047 -35.68 -33.17 -0.81
CA ASP A 1047 -34.80 -33.15 0.36
C ASP A 1047 -34.93 -31.83 1.15
N ALA A 1048 -35.71 -31.91 2.23
CA ALA A 1048 -35.95 -30.84 3.20
C ALA A 1048 -36.45 -29.50 2.57
N PRO A 1049 -37.52 -29.52 1.76
CA PRO A 1049 -38.14 -28.30 1.26
C PRO A 1049 -38.66 -27.45 2.42
N ARG A 1050 -38.67 -26.13 2.24
CA ARG A 1050 -39.14 -25.17 3.24
C ARG A 1050 -40.65 -25.00 3.18
N ALA A 1051 -41.22 -25.06 1.99
CA ALA A 1051 -42.62 -24.96 1.65
C ALA A 1051 -42.94 -25.95 0.52
N GLY A 1052 -44.20 -26.35 0.36
CA GLY A 1052 -44.59 -27.26 -0.72
C GLY A 1052 -44.00 -28.68 -0.62
N ALA A 1053 -43.84 -29.34 -1.77
CA ALA A 1053 -43.41 -30.74 -1.86
C ALA A 1053 -41.93 -30.89 -2.26
N ASN A 1054 -41.41 -29.98 -3.09
CA ASN A 1054 -40.01 -29.94 -3.49
C ASN A 1054 -39.44 -28.51 -3.40
N CYS A 1055 -38.12 -28.40 -3.43
CA CYS A 1055 -37.41 -27.14 -3.59
C CYS A 1055 -36.41 -27.23 -4.76
N GLY A 1056 -36.00 -26.09 -5.30
CA GLY A 1056 -35.00 -26.03 -6.36
C GLY A 1056 -33.59 -26.04 -5.80
N VAL A 1057 -32.74 -26.98 -6.18
CA VAL A 1057 -31.34 -27.10 -5.74
C VAL A 1057 -30.40 -26.68 -6.85
N TYR A 1058 -29.78 -25.51 -6.70
CA TYR A 1058 -28.80 -24.96 -7.63
C TYR A 1058 -27.39 -25.26 -7.12
N THR A 1059 -26.64 -26.10 -7.82
CA THR A 1059 -25.25 -26.41 -7.48
C THR A 1059 -24.30 -25.87 -8.54
N ALA A 1060 -23.18 -25.29 -8.12
CA ALA A 1060 -22.11 -24.90 -9.02
C ALA A 1060 -20.73 -25.29 -8.46
N ARG A 1061 -19.87 -25.80 -9.33
CA ARG A 1061 -18.47 -26.17 -9.03
C ARG A 1061 -17.56 -25.25 -9.82
N ASN A 1062 -16.71 -24.50 -9.13
CA ASN A 1062 -15.69 -23.66 -9.76
C ASN A 1062 -14.32 -24.33 -9.66
N GLU A 1063 -13.78 -24.79 -10.79
CA GLU A 1063 -12.44 -25.38 -10.91
C GLU A 1063 -11.38 -24.33 -11.31
N GLY A 1064 -11.81 -23.08 -11.59
CA GLY A 1064 -10.96 -21.96 -11.93
C GLY A 1064 -10.48 -21.14 -10.73
N ALA A 1065 -10.13 -19.87 -11.00
CA ALA A 1065 -9.84 -18.87 -9.98
C ALA A 1065 -11.12 -18.41 -9.26
N SER A 1066 -10.98 -17.75 -8.11
CA SER A 1066 -12.12 -17.14 -7.40
C SER A 1066 -12.78 -16.10 -8.29
N GLY A 1067 -14.11 -15.96 -8.21
CA GLY A 1067 -14.85 -15.06 -9.09
C GLY A 1067 -15.71 -15.78 -10.13
N GLY A 1068 -15.73 -17.12 -10.12
CA GLY A 1068 -16.55 -17.93 -11.01
C GLY A 1068 -18.03 -17.53 -10.97
N TRP A 1069 -18.72 -17.64 -12.10
CA TRP A 1069 -20.14 -17.35 -12.18
C TRP A 1069 -20.90 -18.36 -13.05
N GLY A 1070 -22.20 -18.45 -12.82
CA GLY A 1070 -23.15 -19.26 -13.58
C GLY A 1070 -24.55 -18.69 -13.45
N ALA A 1071 -25.43 -18.92 -14.43
CA ALA A 1071 -26.80 -18.43 -14.37
C ALA A 1071 -27.84 -19.46 -14.78
N LYS A 1072 -29.01 -19.35 -14.16
CA LYS A 1072 -30.27 -20.03 -14.52
C LYS A 1072 -31.40 -19.02 -14.58
N GLY A 1073 -32.32 -19.20 -15.52
CA GLY A 1073 -33.43 -18.29 -15.71
C GLY A 1073 -34.63 -18.95 -16.34
N ARG A 1074 -35.79 -18.40 -16.04
CA ARG A 1074 -37.09 -18.84 -16.56
C ARG A 1074 -37.82 -17.66 -17.16
N ARG A 1075 -38.45 -17.88 -18.30
CA ARG A 1075 -39.45 -16.99 -18.88
C ARG A 1075 -40.84 -17.30 -18.34
N PHE A 1076 -41.60 -16.28 -17.97
CA PHE A 1076 -43.01 -16.45 -17.66
C PHE A 1076 -43.83 -16.71 -18.94
N PRO A 1077 -44.86 -17.58 -18.91
CA PRO A 1077 -45.69 -17.86 -20.08
C PRO A 1077 -46.35 -16.62 -20.70
N LYS A 1078 -46.62 -15.59 -19.87
CA LYS A 1078 -47.04 -14.24 -20.26
C LYS A 1078 -46.36 -13.24 -19.32
N PRO A 1079 -46.05 -12.02 -19.79
CA PRO A 1079 -45.56 -10.97 -18.90
C PRO A 1079 -46.51 -10.75 -17.72
N LEU A 1080 -45.95 -10.62 -16.52
CA LEU A 1080 -46.68 -10.43 -15.27
C LEU A 1080 -46.81 -8.94 -14.93
N ASP A 1081 -47.97 -8.54 -14.43
CA ASP A 1081 -48.16 -7.23 -13.80
C ASP A 1081 -47.99 -7.37 -12.27
N LEU A 1082 -46.81 -6.95 -11.81
CA LEU A 1082 -46.41 -6.89 -10.42
C LEU A 1082 -46.43 -5.45 -9.87
N SER A 1083 -46.96 -4.48 -10.61
CA SER A 1083 -46.91 -3.06 -10.22
C SER A 1083 -47.71 -2.71 -8.95
N GLY A 1084 -48.63 -3.58 -8.54
CA GLY A 1084 -49.39 -3.47 -7.30
C GLY A 1084 -48.71 -4.06 -6.06
N TYR A 1085 -47.52 -4.65 -6.18
CA TYR A 1085 -46.83 -5.33 -5.08
C TYR A 1085 -45.63 -4.49 -4.60
N ALA A 1086 -45.47 -4.42 -3.28
CA ALA A 1086 -44.41 -3.66 -2.64
C ALA A 1086 -43.09 -4.44 -2.53
N ALA A 1087 -43.15 -5.77 -2.59
CA ALA A 1087 -41.98 -6.62 -2.46
C ALA A 1087 -42.12 -7.95 -3.21
N VAL A 1088 -40.98 -8.60 -3.43
CA VAL A 1088 -40.86 -9.99 -3.84
C VAL A 1088 -40.00 -10.71 -2.81
N ALA A 1089 -40.36 -11.94 -2.46
CA ALA A 1089 -39.63 -12.70 -1.45
C ALA A 1089 -39.66 -14.20 -1.72
N PHE A 1090 -38.59 -14.90 -1.32
CA PHE A 1090 -38.49 -16.36 -1.41
C PHE A 1090 -37.61 -16.91 -0.29
N TRP A 1091 -37.77 -18.19 0.02
CA TRP A 1091 -36.88 -18.88 0.93
C TRP A 1091 -35.62 -19.32 0.21
N LEU A 1092 -34.47 -18.98 0.79
CA LEU A 1092 -33.16 -19.34 0.30
C LEU A 1092 -32.41 -20.13 1.37
N HIS A 1093 -32.01 -21.34 1.05
CA HIS A 1093 -31.08 -22.11 1.86
C HIS A 1093 -29.65 -21.83 1.42
N GLY A 1094 -28.85 -21.21 2.29
CA GLY A 1094 -27.43 -21.00 2.06
C GLY A 1094 -26.58 -22.20 2.53
N ASP A 1095 -25.39 -22.35 1.97
CA ASP A 1095 -24.38 -23.31 2.44
C ASP A 1095 -23.21 -22.65 3.18
N GLY A 1096 -23.16 -21.31 3.20
CA GLY A 1096 -22.16 -20.51 3.90
C GLY A 1096 -20.78 -20.47 3.24
N ASN A 1097 -20.65 -20.88 1.97
CA ASN A 1097 -19.35 -20.97 1.30
C ASN A 1097 -18.79 -19.62 0.80
N GLY A 1098 -19.53 -18.53 0.93
CA GLY A 1098 -19.05 -17.16 0.67
C GLY A 1098 -19.24 -16.67 -0.77
N GLU A 1099 -19.92 -17.44 -1.61
CA GLU A 1099 -20.43 -17.00 -2.89
C GLU A 1099 -21.56 -15.96 -2.75
N SER A 1100 -22.02 -15.42 -3.87
CA SER A 1100 -23.15 -14.49 -3.90
C SER A 1100 -24.22 -14.94 -4.87
N LEU A 1101 -25.47 -14.82 -4.45
CA LEU A 1101 -26.62 -14.97 -5.33
C LEU A 1101 -26.95 -13.61 -5.95
N ARG A 1102 -26.95 -13.48 -7.27
CA ARG A 1102 -27.63 -12.36 -7.94
C ARG A 1102 -29.04 -12.80 -8.32
N PHE A 1103 -30.05 -12.05 -7.89
CA PHE A 1103 -31.44 -12.27 -8.23
C PHE A 1103 -31.92 -11.15 -9.15
N GLN A 1104 -32.55 -11.51 -10.28
CA GLN A 1104 -33.00 -10.52 -11.27
C GLN A 1104 -34.39 -10.79 -11.81
N PHE A 1105 -35.10 -9.71 -12.13
CA PHE A 1105 -36.22 -9.71 -13.06
C PHE A 1105 -35.87 -8.93 -14.33
N TRP A 1106 -36.40 -9.37 -15.47
CA TRP A 1106 -36.28 -8.65 -16.74
C TRP A 1106 -37.67 -8.37 -17.32
N ASP A 1107 -37.85 -7.18 -17.88
CA ASP A 1107 -39.09 -6.79 -18.56
C ASP A 1107 -38.97 -6.97 -20.08
N VAL A 1108 -40.10 -6.82 -20.77
CA VAL A 1108 -40.18 -6.98 -22.24
C VAL A 1108 -39.31 -5.99 -23.03
N ALA A 1109 -38.88 -4.88 -22.41
CA ALA A 1109 -38.02 -3.88 -23.02
C ALA A 1109 -36.53 -4.14 -22.77
N GLY A 1110 -36.18 -5.22 -22.06
CA GLY A 1110 -34.81 -5.55 -21.71
C GLY A 1110 -34.23 -4.70 -20.59
N ARG A 1111 -35.07 -4.07 -19.76
CA ARG A 1111 -34.62 -3.45 -18.49
C ARG A 1111 -34.65 -4.52 -17.41
N TYR A 1112 -33.84 -4.34 -16.36
CA TYR A 1112 -33.78 -5.29 -15.26
C TYR A 1112 -33.89 -4.63 -13.88
N ALA A 1113 -34.45 -5.39 -12.96
CA ALA A 1113 -34.35 -5.16 -11.52
C ALA A 1113 -33.36 -6.18 -10.95
N ASP A 1114 -32.39 -5.76 -10.14
CA ASP A 1114 -31.37 -6.67 -9.62
C ASP A 1114 -31.03 -6.46 -8.15
N TRP A 1115 -30.73 -7.58 -7.49
CA TRP A 1115 -30.25 -7.63 -6.11
C TRP A 1115 -29.13 -8.65 -5.97
N VAL A 1116 -28.23 -8.42 -5.01
CA VAL A 1116 -27.14 -9.33 -4.68
C VAL A 1116 -27.24 -9.74 -3.22
N VAL A 1117 -27.28 -11.05 -2.95
CA VAL A 1117 -27.33 -11.64 -1.62
C VAL A 1117 -26.01 -12.38 -1.36
N PRO A 1118 -25.16 -11.90 -0.45
CA PRO A 1118 -23.98 -12.64 0.00
C PRO A 1118 -24.39 -13.90 0.78
N ILE A 1119 -23.82 -15.05 0.44
CA ILE A 1119 -24.12 -16.33 1.08
C ILE A 1119 -23.07 -16.62 2.16
N SER A 1120 -23.24 -15.95 3.29
CA SER A 1120 -22.43 -16.16 4.50
C SER A 1120 -23.21 -16.87 5.62
N PHE A 1121 -24.30 -17.56 5.27
CA PHE A 1121 -25.21 -18.22 6.20
C PHE A 1121 -25.54 -19.62 5.74
N THR A 1122 -25.84 -20.50 6.69
CA THR A 1122 -26.32 -21.86 6.45
C THR A 1122 -27.80 -21.95 6.81
N GLY A 1123 -28.53 -22.84 6.14
CA GLY A 1123 -29.95 -23.04 6.44
C GLY A 1123 -30.89 -22.08 5.70
N TRP A 1124 -32.18 -22.29 5.90
CA TRP A 1124 -33.26 -21.53 5.27
C TRP A 1124 -33.39 -20.11 5.85
N ARG A 1125 -33.42 -19.13 4.96
CA ARG A 1125 -33.65 -17.72 5.27
C ARG A 1125 -34.59 -17.10 4.25
N LEU A 1126 -35.58 -16.35 4.71
CA LEU A 1126 -36.43 -15.58 3.80
C LEU A 1126 -35.64 -14.38 3.28
N GLN A 1127 -35.52 -14.27 1.97
CA GLN A 1127 -34.98 -13.11 1.28
C GLN A 1127 -36.13 -12.24 0.82
N VAL A 1128 -36.05 -10.94 1.09
CA VAL A 1128 -37.09 -9.97 0.76
C VAL A 1128 -36.45 -8.83 -0.02
N PHE A 1129 -37.07 -8.44 -1.13
CA PHE A 1129 -36.58 -7.41 -2.03
C PHE A 1129 -37.71 -6.41 -2.30
N ALA A 1130 -37.46 -5.13 -2.06
CA ALA A 1130 -38.48 -4.10 -2.27
C ALA A 1130 -38.55 -3.76 -3.77
N THR A 1131 -39.75 -3.73 -4.35
CA THR A 1131 -39.93 -3.39 -5.77
C THR A 1131 -39.50 -1.95 -6.06
N SER A 1132 -39.55 -1.08 -5.05
CA SER A 1132 -39.08 0.31 -5.10
C SER A 1132 -37.57 0.48 -5.33
N ASP A 1133 -36.77 -0.57 -5.09
CA ASP A 1133 -35.32 -0.52 -5.31
C ASP A 1133 -34.97 -0.41 -6.81
N ALA A 1134 -35.85 -0.92 -7.68
CA ALA A 1134 -35.68 -0.92 -9.13
C ALA A 1134 -36.49 0.20 -9.82
N LYS A 1135 -36.07 1.46 -9.62
CA LYS A 1135 -36.80 2.66 -10.08
C LYS A 1135 -37.04 2.75 -11.59
N ASN A 1136 -36.16 2.14 -12.39
CA ASN A 1136 -36.19 2.22 -13.85
C ASN A 1136 -36.81 0.99 -14.53
N PHE A 1137 -37.36 0.05 -13.76
CA PHE A 1137 -37.93 -1.20 -14.24
C PHE A 1137 -39.45 -1.11 -14.42
N ASP A 1138 -40.01 -1.73 -15.46
CA ASP A 1138 -41.46 -1.75 -15.68
C ASP A 1138 -42.11 -3.00 -15.07
N TRP A 1139 -42.57 -2.82 -13.84
CA TRP A 1139 -43.27 -3.85 -13.07
C TRP A 1139 -44.59 -4.32 -13.69
N LYS A 1140 -45.13 -3.66 -14.74
CA LYS A 1140 -46.35 -4.14 -15.43
C LYS A 1140 -46.08 -5.22 -16.47
N GLN A 1141 -44.82 -5.40 -16.85
CA GLN A 1141 -44.41 -6.20 -18.01
C GLN A 1141 -43.24 -7.13 -17.69
N VAL A 1142 -43.27 -7.78 -16.53
CA VAL A 1142 -42.20 -8.66 -16.04
C VAL A 1142 -42.18 -9.95 -16.85
N GLU A 1143 -41.11 -10.21 -17.60
CA GLU A 1143 -41.04 -11.32 -18.56
C GLU A 1143 -40.17 -12.49 -18.07
N TYR A 1144 -39.05 -12.23 -17.38
CA TYR A 1144 -38.15 -13.27 -16.90
C TYR A 1144 -37.77 -13.11 -15.43
N VAL A 1145 -37.43 -14.22 -14.79
CA VAL A 1145 -36.76 -14.30 -13.49
C VAL A 1145 -35.44 -15.08 -13.62
N LEU A 1146 -34.35 -14.55 -13.07
CA LEU A 1146 -33.01 -15.13 -13.17
C LEU A 1146 -32.32 -15.22 -11.80
N PHE A 1147 -31.54 -16.28 -11.63
CA PHE A 1147 -30.68 -16.54 -10.48
C PHE A 1147 -29.25 -16.78 -10.97
N TYR A 1148 -28.28 -16.08 -10.39
CA TYR A 1148 -26.87 -16.22 -10.72
C TYR A 1148 -26.08 -16.62 -9.51
N TYR A 1149 -25.15 -17.55 -9.69
CA TYR A 1149 -23.96 -17.56 -8.87
C TYR A 1149 -22.99 -16.49 -9.37
N ASN A 1150 -22.55 -15.63 -8.46
CA ASN A 1150 -21.43 -14.72 -8.64
C ASN A 1150 -20.40 -14.96 -7.54
N ASN A 1151 -19.14 -14.61 -7.82
CA ASN A 1151 -18.05 -14.72 -6.85
C ASN A 1151 -17.87 -16.13 -6.27
N LEU A 1152 -18.07 -17.19 -7.08
CA LEU A 1152 -17.84 -18.56 -6.63
C LEU A 1152 -16.39 -18.71 -6.15
N PRO A 1153 -16.16 -19.18 -4.92
CA PRO A 1153 -14.83 -19.45 -4.41
C PRO A 1153 -14.12 -20.49 -5.27
N ALA A 1154 -12.80 -20.36 -5.38
CA ALA A 1154 -12.02 -21.28 -6.20
C ALA A 1154 -12.05 -22.71 -5.60
N ASN A 1155 -12.05 -23.73 -6.46
CA ASN A 1155 -12.04 -25.15 -6.09
C ASN A 1155 -13.16 -25.57 -5.12
N THR A 1156 -14.25 -24.80 -5.07
CA THR A 1156 -15.35 -24.98 -4.13
C THR A 1156 -16.62 -25.36 -4.88
N THR A 1157 -17.43 -26.21 -4.26
CA THR A 1157 -18.78 -26.52 -4.72
C THR A 1157 -19.75 -25.75 -3.85
N CYS A 1158 -20.54 -24.86 -4.44
CA CYS A 1158 -21.58 -24.12 -3.75
C CYS A 1158 -22.95 -24.70 -4.09
N THR A 1159 -23.84 -24.75 -3.10
CA THR A 1159 -25.20 -25.29 -3.22
C THR A 1159 -26.19 -24.39 -2.51
N LEU A 1160 -27.17 -23.91 -3.27
CA LEU A 1160 -28.28 -23.10 -2.80
C LEU A 1160 -29.58 -23.88 -3.02
N LYS A 1161 -30.50 -23.80 -2.05
CA LYS A 1161 -31.88 -24.27 -2.25
C LYS A 1161 -32.83 -23.08 -2.31
N PHE A 1162 -33.77 -23.10 -3.23
CA PHE A 1162 -34.76 -22.05 -3.48
C PHE A 1162 -36.15 -22.63 -3.28
N ASP A 1163 -37.03 -21.86 -2.63
CA ASP A 1163 -38.39 -22.31 -2.37
C ASP A 1163 -39.37 -21.12 -2.32
N ASP A 1164 -40.56 -21.33 -2.88
CA ASP A 1164 -41.75 -20.47 -2.80
C ASP A 1164 -41.49 -18.96 -3.07
N LEU A 1165 -41.20 -18.57 -4.31
CA LEU A 1165 -41.10 -17.16 -4.69
C LEU A 1165 -42.49 -16.53 -4.81
N LYS A 1166 -42.72 -15.45 -4.05
CA LYS A 1166 -43.97 -14.70 -4.01
C LYS A 1166 -43.77 -13.21 -4.28
N ALA A 1167 -44.81 -12.56 -4.80
CA ALA A 1167 -45.03 -11.11 -4.76
C ALA A 1167 -45.94 -10.75 -3.58
N LEU A 1168 -45.57 -9.73 -2.81
CA LEU A 1168 -46.21 -9.35 -1.54
C LEU A 1168 -46.78 -7.93 -1.60
N PRO A 1169 -48.01 -7.71 -1.12
CA PRO A 1169 -48.73 -6.45 -1.32
C PRO A 1169 -48.17 -5.30 -0.48
N ALA A 1170 -47.51 -5.59 0.65
CA ALA A 1170 -47.00 -4.58 1.56
C ALA A 1170 -45.72 -5.04 2.25
N LEU A 1171 -44.80 -4.09 2.45
CA LEU A 1171 -43.71 -4.20 3.42
C LEU A 1171 -44.25 -3.98 4.83
N ARG A 1172 -43.65 -4.64 5.83
CA ARG A 1172 -43.92 -4.38 7.25
C ARG A 1172 -42.70 -3.75 7.92
N THR A 1173 -42.93 -3.09 9.05
CA THR A 1173 -41.84 -2.61 9.90
C THR A 1173 -41.02 -3.80 10.40
N PRO A 1174 -39.68 -3.80 10.23
CA PRO A 1174 -38.84 -4.88 10.72
C PRO A 1174 -39.02 -5.06 12.24
N PRO A 1175 -39.26 -6.29 12.71
CA PRO A 1175 -39.49 -6.55 14.13
C PRO A 1175 -38.23 -6.31 14.97
N VAL A 1176 -38.45 -5.90 16.21
CA VAL A 1176 -37.42 -5.79 17.25
C VAL A 1176 -37.18 -7.16 17.90
N LEU A 1177 -35.97 -7.41 18.38
CA LEU A 1177 -35.72 -8.56 19.27
C LEU A 1177 -36.27 -8.20 20.66
N ALA A 1178 -37.50 -8.62 20.94
CA ALA A 1178 -38.20 -8.23 22.15
C ALA A 1178 -37.78 -9.07 23.36
N ARG A 1179 -37.33 -8.42 24.43
CA ARG A 1179 -36.94 -9.01 25.73
C ARG A 1179 -36.20 -10.35 25.58
N PRO A 1180 -35.01 -10.36 24.96
CA PRO A 1180 -34.29 -11.60 24.72
C PRO A 1180 -33.92 -12.29 26.04
N THR A 1181 -33.87 -13.62 26.01
CA THR A 1181 -33.39 -14.45 27.11
C THR A 1181 -32.25 -15.29 26.59
N LEU A 1182 -31.10 -15.26 27.25
CA LEU A 1182 -29.96 -16.11 26.90
C LEU A 1182 -29.86 -17.25 27.90
N LEU A 1183 -29.64 -18.48 27.43
CA LEU A 1183 -29.33 -19.63 28.27
C LEU A 1183 -27.93 -20.16 27.95
N VAL A 1184 -27.10 -20.31 28.98
CA VAL A 1184 -25.75 -20.90 28.89
C VAL A 1184 -25.67 -22.10 29.82
N ASN A 1185 -25.55 -23.31 29.28
CA ASN A 1185 -25.61 -24.57 30.04
C ASN A 1185 -26.81 -24.66 31.00
N GLY A 1186 -27.96 -24.12 30.59
CA GLY A 1186 -29.19 -24.08 31.40
C GLY A 1186 -29.28 -22.93 32.41
N SER A 1187 -28.22 -22.14 32.59
CA SER A 1187 -28.29 -20.88 33.36
C SER A 1187 -28.97 -19.80 32.52
N ARG A 1188 -30.04 -19.21 33.04
CA ARG A 1188 -30.91 -18.25 32.34
C ARG A 1188 -30.52 -16.79 32.64
N PHE A 1189 -30.45 -15.97 31.60
CA PHE A 1189 -30.20 -14.53 31.65
C PHE A 1189 -31.33 -13.80 30.92
N ASP A 1190 -32.25 -13.20 31.67
CA ASP A 1190 -33.32 -12.38 31.11
C ASP A 1190 -32.79 -10.98 30.82
N LEU A 1191 -32.86 -10.53 29.57
CA LEU A 1191 -32.34 -9.24 29.13
C LEU A 1191 -33.53 -8.26 28.96
N PRO A 1192 -33.77 -7.32 29.90
CA PRO A 1192 -34.99 -6.52 29.97
C PRO A 1192 -34.99 -5.33 28.98
N VAL A 1193 -34.59 -5.58 27.73
CA VAL A 1193 -34.44 -4.57 26.67
C VAL A 1193 -34.98 -5.09 25.35
N ASP A 1194 -35.40 -4.18 24.47
CA ASP A 1194 -35.75 -4.51 23.09
C ASP A 1194 -34.61 -4.03 22.17
N LEU A 1195 -34.10 -4.90 21.30
CA LEU A 1195 -33.08 -4.52 20.31
C LEU A 1195 -33.73 -4.22 18.96
N GLY A 1196 -33.71 -2.94 18.57
CA GLY A 1196 -34.13 -2.50 17.24
C GLY A 1196 -33.11 -2.83 16.14
N PRO A 1197 -33.47 -2.61 14.86
CA PRO A 1197 -32.56 -2.72 13.72
C PRO A 1197 -31.18 -2.07 13.99
N GLY A 1198 -30.12 -2.84 13.78
CA GLY A 1198 -28.72 -2.45 13.91
C GLY A 1198 -28.21 -2.33 15.36
N ALA A 1199 -29.06 -2.52 16.38
CA ALA A 1199 -28.64 -2.47 17.77
C ALA A 1199 -27.91 -3.75 18.19
N ALA A 1200 -27.06 -3.63 19.21
CA ALA A 1200 -26.36 -4.76 19.81
C ALA A 1200 -26.39 -4.71 21.32
N LEU A 1201 -26.20 -5.88 21.92
CA LEU A 1201 -26.06 -6.08 23.35
C LEU A 1201 -24.76 -6.82 23.62
N LEU A 1202 -23.99 -6.34 24.59
CA LEU A 1202 -22.77 -6.96 25.08
C LEU A 1202 -23.00 -7.42 26.52
N LEU A 1203 -22.82 -8.71 26.77
CA LEU A 1203 -22.85 -9.34 28.10
C LEU A 1203 -21.49 -9.97 28.39
N ASP A 1204 -20.87 -9.66 29.53
CA ASP A 1204 -19.63 -10.30 29.97
C ASP A 1204 -19.84 -11.37 31.06
N SER A 1205 -18.82 -12.21 31.26
CA SER A 1205 -18.78 -13.24 32.31
C SER A 1205 -18.96 -12.73 33.76
N ARG A 1206 -18.86 -11.42 34.02
CA ARG A 1206 -19.05 -10.80 35.34
C ARG A 1206 -20.49 -10.30 35.54
N GLY A 1207 -21.35 -10.43 34.53
CA GLY A 1207 -22.74 -9.98 34.56
C GLY A 1207 -22.91 -8.51 34.13
N HIS A 1208 -21.86 -7.87 33.62
CA HIS A 1208 -21.96 -6.53 33.04
C HIS A 1208 -22.66 -6.61 31.68
N CYS A 1209 -23.69 -5.79 31.48
CA CYS A 1209 -24.52 -5.82 30.28
C CYS A 1209 -24.75 -4.41 29.76
N SER A 1210 -24.47 -4.18 28.49
CA SER A 1210 -24.66 -2.87 27.85
C SER A 1210 -25.35 -3.00 26.51
N VAL A 1211 -26.20 -2.03 26.19
CA VAL A 1211 -26.92 -1.94 24.91
C VAL A 1211 -26.39 -0.78 24.08
N TRP A 1212 -26.16 -1.05 22.80
CA TRP A 1212 -25.51 -0.16 21.86
C TRP A 1212 -26.43 0.09 20.68
N GLN A 1213 -26.68 1.36 20.40
CA GLN A 1213 -27.51 1.81 19.27
C GLN A 1213 -26.67 1.94 18.00
N PRO A 1214 -27.26 1.74 16.81
CA PRO A 1214 -26.53 1.85 15.53
C PRO A 1214 -25.71 3.13 15.44
N GLY A 1215 -24.42 3.01 15.09
CA GLY A 1215 -23.50 4.15 14.97
C GLY A 1215 -23.08 4.80 16.30
N GLY A 1216 -23.60 4.36 17.45
CA GLY A 1216 -23.25 4.90 18.76
C GLY A 1216 -21.86 4.46 19.24
N SER A 1217 -21.15 5.38 19.89
CA SER A 1217 -19.82 5.14 20.49
C SER A 1217 -19.88 4.82 21.99
N THR A 1218 -21.07 4.82 22.59
CA THR A 1218 -21.28 4.52 24.02
C THR A 1218 -22.49 3.60 24.22
N GLY A 1219 -22.31 2.56 25.04
CA GLY A 1219 -23.39 1.67 25.48
C GLY A 1219 -24.13 2.21 26.70
N SER A 1220 -25.42 1.90 26.80
CA SER A 1220 -26.23 2.12 28.00
C SER A 1220 -26.21 0.87 28.87
N GLU A 1221 -25.80 1.00 30.12
CA GLU A 1221 -25.77 -0.11 31.08
C GLU A 1221 -27.18 -0.64 31.39
N VAL A 1222 -27.29 -1.96 31.50
CA VAL A 1222 -28.51 -2.67 31.85
C VAL A 1222 -28.25 -3.48 33.11
N THR A 1223 -28.99 -3.18 34.18
CA THR A 1223 -28.91 -3.93 35.42
C THR A 1223 -29.55 -5.31 35.23
N LEU A 1224 -28.74 -6.36 35.30
CA LEU A 1224 -29.19 -7.75 35.31
C LEU A 1224 -29.17 -8.32 36.74
N GLN A 1225 -30.14 -9.15 37.08
CA GLN A 1225 -30.07 -10.02 38.26
C GLN A 1225 -29.53 -11.39 37.81
N GLY A 1226 -28.21 -11.62 37.90
CA GLY A 1226 -27.61 -12.89 37.45
C GLY A 1226 -26.14 -13.06 37.82
N LEU A 1227 -25.77 -14.31 38.15
CA LEU A 1227 -24.46 -14.75 38.62
C LEU A 1227 -23.43 -14.84 37.47
N PRO A 1228 -22.12 -14.66 37.75
CA PRO A 1228 -21.07 -14.81 36.75
C PRO A 1228 -21.13 -16.18 36.05
N PHE A 1229 -20.84 -16.22 34.75
CA PHE A 1229 -20.80 -17.47 33.97
C PHE A 1229 -19.41 -17.74 33.40
N THR A 1230 -19.13 -19.01 33.16
CA THR A 1230 -17.92 -19.49 32.51
C THR A 1230 -18.27 -20.59 31.52
N LEU A 1231 -17.48 -20.73 30.45
CA LEU A 1231 -17.58 -21.88 29.57
C LEU A 1231 -16.81 -23.04 30.20
N LYS A 1232 -17.49 -24.15 30.50
CA LYS A 1232 -16.86 -25.39 31.01
C LYS A 1232 -15.99 -26.03 29.92
N PRO A 1233 -14.94 -26.79 30.26
CA PRO A 1233 -14.18 -27.58 29.28
C PRO A 1233 -15.11 -28.43 28.39
N GLY A 1234 -14.82 -28.45 27.09
CA GLY A 1234 -15.64 -29.13 26.09
C GLY A 1234 -16.94 -28.38 25.73
N PRO A 1235 -17.99 -29.10 25.28
CA PRO A 1235 -19.17 -28.48 24.67
C PRO A 1235 -20.06 -27.75 25.69
N ASN A 1236 -20.43 -26.50 25.36
CA ASN A 1236 -21.35 -25.65 26.12
C ASN A 1236 -22.61 -25.39 25.31
N ARG A 1237 -23.79 -25.74 25.84
CA ARG A 1237 -25.07 -25.49 25.16
C ARG A 1237 -25.48 -24.02 25.32
N ILE A 1238 -25.80 -23.38 24.21
CA ILE A 1238 -26.25 -21.99 24.13
C ILE A 1238 -27.65 -21.96 23.52
N GLU A 1239 -28.53 -21.14 24.07
CA GLU A 1239 -29.85 -20.89 23.49
C GLU A 1239 -30.22 -19.41 23.62
N LEU A 1240 -30.71 -18.81 22.54
CA LEU A 1240 -31.29 -17.46 22.55
C LEU A 1240 -32.80 -17.57 22.37
N ALA A 1241 -33.58 -17.12 23.33
CA ALA A 1241 -35.03 -16.98 23.22
C ALA A 1241 -35.43 -15.49 23.16
N CYS A 1242 -36.66 -15.22 22.74
CA CYS A 1242 -37.29 -13.89 22.82
C CYS A 1242 -38.78 -14.02 23.12
N ASP A 1243 -39.46 -12.89 23.35
CA ASP A 1243 -40.91 -12.87 23.49
C ASP A 1243 -41.59 -13.10 22.13
N THR A 1244 -42.06 -14.33 21.89
CA THR A 1244 -42.75 -14.75 20.65
C THR A 1244 -44.21 -14.32 20.57
N SER A 1245 -44.76 -13.64 21.59
CA SER A 1245 -46.08 -12.98 21.47
C SER A 1245 -46.03 -11.77 20.52
N LYS A 1246 -44.83 -11.26 20.22
CA LYS A 1246 -44.56 -10.26 19.19
C LYS A 1246 -43.90 -10.93 17.97
N PRO A 1247 -44.03 -10.37 16.76
CA PRO A 1247 -43.27 -10.85 15.61
C PRO A 1247 -41.76 -10.83 15.92
N ALA A 1248 -41.08 -11.96 15.69
CA ALA A 1248 -39.66 -12.10 15.95
C ALA A 1248 -38.80 -11.73 14.72
N PRO A 1249 -37.61 -11.14 14.92
CA PRO A 1249 -36.65 -10.89 13.84
C PRO A 1249 -36.01 -12.16 13.32
N ARG A 1250 -35.48 -12.08 12.11
CA ARG A 1250 -34.88 -13.21 11.37
C ARG A 1250 -33.39 -13.02 11.07
N ASP A 1251 -32.82 -11.91 11.52
CA ASP A 1251 -31.45 -11.48 11.25
C ASP A 1251 -30.73 -11.12 12.56
N VAL A 1252 -30.85 -12.01 13.55
CA VAL A 1252 -30.10 -11.90 14.80
C VAL A 1252 -28.83 -12.73 14.68
N THR A 1253 -27.72 -12.19 15.18
CA THR A 1253 -26.46 -12.92 15.29
C THR A 1253 -25.99 -12.93 16.73
N VAL A 1254 -25.41 -14.05 17.16
CA VAL A 1254 -24.81 -14.19 18.48
C VAL A 1254 -23.36 -14.60 18.33
N ARG A 1255 -22.46 -13.82 18.91
CA ARG A 1255 -21.03 -14.12 19.01
C ARG A 1255 -20.69 -14.45 20.45
N ILE A 1256 -19.90 -15.50 20.66
CA ILE A 1256 -19.34 -15.85 21.97
C ILE A 1256 -17.83 -15.84 21.83
N LEU A 1257 -17.18 -14.97 22.59
CA LEU A 1257 -15.76 -14.65 22.46
C LEU A 1257 -15.04 -14.98 23.77
N PRO A 1258 -14.00 -15.83 23.77
CA PRO A 1258 -13.28 -16.19 24.99
C PRO A 1258 -12.45 -15.02 25.50
N LEU A 1259 -12.40 -14.83 26.82
CA LEU A 1259 -11.63 -13.76 27.51
C LEU A 1259 -10.41 -14.32 28.26
N GLY A 1260 -10.11 -15.61 28.08
CA GLY A 1260 -9.06 -16.32 28.81
C GLY A 1260 -9.53 -16.90 30.17
N PRO A 1261 -8.59 -17.38 31.00
CA PRO A 1261 -8.92 -18.08 32.23
C PRO A 1261 -9.68 -17.20 33.24
N ALA A 1262 -10.50 -17.86 34.06
CA ALA A 1262 -11.04 -17.24 35.26
C ALA A 1262 -9.90 -17.12 36.29
N GLY A 1263 -9.29 -15.94 36.41
CA GLY A 1263 -8.28 -15.69 37.45
C GLY A 1263 -8.84 -15.99 38.85
N PRO A 1264 -7.97 -16.32 39.83
CA PRO A 1264 -8.40 -16.34 41.23
C PRO A 1264 -8.92 -14.96 41.61
N ARG A 1265 -10.07 -14.92 42.29
CA ARG A 1265 -10.72 -13.70 42.76
C ARG A 1265 -9.83 -12.87 43.68
#